data_AF-C4Y9D5-F1
#
_entry.id   AF-C4Y9D5-F1
#
_cell.length_a   1.000
_cell.length_b   1.000
_cell.length_c   1.000
_cell.angle_alpha   90.00
_cell.angle_beta   90.00
_cell.angle_gamma   90.00
#
_symmetry.space_group_name_H-M   'P 1'
#
loop_
_entity.id
_entity.type
_entity.pdbx_description
1 polymer ?
#
loop_
_entity_poly.entity_id
_entity_poly.type
_entity_poly.pdbx_seq_one_letter_code
_entity_poly.pdbx_strand_id
1 'polypeptide(L)'
;MSQVEKVSILGSDSIHVGYGIQDHIVEETLTNLKSSTYVIITDSNMEATAPYQTLSSKFEAGLKEFRPESRLFYYAVSPGENNKSRETKAQVEDFLLQKGCTRDTVIIAVGGGVVGDMIGFVAATFMRGVRVVQVPTTLLAMVDSSIGGKTAVDTPLGKNFVGAFHQPKYVFVDVSFLTTLPTRQFINGMAEVVKTAAIWNEEEFTRLENFAKTFIAVVTSDNIDLATIKDDLVKTVLESIRVKADVVSADEKESSLRNLLNFGHTIGHAIEAIVTPQALHGECVAVGMVKEAELARYWGVLSPVAVARLVNCIAAYNLPTSVGDKIFVQRIGHKRHFIQINTLLEKMAIDKKNDGSKIRTVILEAIGKCYQLKAHEVSKQDLSFVLTDETLVHPFQEETTPKENVVIPPGSKSISNRALILAALGKGTVRIKNLLHSDDTKHMLAAVAALKGAEISTEDNGDTIVVKGNGGNFITCDEQLYLGNAGTASRFLTTVASLVNVNEQSNDYTVLTGNARMQERPVGPLVNALRANGSEIEYLNNEGSLPLKIKAGKGLKGGRVELAATISSQYVSSILMCAPYAEKEVTLALVGGKPISQLYIDMTIAMMKDFGISVTRDPHEEHTYHIPKGVYSNPGVYEVESDASSATYPLAFAAMTGTSCTVPNIGSSSLQGDARFAVDVLKPMGCTVEQTSTSTTVRGPSKGSLKPLTHVDMEPMTDAFLTASVVAAIANSSVPTQITGIANQRVKECNRILAMVDELAKFGVRAEELPDGIEIYGIDYKNLKVPSLENRGVCTYDDHRVAMSFSLLAGMCPEPVLITERSCTGKTWPGWWDVLHTKFGVELEGYEEPKDLNDPALLVNKEVNGDKSIVVIGMRAAGKSTLSRWIADFMGFELIDLDTVFEQTHGDIREYIKANGWGRFRELEAGIMKEYLTKCSSRHVISTGGGIVESEESRDILKSYTKTGGIVLHLHRDLDETIVFLSSDTTRPAYVSEIKDVWARREKWYHECSNYHFYSSHCGTEEEFKKLRHSFVSYLKTITGAGLSPVPKGRSFVLSLACSDLNDIAENLEDIVAGCEAIELRVDLLKDYSPSFVADQTAVLRKFVNLPIIYTIRTKGQGGNFPDEDVQALEQLSYLGIKLGVDYLDVQLSNSEKFVKSIIEKKAFTKIIATHIDLAGLPWTRAEWDNKYNQGISLNADVIQLVGFAHAFQDNIDLEQFRANHTITPLIAFNAGEHGKLSRVLNRTLTPVTSELLSNVSGNGQLTVGEINRCFSEIGGLSRRNFYIVGNPISHSRSPQLHTAGYEKLNLPHRFSKFETDYAQKVYEEVMTKPGFGGLAVTIPLKLDIMKYVSELSESAKIIGAVNTVTPLDGQPGKFYGDNTDWYGITQSFVRHGVPSFGNSSVNGMVVGGGGTSRAAAFALHQMGCKKIYMVNRTTSKLHEIKSSLPSDFNIEVLETVDQVEAADPVSLVVSCVPADKPLDSELLNKVERILYHGKNQEKRSFVPTLLDAAYKPRVTPIMKIAEEKFGWAVVPGVEMLVNQGVLQFKVHTVFTPPYKNVYEAVVDDNV
;
A
#
# COMPACT_ATOMS: atom_id res chain seq x y z
N MET A 1 4.84 44.01 -30.45
CA MET A 1 4.04 44.36 -29.27
C MET A 1 3.01 43.25 -29.10
N SER A 2 3.03 42.56 -27.97
CA SER A 2 1.98 41.58 -27.63
C SER A 2 0.65 42.31 -27.48
N GLN A 3 -0.38 41.85 -28.19
CA GLN A 3 -1.73 42.40 -28.09
C GLN A 3 -2.23 42.20 -26.64
N VAL A 4 -2.54 43.30 -25.95
CA VAL A 4 -3.13 43.26 -24.60
C VAL A 4 -4.65 43.18 -24.76
N GLU A 5 -5.24 42.09 -24.29
CA GLU A 5 -6.68 41.89 -24.25
C GLU A 5 -7.22 42.38 -22.90
N LYS A 6 -8.29 43.17 -22.90
CA LYS A 6 -8.93 43.67 -21.69
C LYS A 6 -10.24 42.90 -21.45
N VAL A 7 -10.44 42.41 -20.23
CA VAL A 7 -11.66 41.72 -19.81
C VAL A 7 -12.36 42.55 -18.73
N SER A 8 -13.66 42.77 -18.93
CA SER A 8 -14.49 43.53 -18.01
C SER A 8 -14.94 42.67 -16.83
N ILE A 9 -14.82 43.19 -15.62
CA ILE A 9 -15.37 42.58 -14.39
C ILE A 9 -15.98 43.68 -13.53
N LEU A 10 -17.19 43.44 -13.04
CA LEU A 10 -17.98 44.39 -12.24
C LEU A 10 -18.09 45.79 -12.90
N GLY A 11 -18.24 45.80 -14.23
CA GLY A 11 -18.41 47.01 -15.03
C GLY A 11 -17.11 47.81 -15.29
N SER A 12 -15.94 47.21 -15.05
CA SER A 12 -14.64 47.85 -15.29
C SER A 12 -13.69 46.92 -16.04
N ASP A 13 -12.97 47.46 -17.02
CA ASP A 13 -11.93 46.76 -17.78
C ASP A 13 -10.64 46.68 -16.95
N SER A 14 -10.71 45.95 -15.84
CA SER A 14 -9.63 45.87 -14.84
C SER A 14 -8.74 44.63 -14.98
N ILE A 15 -9.11 43.67 -15.83
CA ILE A 15 -8.28 42.50 -16.11
C ILE A 15 -7.59 42.71 -17.46
N HIS A 16 -6.25 42.71 -17.47
CA HIS A 16 -5.45 42.87 -18.67
C HIS A 16 -4.61 41.60 -18.90
N VAL A 17 -4.78 40.96 -20.05
CA VAL A 17 -4.16 39.67 -20.38
C VAL A 17 -3.22 39.83 -21.57
N GLY A 18 -2.03 39.23 -21.50
CA GLY A 18 -1.11 39.16 -22.63
C GLY A 18 0.14 38.34 -22.33
N TYR A 19 1.15 38.44 -23.20
CA TYR A 19 2.40 37.69 -23.07
C TYR A 19 3.61 38.64 -23.17
N GLY A 20 4.33 38.83 -22.06
CA GLY A 20 5.44 39.77 -21.94
C GLY A 20 4.95 41.22 -21.86
N ILE A 21 3.97 41.49 -20.98
CA ILE A 21 3.28 42.78 -20.87
C ILE A 21 3.78 43.63 -19.71
N GLN A 22 4.95 43.33 -19.13
CA GLN A 22 5.43 44.01 -17.92
C GLN A 22 5.54 45.53 -18.06
N ASP A 23 5.83 46.07 -19.26
CA ASP A 23 5.81 47.53 -19.49
C ASP A 23 4.41 48.12 -19.30
N HIS A 24 3.41 47.44 -19.86
CA HIS A 24 1.99 47.82 -19.72
C HIS A 24 1.53 47.76 -18.26
N ILE A 25 1.98 46.75 -17.50
CA ILE A 25 1.69 46.64 -16.07
C ILE A 25 2.17 47.88 -15.32
N VAL A 26 3.42 48.28 -15.56
CA VAL A 26 4.06 49.42 -14.90
C VAL A 26 3.39 50.73 -15.31
N GLU A 27 3.23 50.96 -16.61
CA GLU A 27 2.65 52.20 -17.16
C GLU A 27 1.21 52.41 -16.65
N GLU A 28 0.36 51.39 -16.77
CA GLU A 28 -1.03 51.45 -16.33
C GLU A 28 -1.14 51.66 -14.81
N THR A 29 -0.30 50.96 -14.02
CA THR A 29 -0.30 51.11 -12.55
C THR A 29 0.13 52.50 -12.12
N LEU A 30 1.26 53.02 -12.62
CA LEU A 30 1.80 54.31 -12.21
C LEU A 30 0.96 55.49 -12.72
N THR A 31 0.35 55.35 -13.90
CA THR A 31 -0.54 56.37 -14.47
C THR A 31 -1.85 56.45 -13.70
N ASN A 32 -2.53 55.32 -13.51
CA ASN A 32 -3.91 55.29 -13.03
C ASN A 32 -4.06 55.09 -11.52
N LEU A 33 -3.08 54.49 -10.84
CA LEU A 33 -3.11 54.29 -9.38
C LEU A 33 -2.13 55.20 -8.65
N LYS A 34 -2.41 56.51 -8.65
CA LYS A 34 -1.57 57.53 -8.01
C LYS A 34 -1.34 57.26 -6.51
N SER A 35 -0.10 57.15 -6.07
CA SER A 35 0.25 56.91 -4.65
C SER A 35 1.62 57.50 -4.30
N SER A 36 1.82 57.91 -3.04
CA SER A 36 3.14 58.19 -2.49
C SER A 36 3.98 56.92 -2.28
N THR A 37 3.34 55.75 -2.13
CA THR A 37 3.99 54.52 -1.68
C THR A 37 3.45 53.30 -2.43
N TYR A 38 4.33 52.63 -3.17
CA TYR A 38 4.06 51.34 -3.81
C TYR A 38 4.81 50.23 -3.06
N VAL A 39 4.19 49.07 -2.89
CA VAL A 39 4.83 47.92 -2.22
C VAL A 39 4.62 46.66 -3.04
N ILE A 40 5.69 46.08 -3.57
CA ILE A 40 5.67 44.79 -4.27
C ILE A 40 5.88 43.68 -3.23
N ILE A 41 4.91 42.78 -3.13
CA ILE A 41 4.98 41.64 -2.21
C ILE A 41 4.90 40.34 -2.99
N THR A 42 5.83 39.43 -2.72
CA THR A 42 5.98 38.14 -3.42
C THR A 42 6.36 37.01 -2.46
N ASP A 43 6.64 35.83 -2.98
CA ASP A 43 7.30 34.74 -2.24
C ASP A 43 8.76 34.57 -2.67
N SER A 44 9.57 33.96 -1.80
CA SER A 44 11.02 33.82 -2.03
C SER A 44 11.38 32.96 -3.25
N ASN A 45 10.50 32.07 -3.73
CA ASN A 45 10.76 31.31 -4.94
C ASN A 45 10.60 32.21 -6.17
N MET A 46 9.57 33.04 -6.18
CA MET A 46 9.27 33.94 -7.29
C MET A 46 10.23 35.13 -7.37
N GLU A 47 10.70 35.63 -6.23
CA GLU A 47 11.74 36.65 -6.14
C GLU A 47 13.01 36.26 -6.92
N ALA A 48 13.37 34.98 -6.91
CA ALA A 48 14.55 34.44 -7.59
C ALA A 48 14.39 34.32 -9.13
N THR A 49 13.21 34.59 -9.70
CA THR A 49 12.93 34.36 -11.12
C THR A 49 13.24 35.58 -12.00
N ALA A 50 13.71 35.33 -13.23
CA ALA A 50 14.00 36.39 -14.20
C ALA A 50 12.79 37.27 -14.56
N PRO A 51 11.54 36.73 -14.73
CA PRO A 51 10.36 37.56 -14.95
C PRO A 51 10.07 38.54 -13.80
N TYR A 52 10.24 38.13 -12.55
CA TYR A 52 10.08 39.00 -11.39
C TYR A 52 11.12 40.12 -11.36
N GLN A 53 12.39 39.79 -11.58
CA GLN A 53 13.48 40.77 -11.64
C GLN A 53 13.25 41.80 -12.76
N THR A 54 12.75 41.34 -13.91
CA THR A 54 12.38 42.21 -15.03
C THR A 54 11.25 43.16 -14.65
N LEU A 55 10.16 42.65 -14.06
CA LEU A 55 9.04 43.48 -13.59
C LEU A 55 9.50 44.52 -12.56
N SER A 56 10.31 44.09 -11.58
CA SER A 56 10.83 44.96 -10.52
C SER A 56 11.70 46.07 -11.08
N SER A 57 12.63 45.75 -11.98
CA SER A 57 13.51 46.72 -12.65
C SER A 57 12.71 47.74 -13.47
N LYS A 58 11.65 47.29 -14.15
CA LYS A 58 10.74 48.16 -14.91
C LYS A 58 9.94 49.08 -13.99
N PHE A 59 9.47 48.59 -12.84
CA PHE A 59 8.82 49.44 -11.84
C PHE A 59 9.76 50.53 -11.31
N GLU A 60 11.02 50.20 -11.00
CA GLU A 60 12.00 51.19 -10.56
C GLU A 60 12.26 52.28 -11.62
N ALA A 61 12.41 51.87 -12.89
CA ALA A 61 12.62 52.78 -13.99
C ALA A 61 11.38 53.67 -14.22
N GLY A 62 10.20 53.07 -14.30
CA GLY A 62 8.93 53.78 -14.48
C GLY A 62 8.62 54.72 -13.32
N LEU A 63 8.93 54.34 -12.07
CA LEU A 63 8.71 55.22 -10.92
C LEU A 63 9.59 56.48 -11.03
N LYS A 64 10.86 56.35 -11.41
CA LYS A 64 11.76 57.50 -11.61
C LYS A 64 11.28 58.42 -12.73
N GLU A 65 10.70 57.87 -13.78
CA GLU A 65 10.21 58.61 -14.94
C GLU A 65 8.87 59.32 -14.68
N PHE A 66 7.89 58.58 -14.16
CA PHE A 66 6.50 59.04 -14.05
C PHE A 66 6.13 59.58 -12.66
N ARG A 67 6.88 59.22 -11.60
CA ARG A 67 6.56 59.43 -10.18
C ARG A 67 7.80 59.60 -9.26
N PRO A 68 8.74 60.52 -9.56
CA PRO A 68 9.99 60.63 -8.80
C PRO A 68 9.80 60.97 -7.31
N GLU A 69 8.64 61.51 -6.92
CA GLU A 69 8.26 61.79 -5.53
C GLU A 69 7.77 60.57 -4.73
N SER A 70 7.44 59.48 -5.42
CA SER A 70 6.93 58.25 -4.81
C SER A 70 8.07 57.33 -4.38
N ARG A 71 7.77 56.44 -3.43
CA ARG A 71 8.69 55.40 -2.94
C ARG A 71 8.17 54.00 -3.26
N LEU A 72 9.11 53.07 -3.45
CA LEU A 72 8.85 51.66 -3.75
C LEU A 72 9.55 50.77 -2.70
N PHE A 73 8.82 49.79 -2.16
CA PHE A 73 9.35 48.80 -1.24
C PHE A 73 9.07 47.38 -1.73
N TYR A 74 9.89 46.43 -1.26
CA TYR A 74 9.81 45.01 -1.58
C TYR A 74 9.68 44.19 -0.31
N TYR A 75 8.92 43.11 -0.36
CA TYR A 75 8.83 42.12 0.71
C TYR A 75 8.60 40.71 0.13
N ALA A 76 9.35 39.73 0.61
CA ALA A 76 9.19 38.33 0.23
C ALA A 76 8.75 37.51 1.44
N VAL A 77 7.65 36.77 1.29
CA VAL A 77 7.21 35.77 2.27
C VAL A 77 7.77 34.39 1.93
N SER A 78 7.76 33.47 2.90
CA SER A 78 8.02 32.06 2.60
C SER A 78 6.90 31.46 1.73
N PRO A 79 7.21 30.57 0.77
CA PRO A 79 6.23 30.01 -0.15
C PRO A 79 5.34 28.94 0.51
N GLY A 80 4.24 28.59 -0.15
CA GLY A 80 3.37 27.45 0.21
C GLY A 80 2.18 27.80 1.12
N GLU A 81 1.18 26.91 1.15
CA GLU A 81 -0.12 27.14 1.81
C GLU A 81 0.01 27.41 3.32
N ASN A 82 1.01 26.83 3.99
CA ASN A 82 1.27 27.06 5.42
C ASN A 82 1.52 28.53 5.76
N ASN A 83 1.98 29.33 4.79
CA ASN A 83 2.20 30.77 4.96
C ASN A 83 0.95 31.61 4.72
N LYS A 84 -0.17 31.00 4.32
CA LYS A 84 -1.48 31.63 4.26
C LYS A 84 -2.12 31.70 5.65
N SER A 85 -1.41 32.32 6.61
CA SER A 85 -1.72 32.23 8.03
C SER A 85 -1.90 33.61 8.69
N ARG A 86 -2.39 33.61 9.94
CA ARG A 86 -2.51 34.83 10.75
C ARG A 86 -1.15 35.44 11.06
N GLU A 87 -0.17 34.61 11.40
CA GLU A 87 1.21 35.02 11.64
C GLU A 87 1.81 35.76 10.45
N THR A 88 1.75 35.17 9.25
CA THR A 88 2.35 35.80 8.06
C THR A 88 1.64 37.12 7.73
N LYS A 89 0.31 37.17 7.87
CA LYS A 89 -0.45 38.42 7.72
C LYS A 89 0.07 39.50 8.67
N ALA A 90 0.26 39.18 9.96
CA ALA A 90 0.76 40.12 10.94
C ALA A 90 2.18 40.61 10.59
N GLN A 91 3.08 39.72 10.17
CA GLN A 91 4.43 40.08 9.77
C GLN A 91 4.44 41.08 8.60
N VAL A 92 3.59 40.86 7.59
CA VAL A 92 3.47 41.77 6.45
C VAL A 92 2.90 43.12 6.90
N GLU A 93 1.87 43.13 7.75
CA GLU A 93 1.27 44.37 8.25
C GLU A 93 2.27 45.19 9.09
N ASP A 94 3.03 44.53 9.96
CA ASP A 94 4.05 45.17 10.79
C ASP A 94 5.19 45.75 9.94
N PHE A 95 5.59 45.06 8.87
CA PHE A 95 6.52 45.60 7.88
C PHE A 95 5.96 46.88 7.22
N LEU A 96 4.71 46.87 6.76
CA LEU A 96 4.07 48.04 6.15
C LEU A 96 4.03 49.23 7.12
N LEU A 97 3.68 48.99 8.38
CA LEU A 97 3.68 50.01 9.44
C LEU A 97 5.09 50.55 9.72
N GLN A 98 6.10 49.68 9.82
CA GLN A 98 7.49 50.09 10.04
C GLN A 98 8.05 50.95 8.91
N LYS A 99 7.66 50.67 7.66
CA LYS A 99 8.04 51.51 6.50
C LYS A 99 7.24 52.82 6.42
N GLY A 100 6.30 53.05 7.34
CA GLY A 100 5.46 54.24 7.37
C GLY A 100 4.45 54.29 6.22
N CYS A 101 3.97 53.14 5.73
CA CYS A 101 2.91 53.07 4.73
C CYS A 101 1.61 53.70 5.27
N THR A 102 0.83 54.35 4.40
CA THR A 102 -0.42 55.03 4.79
C THR A 102 -1.61 54.51 3.99
N ARG A 103 -2.79 55.14 4.15
CA ARG A 103 -4.01 54.77 3.40
C ARG A 103 -3.88 54.92 1.89
N ASP A 104 -2.93 55.73 1.42
CA ASP A 104 -2.71 55.90 -0.01
C ASP A 104 -1.87 54.78 -0.63
N THR A 105 -1.30 53.85 0.16
CA THR A 105 -0.46 52.77 -0.33
C THR A 105 -1.15 51.94 -1.42
N VAL A 106 -0.39 51.58 -2.45
CA VAL A 106 -0.78 50.60 -3.47
C VAL A 106 0.07 49.36 -3.30
N ILE A 107 -0.56 48.25 -2.98
CA ILE A 107 0.10 46.94 -2.86
C ILE A 107 0.04 46.22 -4.21
N ILE A 108 1.17 45.67 -4.66
CA ILE A 108 1.25 44.82 -5.85
C ILE A 108 1.58 43.40 -5.39
N ALA A 109 0.60 42.51 -5.45
CA ALA A 109 0.75 41.10 -5.10
C ALA A 109 1.26 40.32 -6.33
N VAL A 110 2.52 39.90 -6.31
CA VAL A 110 3.15 39.14 -7.40
C VAL A 110 3.38 37.71 -6.94
N GLY A 111 2.56 36.77 -7.41
CA GLY A 111 2.69 35.38 -6.99
C GLY A 111 1.52 34.49 -7.41
N GLY A 112 1.50 33.27 -6.86
CA GLY A 112 0.37 32.35 -7.02
C GLY A 112 -0.81 32.70 -6.11
N GLY A 113 -1.79 31.78 -6.03
CA GLY A 113 -3.01 31.99 -5.24
C GLY A 113 -2.78 32.23 -3.75
N VAL A 114 -1.72 31.65 -3.15
CA VAL A 114 -1.35 31.91 -1.75
C VAL A 114 -1.02 33.38 -1.52
N VAL A 115 -0.13 33.94 -2.34
CA VAL A 115 0.24 35.36 -2.28
C VAL A 115 -0.97 36.22 -2.60
N GLY A 116 -1.74 35.86 -3.64
CA GLY A 116 -2.94 36.59 -4.04
C GLY A 116 -3.98 36.69 -2.92
N ASP A 117 -4.32 35.59 -2.26
CA ASP A 117 -5.28 35.53 -1.16
C ASP A 117 -4.77 36.28 0.07
N MET A 118 -3.54 35.97 0.53
CA MET A 118 -2.97 36.52 1.76
C MET A 118 -2.74 38.03 1.62
N ILE A 119 -2.09 38.47 0.54
CA ILE A 119 -1.78 39.88 0.33
C ILE A 119 -3.03 40.67 -0.03
N GLY A 120 -3.98 40.05 -0.73
CA GLY A 120 -5.31 40.62 -0.90
C GLY A 120 -6.00 40.88 0.45
N PHE A 121 -5.85 39.97 1.43
CA PHE A 121 -6.46 40.12 2.74
C PHE A 121 -5.73 41.13 3.64
N VAL A 122 -4.40 41.20 3.53
CA VAL A 122 -3.60 42.31 4.08
C VAL A 122 -4.13 43.63 3.51
N ALA A 123 -4.30 43.75 2.20
CA ALA A 123 -4.81 44.97 1.59
C ALA A 123 -6.25 45.31 2.02
N ALA A 124 -7.11 44.30 2.22
CA ALA A 124 -8.47 44.49 2.70
C ALA A 124 -8.55 45.06 4.12
N THR A 125 -7.54 44.78 4.96
CA THR A 125 -7.59 45.07 6.40
C THR A 125 -6.61 46.15 6.84
N PHE A 126 -5.47 46.32 6.16
CA PHE A 126 -4.49 47.36 6.44
C PHE A 126 -5.15 48.74 6.34
N MET A 127 -5.14 49.48 7.46
CA MET A 127 -5.83 50.77 7.62
C MET A 127 -7.32 50.79 7.22
N ARG A 128 -8.00 49.63 7.31
CA ARG A 128 -9.40 49.37 6.89
C ARG A 128 -9.62 49.37 5.38
N GLY A 129 -8.59 49.00 4.62
CA GLY A 129 -8.67 48.83 3.17
C GLY A 129 -7.76 49.79 2.43
N VAL A 130 -6.86 49.25 1.61
CA VAL A 130 -6.00 49.96 0.66
C VAL A 130 -6.13 49.34 -0.74
N ARG A 131 -5.56 50.02 -1.74
CA ARG A 131 -5.61 49.55 -3.14
C ARG A 131 -4.63 48.39 -3.32
N VAL A 132 -5.08 47.35 -4.02
CA VAL A 132 -4.24 46.20 -4.39
C VAL A 132 -4.33 45.93 -5.90
N VAL A 133 -3.22 45.50 -6.48
CA VAL A 133 -3.10 44.97 -7.84
C VAL A 133 -2.65 43.52 -7.74
N GLN A 134 -3.25 42.64 -8.54
CA GLN A 134 -2.82 41.24 -8.65
C GLN A 134 -1.96 41.06 -9.90
N VAL A 135 -0.81 40.42 -9.76
CA VAL A 135 0.04 39.95 -10.86
C VAL A 135 0.22 38.44 -10.68
N PRO A 136 -0.74 37.62 -11.15
CA PRO A 136 -0.68 36.18 -10.97
C PRO A 136 0.49 35.54 -11.73
N THR A 137 1.24 34.66 -11.06
CA THR A 137 2.43 33.99 -11.65
C THR A 137 2.28 32.49 -11.83
N THR A 138 1.17 31.89 -11.35
CA THR A 138 0.82 30.49 -11.60
C THR A 138 -0.41 30.41 -12.50
N LEU A 139 -0.53 29.33 -13.29
CA LEU A 139 -1.69 29.15 -14.17
C LEU A 139 -3.00 29.21 -13.38
N LEU A 140 -3.07 28.55 -12.22
CA LEU A 140 -4.21 28.58 -11.31
C LEU A 140 -4.57 30.02 -10.89
N ALA A 141 -3.57 30.85 -10.58
CA ALA A 141 -3.82 32.23 -10.19
C ALA A 141 -4.31 33.10 -11.34
N MET A 142 -3.80 32.86 -12.55
CA MET A 142 -4.21 33.58 -13.76
C MET A 142 -5.69 33.30 -14.10
N VAL A 143 -6.12 32.05 -14.01
CA VAL A 143 -7.44 31.62 -14.47
C VAL A 143 -8.51 31.62 -13.38
N ASP A 144 -8.10 31.60 -12.11
CA ASP A 144 -9.02 31.46 -10.99
C ASP A 144 -8.70 32.43 -9.83
N SER A 145 -7.73 32.13 -8.96
CA SER A 145 -7.68 32.77 -7.62
C SER A 145 -7.52 34.29 -7.60
N SER A 146 -6.81 34.89 -8.56
CA SER A 146 -6.63 36.35 -8.61
C SER A 146 -7.91 37.13 -8.97
N ILE A 147 -8.95 36.43 -9.44
CA ILE A 147 -10.16 37.02 -10.01
C ILE A 147 -11.34 36.87 -9.06
N GLY A 148 -12.02 37.99 -8.83
CA GLY A 148 -13.27 38.08 -8.07
C GLY A 148 -13.12 38.34 -6.58
N GLY A 149 -11.94 38.78 -6.14
CA GLY A 149 -11.72 39.48 -4.88
C GLY A 149 -11.90 38.66 -3.61
N LYS A 150 -11.91 37.32 -3.68
CA LYS A 150 -11.90 36.48 -2.48
C LYS A 150 -10.47 36.45 -1.93
N THR A 151 -10.30 36.87 -0.68
CA THR A 151 -8.99 36.95 -0.03
C THR A 151 -9.11 36.35 1.36
N ALA A 152 -8.16 35.52 1.80
CA ALA A 152 -8.31 34.78 3.04
C ALA A 152 -6.98 34.26 3.60
N VAL A 153 -7.06 33.80 4.84
CA VAL A 153 -6.05 32.98 5.52
C VAL A 153 -6.70 31.70 6.04
N ASP A 154 -5.89 30.67 6.18
CA ASP A 154 -6.24 29.38 6.74
C ASP A 154 -6.15 29.41 8.26
N THR A 155 -6.84 28.46 8.89
CA THR A 155 -6.80 28.22 10.33
C THR A 155 -6.62 26.73 10.60
N PRO A 156 -6.22 26.31 11.81
CA PRO A 156 -6.15 24.88 12.13
C PRO A 156 -7.47 24.12 11.94
N LEU A 157 -8.61 24.81 11.88
CA LEU A 157 -9.93 24.22 11.65
C LEU A 157 -10.27 24.04 10.16
N GLY A 158 -9.57 24.69 9.25
CA GLY A 158 -9.84 24.60 7.82
C GLY A 158 -9.35 25.79 6.99
N LYS A 159 -9.51 25.65 5.67
CA LYS A 159 -9.02 26.59 4.66
C LYS A 159 -9.98 27.75 4.43
N ASN A 160 -9.43 28.94 4.24
CA ASN A 160 -10.15 30.15 3.82
C ASN A 160 -11.36 30.53 4.70
N PHE A 161 -11.36 30.16 5.99
CA PHE A 161 -12.45 30.48 6.91
C PHE A 161 -12.43 31.92 7.42
N VAL A 162 -11.27 32.57 7.40
CA VAL A 162 -11.12 33.96 7.80
C VAL A 162 -10.60 34.75 6.60
N GLY A 163 -11.38 35.73 6.15
CA GLY A 163 -11.04 36.49 4.95
C GLY A 163 -11.96 37.69 4.70
N ALA A 164 -11.83 38.29 3.53
CA ALA A 164 -12.65 39.39 3.07
C ALA A 164 -12.90 39.30 1.55
N PHE A 165 -14.03 39.86 1.11
CA PHE A 165 -14.24 40.22 -0.29
C PHE A 165 -13.64 41.61 -0.53
N HIS A 166 -12.52 41.67 -1.26
CA HIS A 166 -11.80 42.90 -1.58
C HIS A 166 -11.30 42.86 -3.02
N GLN A 167 -11.94 43.63 -3.90
CA GLN A 167 -11.63 43.61 -5.34
C GLN A 167 -10.30 44.33 -5.63
N PRO A 168 -9.38 43.70 -6.40
CA PRO A 168 -8.19 44.38 -6.89
C PRO A 168 -8.58 45.49 -7.87
N LYS A 169 -7.76 46.53 -7.97
CA LYS A 169 -7.93 47.61 -8.95
C LYS A 169 -7.56 47.18 -10.36
N TYR A 170 -6.56 46.32 -10.47
CA TYR A 170 -6.18 45.65 -11.70
C TYR A 170 -5.76 44.21 -11.41
N VAL A 171 -6.03 43.32 -12.37
CA VAL A 171 -5.44 41.99 -12.47
C VAL A 171 -4.65 41.94 -13.76
N PHE A 172 -3.32 41.96 -13.66
CA PHE A 172 -2.43 41.92 -14.81
C PHE A 172 -1.91 40.51 -15.05
N VAL A 173 -2.48 39.83 -16.04
CA VAL A 173 -2.18 38.45 -16.39
C VAL A 173 -1.12 38.44 -17.49
N ASP A 174 0.14 38.35 -17.07
CA ASP A 174 1.26 38.16 -17.98
C ASP A 174 1.63 36.67 -18.06
N VAL A 175 1.19 36.03 -19.14
CA VAL A 175 1.38 34.59 -19.39
C VAL A 175 2.86 34.20 -19.46
N SER A 176 3.78 35.15 -19.69
CA SER A 176 5.23 34.87 -19.72
C SER A 176 5.81 34.44 -18.38
N PHE A 177 5.15 34.73 -17.24
CA PHE A 177 5.59 34.20 -15.93
C PHE A 177 5.58 32.67 -15.87
N LEU A 178 4.72 32.02 -16.66
CA LEU A 178 4.62 30.56 -16.71
C LEU A 178 5.89 29.88 -17.25
N THR A 179 6.81 30.61 -17.90
CA THR A 179 8.09 30.09 -18.38
C THR A 179 8.97 29.52 -17.27
N THR A 180 8.79 30.01 -16.04
CA THR A 180 9.55 29.57 -14.86
C THR A 180 8.74 28.68 -13.91
N LEU A 181 7.48 28.38 -14.27
CA LEU A 181 6.58 27.62 -13.42
C LEU A 181 6.93 26.12 -13.47
N PRO A 182 7.11 25.44 -12.32
CA PRO A 182 7.34 24.00 -12.32
C PRO A 182 6.18 23.24 -12.98
N THR A 183 6.50 22.20 -13.76
CA THR A 183 5.54 21.39 -14.52
C THR A 183 4.34 20.94 -13.70
N ARG A 184 4.56 20.51 -12.45
CA ARG A 184 3.49 20.07 -11.55
C ARG A 184 2.49 21.20 -11.24
N GLN A 185 2.97 22.43 -11.04
CA GLN A 185 2.11 23.59 -10.78
C GLN A 185 1.38 24.06 -12.05
N PHE A 186 1.99 23.82 -13.22
CA PHE A 186 1.34 24.05 -14.50
C PHE A 186 0.15 23.09 -14.67
N ILE A 187 0.38 21.79 -14.49
CA ILE A 187 -0.65 20.75 -14.54
C ILE A 187 -1.75 21.01 -13.49
N ASN A 188 -1.37 21.41 -12.28
CA ASN A 188 -2.30 21.77 -11.21
C ASN A 188 -3.32 22.85 -11.64
N GLY A 189 -2.87 23.89 -12.37
CA GLY A 189 -3.77 24.93 -12.87
C GLY A 189 -4.73 24.47 -13.98
N MET A 190 -4.38 23.43 -14.73
CA MET A 190 -5.26 22.90 -15.79
C MET A 190 -6.54 22.29 -15.24
N ALA A 191 -6.58 21.87 -13.96
CA ALA A 191 -7.80 21.39 -13.34
C ALA A 191 -8.89 22.46 -13.32
N GLU A 192 -8.53 23.71 -12.97
CA GLU A 192 -9.45 24.84 -12.95
C GLU A 192 -9.91 25.25 -14.36
N VAL A 193 -9.02 25.13 -15.35
CA VAL A 193 -9.34 25.38 -16.75
C VAL A 193 -10.35 24.36 -17.25
N VAL A 194 -10.08 23.06 -17.05
CA VAL A 194 -10.97 21.97 -17.45
C VAL A 194 -12.32 22.08 -16.75
N LYS A 195 -12.34 22.39 -15.45
CA LYS A 195 -13.56 22.69 -14.68
C LYS A 195 -14.38 23.77 -15.35
N THR A 196 -13.75 24.90 -15.67
CA THR A 196 -14.43 26.07 -16.24
C THR A 196 -15.05 25.76 -17.61
N ALA A 197 -14.32 25.04 -18.46
CA ALA A 197 -14.87 24.56 -19.73
C ALA A 197 -16.01 23.54 -19.53
N ALA A 198 -15.84 22.58 -18.61
CA ALA A 198 -16.83 21.52 -18.35
C ALA A 198 -18.19 22.05 -17.86
N ILE A 199 -18.23 23.17 -17.14
CA ILE A 199 -19.47 23.77 -16.65
C ILE A 199 -20.11 24.77 -17.62
N TRP A 200 -19.37 25.27 -18.62
CA TRP A 200 -19.77 26.48 -19.36
C TRP A 200 -19.68 26.41 -20.89
N ASN A 201 -18.70 25.70 -21.46
CA ASN A 201 -18.43 25.76 -22.90
C ASN A 201 -17.85 24.44 -23.45
N GLU A 202 -18.68 23.70 -24.20
CA GLU A 202 -18.28 22.44 -24.84
C GLU A 202 -17.25 22.61 -25.97
N GLU A 203 -17.33 23.70 -26.75
CA GLU A 203 -16.36 23.95 -27.83
C GLU A 203 -14.97 24.18 -27.27
N GLU A 204 -14.88 24.95 -26.19
CA GLU A 204 -13.61 25.16 -25.49
C GLU A 204 -13.13 23.86 -24.83
N PHE A 205 -14.02 23.07 -24.24
CA PHE A 205 -13.67 21.74 -23.74
C PHE A 205 -13.05 20.85 -24.83
N THR A 206 -13.67 20.83 -26.02
CA THR A 206 -13.17 20.10 -27.19
C THR A 206 -11.80 20.61 -27.65
N ARG A 207 -11.57 21.92 -27.61
CA ARG A 207 -10.26 22.51 -27.89
C ARG A 207 -9.21 22.04 -26.89
N LEU A 208 -9.56 22.00 -25.60
CA LEU A 208 -8.66 21.52 -24.54
C LEU A 208 -8.29 20.05 -24.72
N GLU A 209 -9.23 19.20 -25.13
CA GLU A 209 -8.96 17.78 -25.46
C GLU A 209 -7.87 17.67 -26.54
N ASN A 210 -7.99 18.46 -27.60
CA ASN A 210 -7.03 18.45 -28.72
C ASN A 210 -5.68 19.08 -28.35
N PHE A 211 -5.68 20.10 -27.50
CA PHE A 211 -4.48 20.82 -27.10
C PHE A 211 -3.61 20.03 -26.10
N ALA A 212 -4.20 19.13 -25.31
CA ALA A 212 -3.54 18.42 -24.22
C ALA A 212 -2.22 17.74 -24.61
N LYS A 213 -2.20 17.05 -25.77
CA LYS A 213 -0.99 16.33 -26.25
C LYS A 213 0.18 17.28 -26.50
N THR A 214 -0.07 18.37 -27.24
CA THR A 214 0.97 19.38 -27.54
C THR A 214 1.40 20.09 -26.27
N PHE A 215 0.45 20.44 -25.40
CA PHE A 215 0.71 21.07 -24.13
C PHE A 215 1.64 20.24 -23.24
N ILE A 216 1.31 18.97 -23.01
CA ILE A 216 2.11 18.07 -22.16
C ILE A 216 3.52 17.88 -22.72
N ALA A 217 3.67 17.71 -24.03
CA ALA A 217 4.97 17.56 -24.67
C ALA A 217 5.89 18.78 -24.41
N VAL A 218 5.33 20.00 -24.39
CA VAL A 218 6.10 21.22 -24.12
C VAL A 218 6.44 21.36 -22.64
N VAL A 219 5.45 21.24 -21.74
CA VAL A 219 5.64 21.55 -20.30
C VAL A 219 6.41 20.48 -19.54
N THR A 220 6.57 19.28 -20.11
CA THR A 220 7.38 18.18 -19.55
C THR A 220 8.78 18.08 -20.16
N SER A 221 9.11 18.94 -21.14
CA SER A 221 10.44 18.98 -21.74
C SER A 221 11.50 19.54 -20.77
N ASP A 222 12.75 19.13 -20.93
CA ASP A 222 13.87 19.61 -20.09
C ASP A 222 14.09 21.13 -20.21
N ASN A 223 13.74 21.72 -21.37
CA ASN A 223 13.79 23.16 -21.64
C ASN A 223 12.43 23.64 -22.15
N ILE A 224 11.57 24.09 -21.23
CA ILE A 224 10.22 24.56 -21.54
C ILE A 224 10.28 25.79 -22.47
N ASP A 225 9.86 25.63 -23.72
CA ASP A 225 9.66 26.72 -24.68
C ASP A 225 8.18 26.97 -24.96
N LEU A 226 7.62 27.93 -24.23
CA LEU A 226 6.21 28.33 -24.37
C LEU A 226 5.91 29.07 -25.69
N ALA A 227 6.92 29.48 -26.47
CA ALA A 227 6.68 30.19 -27.73
C ALA A 227 5.88 29.34 -28.72
N THR A 228 6.09 28.02 -28.72
CA THR A 228 5.43 27.06 -29.62
C THR A 228 3.93 26.91 -29.37
N ILE A 229 3.47 27.14 -28.14
CA ILE A 229 2.07 27.00 -27.72
C ILE A 229 1.47 28.31 -27.21
N LYS A 230 2.14 29.44 -27.47
CA LYS A 230 1.83 30.75 -26.90
C LYS A 230 0.38 31.15 -27.13
N ASP A 231 -0.08 31.09 -28.38
CA ASP A 231 -1.41 31.60 -28.74
C ASP A 231 -2.52 30.74 -28.14
N ASP A 232 -2.36 29.42 -28.15
CA ASP A 232 -3.29 28.48 -27.50
C ASP A 232 -3.30 28.63 -25.98
N LEU A 233 -2.13 28.88 -25.36
CA LEU A 233 -2.02 29.09 -23.93
C LEU A 233 -2.67 30.41 -23.49
N VAL A 234 -2.40 31.51 -24.21
CA VAL A 234 -3.05 32.81 -23.96
C VAL A 234 -4.57 32.69 -24.15
N LYS A 235 -5.03 31.98 -25.18
CA LYS A 235 -6.46 31.72 -25.39
C LYS A 235 -7.06 30.93 -24.21
N THR A 236 -6.38 29.88 -23.76
CA THR A 236 -6.80 29.05 -22.61
C THR A 236 -7.03 29.91 -21.37
N VAL A 237 -6.06 30.78 -21.08
CA VAL A 237 -6.14 31.71 -19.95
C VAL A 237 -7.30 32.69 -20.13
N LEU A 238 -7.40 33.32 -21.30
CA LEU A 238 -8.41 34.34 -21.59
C LEU A 238 -9.85 33.80 -21.48
N GLU A 239 -10.13 32.62 -22.04
CA GLU A 239 -11.46 32.00 -22.01
C GLU A 239 -11.89 31.66 -20.58
N SER A 240 -10.98 31.10 -19.77
CA SER A 240 -11.27 30.81 -18.36
C SER A 240 -11.55 32.10 -17.56
N ILE A 241 -10.78 33.17 -17.82
CA ILE A 241 -10.98 34.46 -17.18
C ILE A 241 -12.33 35.07 -17.55
N ARG A 242 -12.72 35.04 -18.84
CA ARG A 242 -14.01 35.59 -19.31
C ARG A 242 -15.18 34.95 -18.57
N VAL A 243 -15.20 33.62 -18.48
CA VAL A 243 -16.25 32.89 -17.76
C VAL A 243 -16.29 33.31 -16.29
N LYS A 244 -15.13 33.34 -15.63
CA LYS A 244 -15.09 33.73 -14.21
C LYS A 244 -15.51 35.18 -14.00
N ALA A 245 -15.09 36.09 -14.86
CA ALA A 245 -15.46 37.50 -14.81
C ALA A 245 -16.97 37.71 -14.99
N ASP A 246 -17.59 37.00 -15.93
CA ASP A 246 -19.04 37.04 -16.16
C ASP A 246 -19.82 36.51 -14.95
N VAL A 247 -19.42 35.34 -14.43
CA VAL A 247 -20.05 34.73 -13.25
C VAL A 247 -19.91 35.60 -12.01
N VAL A 248 -18.73 36.18 -11.78
CA VAL A 248 -18.50 37.09 -10.64
C VAL A 248 -19.26 38.40 -10.80
N SER A 249 -19.35 38.93 -12.02
CA SER A 249 -20.10 40.16 -12.28
C SER A 249 -21.59 39.97 -12.04
N ALA A 250 -22.11 38.76 -12.30
CA ALA A 250 -23.49 38.40 -12.02
C ALA A 250 -23.75 38.06 -10.53
N ASP A 251 -22.78 37.49 -9.82
CA ASP A 251 -22.94 37.02 -8.44
C ASP A 251 -21.66 37.21 -7.59
N GLU A 252 -21.32 38.48 -7.30
CA GLU A 252 -20.09 38.83 -6.57
C GLU A 252 -20.00 38.13 -5.21
N LYS A 253 -21.11 38.03 -4.48
CA LYS A 253 -21.15 37.54 -3.09
C LYS A 253 -21.53 36.06 -2.94
N GLU A 254 -21.49 35.29 -4.03
CA GLU A 254 -21.71 33.84 -4.02
C GLU A 254 -23.06 33.41 -3.42
N SER A 255 -24.14 34.03 -3.91
CA SER A 255 -25.51 33.72 -3.49
C SER A 255 -26.12 32.51 -4.21
N SER A 256 -25.74 32.25 -5.47
CA SER A 256 -26.27 31.12 -6.25
C SER A 256 -25.37 30.77 -7.44
N LEU A 257 -25.29 31.64 -8.46
CA LEU A 257 -24.62 31.34 -9.73
C LEU A 257 -23.13 31.05 -9.54
N ARG A 258 -22.46 31.77 -8.62
CA ARG A 258 -21.04 31.55 -8.36
C ARG A 258 -20.74 30.19 -7.72
N ASN A 259 -21.75 29.48 -7.20
CA ASN A 259 -21.56 28.10 -6.74
C ASN A 259 -21.11 27.16 -7.86
N LEU A 260 -21.46 27.44 -9.12
CA LEU A 260 -21.06 26.61 -10.27
C LEU A 260 -19.54 26.51 -10.42
N LEU A 261 -18.80 27.56 -10.02
CA LEU A 261 -17.33 27.56 -10.04
C LEU A 261 -16.71 26.57 -9.04
N ASN A 262 -17.52 25.96 -8.18
CA ASN A 262 -17.10 24.94 -7.23
C ASN A 262 -17.45 23.52 -7.71
N PHE A 263 -17.62 23.30 -9.02
CA PHE A 263 -17.68 21.95 -9.58
C PHE A 263 -16.41 21.17 -9.24
N GLY A 264 -16.59 19.97 -8.70
CA GLY A 264 -15.53 19.12 -8.18
C GLY A 264 -14.94 19.56 -6.83
N HIS A 265 -15.36 20.71 -6.28
CA HIS A 265 -14.76 21.25 -5.06
C HIS A 265 -15.42 20.72 -3.78
N THR A 266 -16.65 20.20 -3.80
CA THR A 266 -17.25 19.65 -2.57
C THR A 266 -16.44 18.43 -2.14
N ILE A 267 -16.24 17.49 -3.07
CA ILE A 267 -15.44 16.29 -2.82
C ILE A 267 -13.95 16.62 -2.86
N GLY A 268 -13.51 17.48 -3.79
CA GLY A 268 -12.12 17.89 -3.92
C GLY A 268 -11.55 18.55 -2.66
N HIS A 269 -12.28 19.50 -2.04
CA HIS A 269 -11.84 20.12 -0.79
C HIS A 269 -11.85 19.14 0.38
N ALA A 270 -12.78 18.18 0.41
CA ALA A 270 -12.79 17.16 1.45
C ALA A 270 -11.53 16.29 1.38
N ILE A 271 -11.12 15.88 0.17
CA ILE A 271 -9.86 15.18 -0.05
C ILE A 271 -8.68 16.10 0.34
N GLU A 272 -8.64 17.32 -0.19
CA GLU A 272 -7.57 18.30 0.04
C GLU A 272 -7.33 18.55 1.54
N ALA A 273 -8.40 18.67 2.34
CA ALA A 273 -8.30 18.88 3.79
C ALA A 273 -7.63 17.73 4.54
N ILE A 274 -7.59 16.53 3.95
CA ILE A 274 -6.92 15.34 4.52
C ILE A 274 -5.47 15.27 4.04
N VAL A 275 -5.22 15.55 2.74
CA VAL A 275 -3.94 15.27 2.09
C VAL A 275 -3.01 16.47 1.95
N THR A 276 -3.48 17.70 2.21
CA THR A 276 -2.64 18.91 2.18
C THR A 276 -1.51 18.80 3.21
N PRO A 277 -0.28 19.27 2.90
CA PRO A 277 0.14 19.95 1.67
C PRO A 277 0.68 19.03 0.55
N GLN A 278 0.62 17.71 0.72
CA GLN A 278 1.29 16.76 -0.19
C GLN A 278 0.68 16.71 -1.59
N ALA A 279 -0.65 16.67 -1.68
CA ALA A 279 -1.35 16.87 -2.94
C ALA A 279 -1.76 18.34 -3.10
N LEU A 280 -1.70 18.82 -4.33
CA LEU A 280 -2.06 20.18 -4.69
C LEU A 280 -3.57 20.29 -4.91
N HIS A 281 -4.08 21.51 -4.77
CA HIS A 281 -5.50 21.83 -4.91
C HIS A 281 -6.14 21.25 -6.18
N GLY A 282 -5.59 21.56 -7.36
CA GLY A 282 -6.10 21.10 -8.65
C GLY A 282 -6.02 19.57 -8.84
N GLU A 283 -5.08 18.90 -8.18
CA GLU A 283 -5.04 17.43 -8.14
C GLU A 283 -6.26 16.87 -7.38
N CYS A 284 -6.61 17.49 -6.26
CA CYS A 284 -7.81 17.12 -5.50
C CYS A 284 -9.11 17.50 -6.24
N VAL A 285 -9.16 18.68 -6.86
CA VAL A 285 -10.31 19.13 -7.67
C VAL A 285 -10.52 18.23 -8.87
N ALA A 286 -9.46 17.75 -9.54
CA ALA A 286 -9.58 16.80 -10.64
C ALA A 286 -10.29 15.51 -10.22
N VAL A 287 -9.88 14.91 -9.10
CA VAL A 287 -10.56 13.72 -8.54
C VAL A 287 -11.99 14.06 -8.11
N GLY A 288 -12.20 15.22 -7.51
CA GLY A 288 -13.52 15.69 -7.10
C GLY A 288 -14.48 15.90 -8.29
N MET A 289 -14.00 16.44 -9.42
CA MET A 289 -14.78 16.60 -10.65
C MET A 289 -15.25 15.26 -11.20
N VAL A 290 -14.37 14.26 -11.22
CA VAL A 290 -14.74 12.90 -11.64
C VAL A 290 -15.83 12.35 -10.73
N LYS A 291 -15.70 12.49 -9.41
CA LYS A 291 -16.68 11.98 -8.45
C LYS A 291 -18.01 12.73 -8.49
N GLU A 292 -18.01 14.04 -8.66
CA GLU A 292 -19.25 14.81 -8.85
C GLU A 292 -19.92 14.50 -10.20
N ALA A 293 -19.16 14.19 -11.25
CA ALA A 293 -19.70 13.71 -12.53
C ALA A 293 -20.26 12.28 -12.43
N GLU A 294 -19.60 11.38 -11.70
CA GLU A 294 -20.14 10.05 -11.39
C GLU A 294 -21.43 10.11 -10.57
N LEU A 295 -21.54 11.07 -9.66
CA LEU A 295 -22.78 11.33 -8.92
C LEU A 295 -23.90 11.84 -9.85
N ALA A 296 -23.59 12.76 -10.76
CA ALA A 296 -24.55 13.22 -11.77
C ALA A 296 -25.02 12.08 -12.68
N ARG A 297 -24.13 11.15 -13.02
CA ARG A 297 -24.44 9.93 -13.77
C ARG A 297 -25.33 8.98 -12.96
N TYR A 298 -25.00 8.78 -11.68
CA TYR A 298 -25.77 7.95 -10.76
C TYR A 298 -27.23 8.44 -10.61
N TRP A 299 -27.44 9.75 -10.63
CA TRP A 299 -28.77 10.35 -10.65
C TRP A 299 -29.50 10.29 -12.01
N GLY A 300 -28.86 9.74 -13.04
CA GLY A 300 -29.41 9.69 -14.40
C GLY A 300 -29.47 11.05 -15.10
N VAL A 301 -28.71 12.05 -14.61
CA VAL A 301 -28.67 13.40 -15.16
C VAL A 301 -27.57 13.56 -16.22
N LEU A 302 -26.41 12.93 -15.99
CA LEU A 302 -25.26 12.97 -16.90
C LEU A 302 -25.07 11.62 -17.60
N SER A 303 -24.76 11.63 -18.90
CA SER A 303 -24.49 10.39 -19.62
C SER A 303 -23.16 9.77 -19.17
N PRO A 304 -23.03 8.42 -19.16
CA PRO A 304 -21.74 7.76 -18.93
C PRO A 304 -20.64 8.22 -19.89
N VAL A 305 -21.03 8.62 -21.10
CA VAL A 305 -20.15 9.14 -22.14
C VAL A 305 -19.52 10.47 -21.73
N ALA A 306 -20.32 11.40 -21.23
CA ALA A 306 -19.82 12.68 -20.75
C ALA A 306 -18.88 12.52 -19.56
N VAL A 307 -19.16 11.58 -18.64
CA VAL A 307 -18.21 11.23 -17.55
C VAL A 307 -16.89 10.74 -18.11
N ALA A 308 -16.92 9.78 -19.04
CA ALA A 308 -15.71 9.24 -19.65
C ALA A 308 -14.91 10.31 -20.40
N ARG A 309 -15.60 11.23 -21.08
CA ARG A 309 -15.01 12.37 -21.78
C ARG A 309 -14.30 13.32 -20.81
N LEU A 310 -14.93 13.64 -19.69
CA LEU A 310 -14.32 14.41 -18.60
C LEU A 310 -13.07 13.72 -18.04
N VAL A 311 -13.18 12.43 -17.70
CA VAL A 311 -12.06 11.62 -17.18
C VAL A 311 -10.89 11.60 -18.17
N ASN A 312 -11.15 11.41 -19.46
CA ASN A 312 -10.10 11.38 -20.48
C ASN A 312 -9.41 12.73 -20.64
N CYS A 313 -10.16 13.83 -20.63
CA CYS A 313 -9.59 15.17 -20.71
C CYS A 313 -8.68 15.46 -19.50
N ILE A 314 -9.16 15.15 -18.28
CA ILE A 314 -8.36 15.28 -17.04
C ILE A 314 -7.07 14.45 -17.14
N ALA A 315 -7.18 13.17 -17.51
CA ALA A 315 -6.04 12.28 -17.65
C ALA A 315 -5.04 12.75 -18.73
N ALA A 316 -5.53 13.33 -19.84
CA ALA A 316 -4.68 13.84 -20.91
C ALA A 316 -3.77 15.00 -20.48
N TYR A 317 -4.12 15.71 -19.41
CA TYR A 317 -3.29 16.74 -18.77
C TYR A 317 -2.41 16.19 -17.62
N ASN A 318 -2.26 14.86 -17.47
CA ASN A 318 -1.53 14.21 -16.38
C ASN A 318 -2.08 14.55 -14.97
N LEU A 319 -3.38 14.85 -14.87
CA LEU A 319 -4.08 15.02 -13.59
C LEU A 319 -4.64 13.67 -13.10
N PRO A 320 -4.70 13.46 -11.78
CA PRO A 320 -5.28 12.24 -11.21
C PRO A 320 -6.79 12.21 -11.40
N THR A 321 -7.31 11.03 -11.75
CA THR A 321 -8.76 10.80 -11.93
C THR A 321 -9.40 10.04 -10.76
N SER A 322 -8.59 9.48 -9.86
CA SER A 322 -9.05 8.80 -8.65
C SER A 322 -8.05 8.93 -7.51
N VAL A 323 -8.49 8.68 -6.27
CA VAL A 323 -7.61 8.56 -5.09
C VAL A 323 -6.70 7.32 -5.14
N GLY A 324 -6.96 6.39 -6.05
CA GLY A 324 -6.14 5.20 -6.32
C GLY A 324 -5.12 5.39 -7.45
N ASP A 325 -5.08 6.56 -8.09
CA ASP A 325 -4.10 6.88 -9.12
C ASP A 325 -2.68 6.74 -8.56
N LYS A 326 -1.81 6.02 -9.28
CA LYS A 326 -0.44 5.74 -8.84
C LYS A 326 0.33 7.01 -8.52
N ILE A 327 0.19 8.06 -9.33
CA ILE A 327 0.89 9.32 -9.13
C ILE A 327 0.35 10.04 -7.90
N PHE A 328 -0.98 10.00 -7.70
CA PHE A 328 -1.61 10.60 -6.52
C PHE A 328 -1.19 9.89 -5.23
N VAL A 329 -1.27 8.56 -5.21
CA VAL A 329 -0.85 7.72 -4.07
C VAL A 329 0.63 7.93 -3.74
N GLN A 330 1.50 8.01 -4.75
CA GLN A 330 2.93 8.32 -4.55
C GLN A 330 3.15 9.69 -3.91
N ARG A 331 2.34 10.70 -4.26
CA ARG A 331 2.46 12.06 -3.72
C ARG A 331 2.00 12.15 -2.26
N ILE A 332 0.87 11.51 -1.91
CA ILE A 332 0.26 11.63 -0.57
C ILE A 332 0.79 10.60 0.45
N GLY A 333 1.40 9.51 -0.02
CA GLY A 333 1.95 8.46 0.82
C GLY A 333 0.90 7.85 1.77
N HIS A 334 1.26 7.70 3.04
CA HIS A 334 0.38 7.10 4.05
C HIS A 334 -0.93 7.87 4.29
N LYS A 335 -1.01 9.15 3.89
CA LYS A 335 -2.26 9.91 4.02
C LYS A 335 -3.41 9.30 3.22
N ARG A 336 -3.12 8.43 2.23
CA ARG A 336 -4.13 7.63 1.53
C ARG A 336 -5.02 6.83 2.49
N HIS A 337 -4.49 6.37 3.63
CA HIS A 337 -5.24 5.60 4.62
C HIS A 337 -6.23 6.45 5.43
N PHE A 338 -6.04 7.77 5.47
CA PHE A 338 -6.96 8.71 6.10
C PHE A 338 -8.07 9.20 5.16
N ILE A 339 -7.99 8.91 3.85
CA ILE A 339 -9.08 9.18 2.92
C ILE A 339 -10.12 8.05 3.08
N GLN A 340 -10.91 8.19 4.13
CA GLN A 340 -12.03 7.31 4.45
C GLN A 340 -13.36 8.02 4.22
N ILE A 341 -14.39 7.25 3.89
CA ILE A 341 -15.72 7.75 3.58
C ILE A 341 -16.30 8.65 4.69
N ASN A 342 -16.17 8.26 5.95
CA ASN A 342 -16.69 9.03 7.08
C ASN A 342 -15.93 10.35 7.26
N THR A 343 -14.60 10.32 7.15
CA THR A 343 -13.76 11.52 7.23
C THR A 343 -14.09 12.48 6.08
N LEU A 344 -14.29 11.97 4.86
CA LEU A 344 -14.70 12.78 3.73
C LEU A 344 -16.07 13.45 3.97
N LEU A 345 -17.05 12.70 4.46
CA LEU A 345 -18.39 13.24 4.78
C LEU A 345 -18.33 14.31 5.89
N GLU A 346 -17.49 14.12 6.91
CA GLU A 346 -17.25 15.14 7.95
C GLU A 346 -16.66 16.43 7.38
N LYS A 347 -15.68 16.33 6.46
CA LYS A 347 -15.11 17.50 5.78
C LYS A 347 -16.11 18.16 4.83
N MET A 348 -16.94 17.39 4.13
CA MET A 348 -18.00 17.94 3.28
C MET A 348 -19.10 18.64 4.07
N ALA A 349 -19.38 18.22 5.31
CA ALA A 349 -20.43 18.82 6.15
C ALA A 349 -20.15 20.29 6.51
N ILE A 350 -18.90 20.73 6.49
CA ILE A 350 -18.48 22.11 6.77
C ILE A 350 -18.18 22.93 5.50
N ASP A 351 -18.55 22.42 4.32
CA ASP A 351 -18.39 23.16 3.06
C ASP A 351 -19.26 24.42 3.04
N LYS A 352 -18.71 25.51 2.49
CA LYS A 352 -19.31 26.85 2.49
C LYS A 352 -20.59 26.95 1.65
N LYS A 353 -20.81 26.00 0.74
CA LYS A 353 -22.02 25.90 -0.08
C LYS A 353 -23.21 25.32 0.67
N ASN A 354 -22.98 24.69 1.82
CA ASN A 354 -24.01 23.98 2.55
C ASN A 354 -25.00 24.95 3.21
N ASP A 355 -26.23 24.47 3.32
CA ASP A 355 -27.30 25.14 4.05
C ASP A 355 -27.60 24.31 5.30
N GLY A 356 -26.96 24.68 6.41
CA GLY A 356 -26.95 23.87 7.63
C GLY A 356 -26.19 22.55 7.41
N SER A 357 -26.82 21.42 7.74
CA SER A 357 -26.24 20.08 7.63
C SER A 357 -26.36 19.45 6.25
N LYS A 358 -26.95 20.15 5.28
CA LYS A 358 -27.27 19.63 3.95
C LYS A 358 -26.09 19.87 3.00
N ILE A 359 -25.41 18.80 2.61
CA ILE A 359 -24.28 18.85 1.69
C ILE A 359 -24.79 19.27 0.31
N ARG A 360 -24.11 20.23 -0.33
CA ARG A 360 -24.44 20.67 -1.69
C ARG A 360 -23.29 20.48 -2.69
N THR A 361 -23.60 19.97 -3.89
CA THR A 361 -22.63 19.75 -4.99
C THR A 361 -23.11 20.36 -6.30
N VAL A 362 -22.21 20.56 -7.26
CA VAL A 362 -22.58 21.00 -8.61
C VAL A 362 -22.83 19.77 -9.48
N ILE A 363 -23.98 19.74 -10.16
CA ILE A 363 -24.38 18.61 -11.00
C ILE A 363 -24.31 19.03 -12.47
N LEU A 364 -23.53 18.30 -13.26
CA LEU A 364 -23.48 18.45 -14.71
C LEU A 364 -24.67 17.75 -15.38
N GLU A 365 -25.22 18.37 -16.42
CA GLU A 365 -26.21 17.78 -17.33
C GLU A 365 -25.54 17.29 -18.62
N ALA A 366 -24.58 18.06 -19.12
CA ALA A 366 -23.73 17.72 -20.25
C ALA A 366 -22.37 18.42 -20.08
N ILE A 367 -21.39 18.09 -20.92
CA ILE A 367 -20.17 18.89 -20.99
C ILE A 367 -20.54 20.30 -21.49
N GLY A 368 -20.11 21.32 -20.77
CA GLY A 368 -20.45 22.71 -21.00
C GLY A 368 -21.78 23.17 -20.40
N LYS A 369 -22.50 22.31 -19.65
CA LYS A 369 -23.82 22.67 -19.09
C LYS A 369 -24.10 22.02 -17.72
N CYS A 370 -24.38 22.85 -16.72
CA CYS A 370 -24.90 22.39 -15.42
C CYS A 370 -26.41 22.14 -15.45
N TYR A 371 -26.87 21.16 -14.67
CA TYR A 371 -28.29 20.78 -14.55
C TYR A 371 -29.20 21.94 -14.12
N GLN A 372 -28.71 22.78 -13.20
CA GLN A 372 -29.31 24.06 -12.87
C GLN A 372 -28.20 25.06 -12.53
N LEU A 373 -28.52 26.35 -12.50
CA LEU A 373 -27.58 27.43 -12.19
C LEU A 373 -27.32 27.62 -10.68
N LYS A 374 -27.19 26.51 -9.94
CA LYS A 374 -26.90 26.45 -8.50
C LYS A 374 -26.39 25.06 -8.08
N ALA A 375 -25.84 24.95 -6.88
CA ALA A 375 -25.53 23.66 -6.26
C ALA A 375 -26.79 22.96 -5.70
N HIS A 376 -26.78 21.63 -5.66
CA HIS A 376 -27.91 20.77 -5.30
C HIS A 376 -27.63 20.01 -4.01
N GLU A 377 -28.65 19.84 -3.18
CA GLU A 377 -28.58 19.00 -1.97
C GLU A 377 -28.38 17.54 -2.35
N VAL A 378 -27.38 16.89 -1.77
CA VAL A 378 -27.05 15.48 -2.01
C VAL A 378 -27.15 14.68 -0.72
N SER A 379 -27.65 13.45 -0.82
CA SER A 379 -27.73 12.55 0.33
C SER A 379 -26.32 12.04 0.70
N LYS A 380 -26.10 11.73 1.99
CA LYS A 380 -24.84 11.10 2.42
C LYS A 380 -24.68 9.69 1.84
N GLN A 381 -25.79 9.03 1.53
CA GLN A 381 -25.84 7.69 0.97
C GLN A 381 -25.40 7.67 -0.50
N ASP A 382 -25.87 8.62 -1.31
CA ASP A 382 -25.44 8.72 -2.71
C ASP A 382 -23.96 9.09 -2.77
N LEU A 383 -23.51 9.98 -1.87
CA LEU A 383 -22.10 10.28 -1.71
C LEU A 383 -21.31 9.04 -1.30
N SER A 384 -21.80 8.27 -0.33
CA SER A 384 -21.10 7.06 0.12
C SER A 384 -20.92 6.09 -1.06
N PHE A 385 -21.98 5.84 -1.81
CA PHE A 385 -22.00 4.96 -2.96
C PHE A 385 -21.03 5.39 -4.08
N VAL A 386 -20.93 6.69 -4.38
CA VAL A 386 -20.04 7.19 -5.44
C VAL A 386 -18.56 7.21 -5.01
N LEU A 387 -18.31 7.38 -3.70
CA LEU A 387 -16.96 7.47 -3.15
C LEU A 387 -16.29 6.11 -2.93
N THR A 388 -17.06 5.02 -2.85
CA THR A 388 -16.53 3.66 -2.67
C THR A 388 -16.71 2.78 -3.91
N ASP A 389 -15.95 1.68 -3.95
CA ASP A 389 -16.14 0.62 -4.95
C ASP A 389 -16.86 -0.61 -4.38
N GLU A 390 -16.91 -0.77 -3.07
CA GLU A 390 -17.74 -1.80 -2.45
C GLU A 390 -19.12 -1.21 -2.13
N THR A 391 -20.17 -1.99 -2.36
CA THR A 391 -21.55 -1.52 -2.24
C THR A 391 -22.40 -2.50 -1.45
N LEU A 392 -23.22 -1.96 -0.56
CA LEU A 392 -24.34 -2.64 0.05
C LEU A 392 -25.55 -2.48 -0.87
N VAL A 393 -26.16 -3.59 -1.23
CA VAL A 393 -27.45 -3.64 -1.93
C VAL A 393 -28.52 -3.91 -0.90
N HIS A 394 -29.43 -2.96 -0.70
CA HIS A 394 -30.52 -3.10 0.26
C HIS A 394 -31.68 -3.94 -0.33
N PRO A 395 -32.55 -4.50 0.54
CA PRO A 395 -33.69 -5.29 0.10
C PRO A 395 -34.62 -4.52 -0.85
N PHE A 396 -35.16 -5.20 -1.87
CA PHE A 396 -36.14 -4.66 -2.79
C PHE A 396 -37.48 -4.43 -2.07
N GLN A 397 -37.81 -3.17 -1.80
CA GLN A 397 -39.04 -2.77 -1.12
C GLN A 397 -40.20 -2.63 -2.12
N GLU A 398 -41.34 -3.25 -1.81
CA GLU A 398 -42.54 -3.18 -2.67
C GLU A 398 -43.09 -1.75 -2.81
N GLU A 399 -42.81 -0.88 -1.83
CA GLU A 399 -43.31 0.50 -1.77
C GLU A 399 -42.56 1.44 -2.73
N THR A 400 -41.24 1.25 -2.89
CA THR A 400 -40.39 2.09 -3.74
C THR A 400 -40.19 1.51 -5.13
N THR A 401 -40.31 0.18 -5.29
CA THR A 401 -40.10 -0.50 -6.57
C THR A 401 -41.26 -0.20 -7.53
N PRO A 402 -41.03 0.39 -8.71
CA PRO A 402 -42.12 0.65 -9.64
C PRO A 402 -42.69 -0.65 -10.23
N LYS A 403 -44.02 -0.72 -10.35
CA LYS A 403 -44.72 -1.92 -10.85
C LYS A 403 -44.44 -2.23 -12.32
N GLU A 404 -44.19 -1.20 -13.12
CA GLU A 404 -43.88 -1.31 -14.54
C GLU A 404 -42.72 -0.36 -14.88
N ASN A 405 -41.70 -0.87 -15.57
CA ASN A 405 -40.52 -0.10 -15.95
C ASN A 405 -40.10 -0.38 -17.39
N VAL A 406 -39.47 0.60 -18.02
CA VAL A 406 -38.79 0.46 -19.32
C VAL A 406 -37.31 0.70 -19.11
N VAL A 407 -36.49 -0.30 -19.43
CA VAL A 407 -35.03 -0.22 -19.32
C VAL A 407 -34.42 -0.47 -20.69
N ILE A 408 -33.51 0.42 -21.09
CA ILE A 408 -32.72 0.29 -22.31
C ILE A 408 -31.30 -0.08 -21.87
N PRO A 409 -30.89 -1.35 -22.01
CA PRO A 409 -29.51 -1.74 -21.81
C PRO A 409 -28.60 -1.01 -22.81
N PRO A 410 -27.29 -0.92 -22.54
CA PRO A 410 -26.37 -0.33 -23.49
C PRO A 410 -26.25 -1.21 -24.74
N GLY A 411 -25.65 -0.68 -25.80
CA GLY A 411 -25.33 -1.44 -27.01
C GLY A 411 -24.63 -2.78 -26.72
N SER A 412 -24.89 -3.77 -27.56
CA SER A 412 -24.23 -5.07 -27.47
C SER A 412 -22.72 -4.92 -27.62
N LYS A 413 -21.95 -5.41 -26.65
CA LYS A 413 -20.48 -5.42 -26.75
C LYS A 413 -20.03 -6.19 -28.00
N SER A 414 -20.71 -7.29 -28.29
CA SER A 414 -20.35 -8.18 -29.40
C SER A 414 -20.59 -7.52 -30.76
N ILE A 415 -21.68 -6.76 -30.90
CA ILE A 415 -22.00 -6.03 -32.12
C ILE A 415 -21.13 -4.77 -32.21
N SER A 416 -21.00 -4.00 -31.13
CA SER A 416 -20.18 -2.77 -31.07
C SER A 416 -18.76 -3.01 -31.59
N ASN A 417 -18.09 -4.01 -31.04
CA ASN A 417 -16.71 -4.34 -31.42
C ASN A 417 -16.59 -4.76 -32.90
N ARG A 418 -17.57 -5.49 -33.43
CA ARG A 418 -17.57 -5.88 -34.86
C ARG A 418 -17.85 -4.69 -35.76
N ALA A 419 -18.82 -3.85 -35.40
CA ALA A 419 -19.20 -2.66 -36.14
C ALA A 419 -18.01 -1.70 -36.26
N LEU A 420 -17.25 -1.49 -35.19
CA LEU A 420 -16.04 -0.67 -35.20
C LEU A 420 -14.97 -1.19 -36.17
N ILE A 421 -14.66 -2.49 -36.14
CA ILE A 421 -13.66 -3.09 -37.05
C ILE A 421 -14.13 -3.06 -38.49
N LEU A 422 -15.38 -3.43 -38.77
CA LEU A 422 -15.96 -3.39 -40.12
C LEU A 422 -15.98 -1.96 -40.67
N ALA A 423 -16.37 -0.98 -39.84
CA ALA A 423 -16.36 0.43 -40.20
C ALA A 423 -14.96 0.96 -40.51
N ALA A 424 -13.97 0.57 -39.71
CA ALA A 424 -12.58 0.99 -39.91
C ALA A 424 -11.96 0.35 -41.16
N LEU A 425 -12.24 -0.93 -41.40
CA LEU A 425 -11.83 -1.62 -42.63
C LEU A 425 -12.57 -1.07 -43.85
N GLY A 426 -13.81 -0.62 -43.73
CA GLY A 426 -14.61 -0.16 -44.86
C GLY A 426 -14.21 1.18 -45.45
N LYS A 427 -14.81 1.49 -46.60
CA LYS A 427 -14.68 2.78 -47.29
C LYS A 427 -15.94 3.60 -47.09
N GLY A 428 -15.77 4.89 -46.81
CA GLY A 428 -16.86 5.83 -46.56
C GLY A 428 -17.05 6.13 -45.06
N THR A 429 -18.08 6.91 -44.74
CA THR A 429 -18.36 7.37 -43.37
C THR A 429 -19.63 6.74 -42.86
N VAL A 430 -19.57 6.15 -41.66
CA VAL A 430 -20.72 5.61 -40.92
C VAL A 430 -20.88 6.33 -39.59
N ARG A 431 -22.13 6.63 -39.24
CA ARG A 431 -22.52 7.06 -37.89
C ARG A 431 -23.01 5.86 -37.10
N ILE A 432 -22.24 5.45 -36.10
CA ILE A 432 -22.58 4.32 -35.24
C ILE A 432 -23.31 4.84 -34.00
N LYS A 433 -24.58 4.47 -33.87
CA LYS A 433 -25.47 4.86 -32.76
C LYS A 433 -25.63 3.73 -31.76
N ASN A 434 -25.92 4.10 -30.51
CA ASN A 434 -26.06 3.16 -29.39
C ASN A 434 -24.83 2.23 -29.22
N LEU A 435 -23.64 2.73 -29.58
CA LEU A 435 -22.40 1.99 -29.35
C LEU A 435 -22.21 1.79 -27.84
N LEU A 436 -21.74 0.62 -27.43
CA LEU A 436 -21.32 0.42 -26.04
C LEU A 436 -20.09 1.28 -25.74
N HIS A 437 -20.17 2.18 -24.78
CA HIS A 437 -19.01 2.91 -24.28
C HIS A 437 -18.44 2.17 -23.07
N SER A 438 -17.54 1.23 -23.35
CA SER A 438 -16.82 0.45 -22.34
C SER A 438 -15.32 0.45 -22.61
N ASP A 439 -14.54 -0.12 -21.70
CA ASP A 439 -13.10 -0.24 -21.88
C ASP A 439 -12.72 -0.95 -23.18
N ASP A 440 -13.49 -1.97 -23.59
CA ASP A 440 -13.22 -2.71 -24.83
C ASP A 440 -13.32 -1.82 -26.06
N THR A 441 -14.39 -1.04 -26.21
CA THR A 441 -14.57 -0.15 -27.37
C THR A 441 -13.62 1.03 -27.31
N LYS A 442 -13.33 1.55 -26.12
CA LYS A 442 -12.31 2.60 -25.91
C LYS A 442 -10.93 2.16 -26.40
N HIS A 443 -10.45 1.01 -25.95
CA HIS A 443 -9.15 0.47 -26.38
C HIS A 443 -9.13 0.17 -27.88
N MET A 444 -10.24 -0.33 -28.43
CA MET A 444 -10.35 -0.61 -29.85
C MET A 444 -10.29 0.66 -30.71
N LEU A 445 -11.04 1.70 -30.34
CA LEU A 445 -11.04 3.01 -31.02
C LEU A 445 -9.64 3.63 -30.98
N ALA A 446 -8.97 3.60 -29.83
CA ALA A 446 -7.61 4.11 -29.68
C ALA A 446 -6.62 3.37 -30.58
N ALA A 447 -6.69 2.03 -30.62
CA ALA A 447 -5.80 1.22 -31.46
C ALA A 447 -6.05 1.46 -32.97
N VAL A 448 -7.32 1.54 -33.39
CA VAL A 448 -7.68 1.83 -34.79
C VAL A 448 -7.17 3.22 -35.20
N ALA A 449 -7.32 4.23 -34.34
CA ALA A 449 -6.82 5.57 -34.59
C ALA A 449 -5.28 5.59 -34.69
N ALA A 450 -4.58 4.92 -33.77
CA ALA A 450 -3.11 4.84 -33.76
C ALA A 450 -2.54 4.20 -35.04
N LEU A 451 -3.22 3.17 -35.56
CA LEU A 451 -2.87 2.51 -36.82
C LEU A 451 -3.36 3.26 -38.08
N LYS A 452 -3.96 4.45 -37.93
CA LYS A 452 -4.58 5.25 -38.99
C LYS A 452 -5.55 4.45 -39.88
N GLY A 453 -6.24 3.46 -39.31
CA GLY A 453 -7.22 2.66 -40.01
C GLY A 453 -8.51 3.41 -40.30
N ALA A 454 -8.83 4.41 -39.49
CA ALA A 454 -9.98 5.29 -39.68
C ALA A 454 -9.74 6.66 -39.04
N GLU A 455 -10.41 7.69 -39.58
CA GLU A 455 -10.66 8.92 -38.86
C GLU A 455 -11.87 8.71 -37.95
N ILE A 456 -11.69 8.93 -36.64
CA ILE A 456 -12.73 8.77 -35.62
C ILE A 456 -13.07 10.15 -35.05
N SER A 457 -14.35 10.47 -35.01
CA SER A 457 -14.88 11.68 -34.37
C SER A 457 -16.19 11.36 -33.67
N THR A 458 -16.73 12.31 -32.90
CA THR A 458 -17.97 12.13 -32.16
C THR A 458 -18.98 13.22 -32.47
N GLU A 459 -20.25 12.85 -32.52
CA GLU A 459 -21.43 13.73 -32.56
C GLU A 459 -22.28 13.51 -31.30
N ASP A 460 -23.27 14.37 -31.04
CA ASP A 460 -24.26 14.20 -29.96
C ASP A 460 -23.64 13.99 -28.56
N ASN A 461 -22.77 14.90 -28.09
CA ASN A 461 -22.05 14.78 -26.81
C ASN A 461 -21.21 13.50 -26.64
N GLY A 462 -20.92 12.79 -27.72
CA GLY A 462 -20.18 11.53 -27.71
C GLY A 462 -21.03 10.28 -27.93
N ASP A 463 -22.36 10.39 -27.93
CA ASP A 463 -23.25 9.23 -28.05
C ASP A 463 -23.24 8.61 -29.47
N THR A 464 -22.93 9.43 -30.48
CA THR A 464 -22.74 8.97 -31.87
C THR A 464 -21.26 8.96 -32.22
N ILE A 465 -20.71 7.79 -32.54
CA ILE A 465 -19.34 7.67 -33.04
C ILE A 465 -19.36 7.72 -34.56
N VAL A 466 -18.63 8.67 -35.14
CA VAL A 466 -18.49 8.85 -36.58
C VAL A 466 -17.17 8.23 -37.02
N VAL A 467 -17.25 7.16 -37.79
CA VAL A 467 -16.08 6.44 -38.30
C VAL A 467 -15.99 6.63 -39.81
N LYS A 468 -14.91 7.26 -40.26
CA LYS A 468 -14.55 7.33 -41.68
C LYS A 468 -13.40 6.37 -41.94
N GLY A 469 -13.77 5.19 -42.43
CA GLY A 469 -12.82 4.10 -42.68
C GLY A 469 -11.90 4.36 -43.86
N ASN A 470 -10.69 3.79 -43.80
CA ASN A 470 -9.63 3.97 -44.79
C ASN A 470 -9.55 2.81 -45.81
N GLY A 471 -10.63 2.04 -45.98
CA GLY A 471 -10.69 0.96 -46.97
C GLY A 471 -9.67 -0.16 -46.75
N GLY A 472 -9.32 -0.45 -45.50
CA GLY A 472 -8.38 -1.50 -45.11
C GLY A 472 -6.91 -1.09 -45.11
N ASN A 473 -6.59 0.17 -45.41
CA ASN A 473 -5.22 0.66 -45.42
C ASN A 473 -4.76 1.13 -44.02
N PHE A 474 -4.38 0.19 -43.17
CA PHE A 474 -3.77 0.45 -41.87
C PHE A 474 -2.25 0.57 -42.02
N ILE A 475 -1.59 1.41 -41.22
CA ILE A 475 -0.12 1.58 -41.24
C ILE A 475 0.50 1.48 -39.83
N THR A 476 1.78 1.12 -39.74
CA THR A 476 2.47 0.95 -38.45
C THR A 476 2.62 2.25 -37.65
N CYS A 477 2.67 2.09 -36.32
CA CYS A 477 3.00 3.13 -35.33
C CYS A 477 4.09 2.64 -34.37
N ASP A 478 4.84 3.57 -33.77
CA ASP A 478 5.95 3.24 -32.86
C ASP A 478 5.47 2.88 -31.44
N GLU A 479 4.30 3.36 -31.04
CA GLU A 479 3.70 3.08 -29.75
C GLU A 479 3.17 1.64 -29.68
N GLN A 480 3.34 1.00 -28.52
CA GLN A 480 2.67 -0.28 -28.25
C GLN A 480 1.17 -0.04 -28.05
N LEU A 481 0.34 -0.86 -28.69
CA LEU A 481 -1.12 -0.77 -28.57
C LEU A 481 -1.57 -1.43 -27.27
N TYR A 482 -1.84 -0.62 -26.25
CA TYR A 482 -2.32 -1.08 -24.95
C TYR A 482 -3.83 -1.32 -24.95
N LEU A 483 -4.24 -2.55 -24.65
CA LEU A 483 -5.63 -3.01 -24.74
C LEU A 483 -6.28 -3.30 -23.38
N GLY A 484 -5.66 -2.91 -22.26
CA GLY A 484 -6.18 -3.21 -20.92
C GLY A 484 -6.43 -4.70 -20.73
N ASN A 485 -7.62 -5.06 -20.24
CA ASN A 485 -8.13 -6.45 -20.20
C ASN A 485 -9.23 -6.70 -21.26
N ALA A 486 -9.23 -5.94 -22.36
CA ALA A 486 -10.24 -6.00 -23.41
C ALA A 486 -10.08 -7.24 -24.29
N GLY A 487 -10.66 -8.34 -23.83
CA GLY A 487 -10.46 -9.65 -24.44
C GLY A 487 -10.84 -9.66 -25.92
N THR A 488 -12.00 -9.11 -26.28
CA THR A 488 -12.46 -9.10 -27.67
C THR A 488 -11.59 -8.21 -28.54
N ALA A 489 -11.17 -7.05 -28.03
CA ALA A 489 -10.29 -6.14 -28.74
C ALA A 489 -8.95 -6.80 -29.08
N SER A 490 -8.32 -7.51 -28.15
CA SER A 490 -7.04 -8.18 -28.42
C SER A 490 -7.13 -9.23 -29.52
N ARG A 491 -8.20 -10.03 -29.55
CA ARG A 491 -8.39 -11.04 -30.61
C ARG A 491 -8.60 -10.38 -31.97
N PHE A 492 -9.50 -9.40 -32.05
CA PHE A 492 -9.81 -8.72 -33.32
C PHE A 492 -8.59 -7.96 -33.87
N LEU A 493 -7.93 -7.19 -33.00
CA LEU A 493 -6.76 -6.42 -33.40
C LEU A 493 -5.55 -7.29 -33.74
N THR A 494 -5.47 -8.53 -33.23
CA THR A 494 -4.42 -9.47 -33.66
C THR A 494 -4.54 -9.79 -35.15
N THR A 495 -5.74 -10.03 -35.67
CA THR A 495 -5.92 -10.26 -37.11
C THR A 495 -5.83 -8.96 -37.92
N VAL A 496 -6.34 -7.84 -37.41
CA VAL A 496 -6.20 -6.52 -38.08
C VAL A 496 -4.73 -6.14 -38.20
N ALA A 497 -3.91 -6.39 -37.16
CA ALA A 497 -2.48 -6.11 -37.17
C ALA A 497 -1.73 -6.92 -38.25
N SER A 498 -2.22 -8.11 -38.63
CA SER A 498 -1.69 -8.86 -39.77
C SER A 498 -1.93 -8.21 -41.13
N LEU A 499 -2.88 -7.26 -41.24
CA LEU A 499 -3.18 -6.51 -42.45
C LEU A 499 -2.42 -5.18 -42.55
N VAL A 500 -1.69 -4.79 -41.50
CA VAL A 500 -1.03 -3.48 -41.41
C VAL A 500 0.12 -3.38 -42.41
N ASN A 501 0.17 -2.27 -43.15
CA ASN A 501 1.26 -1.90 -44.03
C ASN A 501 2.39 -1.18 -43.28
N VAL A 502 3.60 -1.24 -43.82
CA VAL A 502 4.74 -0.53 -43.23
C VAL A 502 4.57 0.98 -43.46
N ASN A 503 4.64 1.76 -42.38
CA ASN A 503 4.88 3.20 -42.47
C ASN A 503 6.39 3.42 -42.53
N GLU A 504 6.88 4.08 -43.58
CA GLU A 504 8.32 4.33 -43.80
C GLU A 504 8.99 5.12 -42.65
N GLN A 505 8.20 5.81 -41.83
CA GLN A 505 8.67 6.61 -40.69
C GLN A 505 8.57 5.88 -39.35
N SER A 506 8.16 4.61 -39.32
CA SER A 506 7.91 3.84 -38.11
C SER A 506 8.57 2.46 -38.20
N ASN A 507 8.53 1.71 -37.10
CA ASN A 507 8.91 0.30 -37.10
C ASN A 507 8.13 -0.51 -38.15
N ASP A 508 8.77 -1.58 -38.64
CA ASP A 508 8.16 -2.52 -39.59
C ASP A 508 7.30 -3.62 -38.92
N TYR A 509 6.86 -3.34 -37.68
CA TYR A 509 6.02 -4.22 -36.86
C TYR A 509 5.06 -3.40 -35.99
N THR A 510 4.02 -4.06 -35.48
CA THR A 510 3.11 -3.54 -34.45
C THR A 510 3.17 -4.44 -33.22
N VAL A 511 3.07 -3.85 -32.03
CA VAL A 511 3.02 -4.58 -30.76
C VAL A 511 1.67 -4.42 -30.10
N LEU A 512 1.01 -5.54 -29.77
CA LEU A 512 -0.24 -5.59 -29.01
C LEU A 512 0.07 -6.05 -27.58
N THR A 513 -0.37 -5.27 -26.58
CA THR A 513 -0.14 -5.57 -25.16
C THR A 513 -1.37 -5.23 -24.30
N GLY A 514 -1.32 -5.53 -23.00
CA GLY A 514 -2.39 -5.24 -22.06
C GLY A 514 -1.92 -5.33 -20.61
N ASN A 515 -2.89 -5.35 -19.68
CA ASN A 515 -2.58 -5.52 -18.26
C ASN A 515 -2.05 -6.93 -17.95
N ALA A 516 -1.61 -7.18 -16.70
CA ALA A 516 -1.05 -8.48 -16.31
C ALA A 516 -1.99 -9.66 -16.64
N ARG A 517 -3.29 -9.50 -16.39
CA ARG A 517 -4.30 -10.53 -16.68
C ARG A 517 -4.46 -10.81 -18.18
N MET A 518 -4.33 -9.80 -19.03
CA MET A 518 -4.31 -9.97 -20.49
C MET A 518 -3.11 -10.79 -20.95
N GLN A 519 -1.96 -10.67 -20.27
CA GLN A 519 -0.75 -11.43 -20.59
C GLN A 519 -0.79 -12.90 -20.14
N GLU A 520 -1.85 -13.30 -19.44
CA GLU A 520 -2.16 -14.69 -19.10
C GLU A 520 -3.28 -15.26 -19.99
N ARG A 521 -3.98 -14.38 -20.73
CA ARG A 521 -5.16 -14.77 -21.51
C ARG A 521 -4.75 -15.48 -22.81
N PRO A 522 -5.38 -16.62 -23.15
CA PRO A 522 -5.00 -17.39 -24.32
C PRO A 522 -5.38 -16.67 -25.63
N VAL A 523 -4.46 -16.74 -26.60
CA VAL A 523 -4.62 -16.30 -28.01
C VAL A 523 -3.96 -17.29 -28.99
N GLY A 524 -3.25 -18.30 -28.49
CA GLY A 524 -2.45 -19.23 -29.30
C GLY A 524 -3.11 -19.83 -30.54
N PRO A 525 -4.35 -20.36 -30.46
CA PRO A 525 -5.03 -20.89 -31.63
C PRO A 525 -5.22 -19.89 -32.77
N LEU A 526 -5.48 -18.61 -32.45
CA LEU A 526 -5.58 -17.54 -33.44
C LEU A 526 -4.22 -17.27 -34.09
N VAL A 527 -3.18 -17.14 -33.28
CA VAL A 527 -1.81 -16.92 -33.78
C VAL A 527 -1.36 -18.04 -34.72
N ASN A 528 -1.66 -19.30 -34.37
CA ASN A 528 -1.34 -20.45 -35.21
C ASN A 528 -2.05 -20.38 -36.57
N ALA A 529 -3.33 -20.02 -36.59
CA ALA A 529 -4.09 -19.86 -37.84
C ALA A 529 -3.54 -18.72 -38.71
N LEU A 530 -3.15 -17.60 -38.09
CA LEU A 530 -2.57 -16.47 -38.82
C LEU A 530 -1.18 -16.79 -39.36
N ARG A 531 -0.33 -17.47 -38.59
CA ARG A 531 0.98 -17.98 -39.05
C ARG A 531 0.83 -18.93 -40.23
N ALA A 532 -0.11 -19.87 -40.14
CA ALA A 532 -0.42 -20.78 -41.25
C ALA A 532 -0.91 -20.04 -42.51
N ASN A 533 -1.58 -18.89 -42.34
CA ASN A 533 -2.05 -18.03 -43.42
C ASN A 533 -1.05 -16.92 -43.82
N GLY A 534 0.23 -17.06 -43.44
CA GLY A 534 1.33 -16.24 -43.93
C GLY A 534 1.75 -15.06 -43.06
N SER A 535 1.10 -14.80 -41.92
CA SER A 535 1.53 -13.74 -40.99
C SER A 535 2.77 -14.15 -40.18
N GLU A 536 3.66 -13.21 -39.91
CA GLU A 536 4.80 -13.41 -39.00
C GLU A 536 4.49 -12.76 -37.64
N ILE A 537 4.37 -13.59 -36.60
CA ILE A 537 3.96 -13.19 -35.25
C ILE A 537 4.93 -13.80 -34.24
N GLU A 538 5.43 -13.00 -33.29
CA GLU A 538 6.33 -13.38 -32.20
C GLU A 538 5.66 -13.11 -30.84
N TYR A 539 5.79 -14.05 -29.89
CA TYR A 539 5.40 -13.84 -28.49
C TYR A 539 6.56 -13.16 -27.75
N LEU A 540 6.32 -12.04 -27.07
CA LEU A 540 7.39 -11.30 -26.38
C LEU A 540 7.66 -11.80 -24.96
N ASN A 541 6.63 -12.31 -24.28
CA ASN A 541 6.73 -12.80 -22.90
C ASN A 541 6.46 -14.31 -22.82
N ASN A 542 5.19 -14.71 -22.66
CA ASN A 542 4.78 -16.10 -22.54
C ASN A 542 4.23 -16.63 -23.88
N GLU A 543 4.58 -17.87 -24.23
CA GLU A 543 3.99 -18.58 -25.36
C GLU A 543 2.47 -18.72 -25.16
N GLY A 544 1.69 -18.39 -26.19
CA GLY A 544 0.23 -18.57 -26.21
C GLY A 544 -0.62 -17.40 -25.69
N SER A 545 -0.01 -16.31 -25.21
CA SER A 545 -0.70 -15.11 -24.71
C SER A 545 -0.02 -13.81 -25.18
N LEU A 546 -0.61 -12.64 -24.88
CA LEU A 546 0.04 -11.35 -25.16
C LEU A 546 1.25 -11.13 -24.21
N PRO A 547 2.22 -10.26 -24.55
CA PRO A 547 2.28 -9.36 -25.71
C PRO A 547 2.70 -10.03 -27.02
N LEU A 548 2.13 -9.57 -28.13
CA LEU A 548 2.43 -10.05 -29.48
C LEU A 548 3.14 -8.98 -30.30
N LYS A 549 4.21 -9.35 -30.99
CA LYS A 549 4.86 -8.54 -32.03
C LYS A 549 4.50 -9.12 -33.40
N ILE A 550 3.87 -8.31 -34.24
CA ILE A 550 3.32 -8.73 -35.53
C ILE A 550 4.02 -7.94 -36.63
N LYS A 551 4.64 -8.65 -37.58
CA LYS A 551 5.34 -8.04 -38.71
C LYS A 551 4.36 -7.41 -39.69
N ALA A 552 4.61 -6.15 -40.08
CA ALA A 552 3.80 -5.45 -41.06
C ALA A 552 4.19 -5.81 -42.51
N GLY A 553 3.27 -5.57 -43.45
CA GLY A 553 3.47 -5.77 -44.89
C GLY A 553 3.41 -7.24 -45.37
N LYS A 554 3.01 -8.18 -44.51
CA LYS A 554 2.88 -9.60 -44.86
C LYS A 554 1.48 -9.95 -45.36
N GLY A 555 0.44 -9.32 -44.82
CA GLY A 555 -0.96 -9.59 -45.19
C GLY A 555 -1.43 -11.01 -44.85
N LEU A 556 -2.61 -11.35 -45.36
CA LEU A 556 -3.17 -12.70 -45.34
C LEU A 556 -3.10 -13.30 -46.74
N LYS A 557 -2.55 -14.51 -46.91
CA LYS A 557 -2.45 -15.16 -48.24
C LYS A 557 -3.80 -15.56 -48.81
N GLY A 558 -4.72 -15.96 -47.94
CA GLY A 558 -6.02 -16.51 -48.32
C GLY A 558 -5.95 -17.98 -48.74
N GLY A 559 -7.00 -18.47 -49.40
CA GLY A 559 -7.20 -19.91 -49.61
C GLY A 559 -7.87 -20.58 -48.42
N ARG A 560 -7.60 -21.87 -48.19
CA ARG A 560 -8.23 -22.64 -47.12
C ARG A 560 -7.56 -22.35 -45.77
N VAL A 561 -8.36 -21.91 -44.80
CA VAL A 561 -7.95 -21.68 -43.40
C VAL A 561 -8.78 -22.60 -42.52
N GLU A 562 -8.12 -23.42 -41.69
CA GLU A 562 -8.79 -24.37 -40.82
C GLU A 562 -8.66 -23.95 -39.35
N LEU A 563 -9.76 -24.07 -38.63
CA LEU A 563 -9.87 -23.78 -37.21
C LEU A 563 -10.69 -24.89 -36.54
N ALA A 564 -10.36 -25.29 -35.32
CA ALA A 564 -11.15 -26.31 -34.63
C ALA A 564 -12.53 -25.76 -34.21
N ALA A 565 -13.59 -26.58 -34.34
CA ALA A 565 -14.96 -26.19 -34.05
C ALA A 565 -15.19 -25.81 -32.57
N THR A 566 -14.36 -26.32 -31.67
CA THR A 566 -14.45 -26.11 -30.21
C THR A 566 -13.78 -24.82 -29.73
N ILE A 567 -13.14 -24.04 -30.60
CA ILE A 567 -12.43 -22.82 -30.19
C ILE A 567 -13.36 -21.63 -30.00
N SER A 568 -12.81 -20.55 -29.44
CA SER A 568 -13.53 -19.30 -29.22
C SER A 568 -14.09 -18.69 -30.51
N SER A 569 -15.37 -18.27 -30.44
CA SER A 569 -16.05 -17.46 -31.45
C SER A 569 -15.25 -16.25 -31.91
N GLN A 570 -14.50 -15.64 -30.99
CA GLN A 570 -13.77 -14.41 -31.23
C GLN A 570 -12.66 -14.62 -32.27
N TYR A 571 -12.01 -15.79 -32.28
CA TYR A 571 -10.97 -16.12 -33.25
C TYR A 571 -11.56 -16.24 -34.66
N VAL A 572 -12.66 -17.00 -34.78
CA VAL A 572 -13.35 -17.23 -36.05
C VAL A 572 -13.88 -15.91 -36.62
N SER A 573 -14.57 -15.11 -35.80
CA SER A 573 -15.09 -13.80 -36.20
C SER A 573 -13.99 -12.82 -36.62
N SER A 574 -12.84 -12.84 -35.93
CA SER A 574 -11.69 -12.01 -36.29
C SER A 574 -11.20 -12.28 -37.70
N ILE A 575 -11.04 -13.56 -38.05
CA ILE A 575 -10.64 -13.98 -39.39
C ILE A 575 -11.72 -13.65 -40.41
N LEU A 576 -13.00 -13.91 -40.12
CA LEU A 576 -14.11 -13.57 -41.02
C LEU A 576 -14.12 -12.09 -41.42
N MET A 577 -13.94 -11.17 -40.46
CA MET A 577 -13.94 -9.73 -40.74
C MET A 577 -12.73 -9.27 -41.56
N CYS A 578 -11.59 -9.95 -41.45
CA CYS A 578 -10.35 -9.56 -42.14
C CYS A 578 -10.14 -10.30 -43.47
N ALA A 579 -10.82 -11.45 -43.66
CA ALA A 579 -10.69 -12.31 -44.82
C ALA A 579 -10.92 -11.62 -46.18
N PRO A 580 -11.83 -10.63 -46.34
CA PRO A 580 -11.99 -9.92 -47.62
C PRO A 580 -10.73 -9.18 -48.10
N TYR A 581 -9.80 -8.88 -47.19
CA TYR A 581 -8.55 -8.17 -47.48
C TYR A 581 -7.36 -9.12 -47.75
N ALA A 582 -7.60 -10.44 -47.79
CA ALA A 582 -6.57 -11.40 -48.18
C ALA A 582 -6.18 -11.29 -49.66
N GLU A 583 -5.00 -11.80 -50.03
CA GLU A 583 -4.52 -11.79 -51.41
C GLU A 583 -5.45 -12.57 -52.35
N LYS A 584 -6.02 -13.68 -51.86
CA LYS A 584 -6.99 -14.55 -52.54
C LYS A 584 -8.24 -14.73 -51.67
N GLU A 585 -9.34 -15.15 -52.29
CA GLU A 585 -10.57 -15.54 -51.59
C GLU A 585 -10.28 -16.58 -50.50
N VAL A 586 -11.02 -16.52 -49.40
CA VAL A 586 -10.80 -17.36 -48.21
C VAL A 586 -11.90 -18.40 -48.10
N THR A 587 -11.52 -19.65 -47.89
CA THR A 587 -12.43 -20.72 -47.48
C THR A 587 -12.12 -21.07 -46.03
N LEU A 588 -12.98 -20.67 -45.11
CA LEU A 588 -12.82 -20.91 -43.68
C LEU A 588 -13.58 -22.19 -43.28
N ALA A 589 -12.86 -23.24 -42.89
CA ALA A 589 -13.45 -24.52 -42.49
C ALA A 589 -13.29 -24.76 -40.99
N LEU A 590 -14.39 -25.09 -40.31
CA LEU A 590 -14.40 -25.40 -38.87
C LEU A 590 -14.39 -26.92 -38.66
N VAL A 591 -13.23 -27.46 -38.30
CA VAL A 591 -12.98 -28.91 -38.23
C VAL A 591 -13.29 -29.47 -36.83
N GLY A 592 -13.87 -30.67 -36.76
CA GLY A 592 -14.07 -31.39 -35.48
C GLY A 592 -15.48 -31.34 -34.89
N GLY A 593 -16.50 -30.97 -35.66
CA GLY A 593 -17.93 -31.10 -35.29
C GLY A 593 -18.69 -29.77 -35.30
N LYS A 594 -19.87 -29.76 -34.64
CA LYS A 594 -20.71 -28.56 -34.51
C LYS A 594 -19.95 -27.47 -33.75
N PRO A 595 -19.78 -26.26 -34.30
CA PRO A 595 -19.09 -25.20 -33.62
C PRO A 595 -19.93 -24.67 -32.45
N ILE A 596 -19.30 -24.56 -31.27
CA ILE A 596 -19.91 -24.05 -30.03
C ILE A 596 -20.42 -22.60 -30.20
N SER A 597 -20.00 -21.93 -31.27
CA SER A 597 -20.08 -20.50 -31.47
C SER A 597 -20.91 -20.09 -32.69
N GLN A 598 -21.77 -20.97 -33.20
CA GLN A 598 -22.50 -20.77 -34.47
C GLN A 598 -23.24 -19.43 -34.55
N LEU A 599 -23.90 -19.00 -33.48
CA LEU A 599 -24.65 -17.73 -33.47
C LEU A 599 -23.75 -16.49 -33.61
N TYR A 600 -22.54 -16.51 -33.06
CA TYR A 600 -21.58 -15.41 -33.26
C TYR A 600 -21.04 -15.39 -34.69
N ILE A 601 -20.90 -16.55 -35.33
CA ILE A 601 -20.51 -16.63 -36.74
C ILE A 601 -21.62 -16.03 -37.61
N ASP A 602 -22.86 -16.43 -37.37
CA ASP A 602 -24.03 -15.95 -38.11
C ASP A 602 -24.23 -14.44 -37.93
N MET A 603 -24.05 -13.92 -36.69
CA MET A 603 -24.02 -12.48 -36.42
C MET A 603 -22.93 -11.78 -37.23
N THR A 604 -21.71 -12.33 -37.25
CA THR A 604 -20.59 -11.71 -37.98
C THR A 604 -20.89 -11.66 -39.48
N ILE A 605 -21.43 -12.74 -40.05
CA ILE A 605 -21.80 -12.82 -41.47
C ILE A 605 -22.92 -11.84 -41.81
N ALA A 606 -23.95 -11.73 -40.97
CA ALA A 606 -25.02 -10.76 -41.16
C ALA A 606 -24.48 -9.32 -41.16
N MET A 607 -23.63 -8.98 -40.20
CA MET A 607 -22.99 -7.66 -40.15
C MET A 607 -22.09 -7.41 -41.37
N MET A 608 -21.31 -8.40 -41.82
CA MET A 608 -20.52 -8.25 -43.05
C MET A 608 -21.38 -7.91 -44.26
N LYS A 609 -22.58 -8.49 -44.33
CA LYS A 609 -23.56 -8.20 -45.38
C LYS A 609 -24.10 -6.77 -45.29
N ASP A 610 -24.39 -6.28 -44.08
CA ASP A 610 -24.80 -4.89 -43.85
C ASP A 610 -23.71 -3.89 -44.30
N PHE A 611 -22.44 -4.30 -44.19
CA PHE A 611 -21.26 -3.59 -44.68
C PHE A 611 -20.86 -3.96 -46.13
N GLY A 612 -21.76 -4.60 -46.89
CA GLY A 612 -21.63 -4.81 -48.33
C GLY A 612 -20.88 -6.06 -48.79
N ILE A 613 -20.51 -6.99 -47.90
CA ILE A 613 -19.81 -8.24 -48.25
C ILE A 613 -20.68 -9.45 -47.90
N SER A 614 -21.04 -10.27 -48.89
CA SER A 614 -21.86 -11.48 -48.69
C SER A 614 -21.00 -12.74 -48.62
N VAL A 615 -21.03 -13.42 -47.47
CA VAL A 615 -20.40 -14.74 -47.26
C VAL A 615 -21.40 -15.85 -47.61
N THR A 616 -20.93 -16.91 -48.29
CA THR A 616 -21.76 -18.08 -48.62
C THR A 616 -21.30 -19.31 -47.83
N ARG A 617 -22.22 -20.20 -47.47
CA ARG A 617 -21.89 -21.51 -46.88
C ARG A 617 -21.60 -22.52 -47.99
N ASP A 618 -20.65 -23.41 -47.76
CA ASP A 618 -20.36 -24.52 -48.66
C ASP A 618 -21.56 -25.51 -48.66
N PRO A 619 -22.10 -25.90 -49.82
CA PRO A 619 -23.23 -26.82 -49.90
C PRO A 619 -22.87 -28.30 -49.66
N HIS A 620 -21.58 -28.64 -49.64
CA HIS A 620 -21.06 -30.01 -49.56
C HIS A 620 -20.26 -30.28 -48.27
N GLU A 621 -19.66 -29.26 -47.66
CA GLU A 621 -18.91 -29.35 -46.40
C GLU A 621 -19.58 -28.53 -45.30
N GLU A 622 -20.10 -29.21 -44.27
CA GLU A 622 -20.76 -28.55 -43.14
C GLU A 622 -19.77 -27.69 -42.34
N HIS A 623 -20.21 -26.50 -41.92
CA HIS A 623 -19.39 -25.50 -41.22
C HIS A 623 -18.18 -24.96 -42.01
N THR A 624 -18.25 -25.01 -43.34
CA THR A 624 -17.33 -24.31 -44.24
C THR A 624 -17.98 -23.06 -44.84
N TYR A 625 -17.24 -21.95 -44.86
CA TYR A 625 -17.69 -20.64 -45.32
C TYR A 625 -16.76 -20.12 -46.41
N HIS A 626 -17.32 -19.65 -47.52
CA HIS A 626 -16.58 -18.98 -48.59
C HIS A 626 -16.73 -17.46 -48.46
N ILE A 627 -15.59 -16.79 -48.27
CA ILE A 627 -15.49 -15.34 -48.10
C ILE A 627 -14.86 -14.74 -49.36
N PRO A 628 -15.57 -13.84 -50.07
CA PRO A 628 -15.03 -13.20 -51.26
C PRO A 628 -13.96 -12.17 -50.90
N LYS A 629 -13.07 -11.89 -51.85
CA LYS A 629 -12.14 -10.76 -51.77
C LYS A 629 -12.87 -9.45 -52.09
N GLY A 630 -12.71 -8.44 -51.25
CA GLY A 630 -13.40 -7.15 -51.42
C GLY A 630 -13.11 -6.13 -50.33
N VAL A 631 -13.71 -4.95 -50.47
CA VAL A 631 -13.63 -3.86 -49.49
C VAL A 631 -15.05 -3.60 -48.97
N TYR A 632 -15.21 -3.45 -47.66
CA TYR A 632 -16.51 -3.12 -47.07
C TYR A 632 -16.99 -1.73 -47.53
N SER A 633 -18.29 -1.59 -47.76
CA SER A 633 -18.96 -0.32 -48.06
C SER A 633 -19.69 0.15 -46.82
N ASN A 634 -19.20 1.21 -46.18
CA ASN A 634 -19.78 1.71 -44.94
C ASN A 634 -21.22 2.23 -45.18
N PRO A 635 -22.23 1.76 -44.42
CA PRO A 635 -23.57 2.33 -44.47
C PRO A 635 -23.58 3.75 -43.86
N GLY A 636 -24.56 4.57 -44.22
CA GLY A 636 -24.64 5.94 -43.69
C GLY A 636 -24.86 6.02 -42.18
N VAL A 637 -25.65 5.09 -41.63
CA VAL A 637 -25.94 4.94 -40.20
C VAL A 637 -25.96 3.46 -39.87
N TYR A 638 -25.41 3.08 -38.72
CA TYR A 638 -25.49 1.74 -38.16
C TYR A 638 -25.91 1.82 -36.69
N GLU A 639 -27.09 1.33 -36.36
CA GLU A 639 -27.61 1.33 -34.99
C GLU A 639 -27.32 -0.01 -34.31
N VAL A 640 -26.56 0.03 -33.23
CA VAL A 640 -26.20 -1.18 -32.48
C VAL A 640 -27.39 -1.61 -31.62
N GLU A 641 -27.82 -2.87 -31.77
CA GLU A 641 -28.83 -3.46 -30.87
C GLU A 641 -28.33 -3.44 -29.43
N SER A 642 -29.23 -3.25 -28.45
CA SER A 642 -28.88 -3.40 -27.04
C SER A 642 -28.32 -4.78 -26.72
N ASP A 643 -27.51 -4.87 -25.68
CA ASP A 643 -26.89 -6.12 -25.25
C ASP A 643 -27.93 -7.08 -24.66
N ALA A 644 -28.24 -8.16 -25.37
CA ALA A 644 -29.25 -9.12 -24.94
C ALA A 644 -28.86 -9.86 -23.65
N SER A 645 -27.56 -10.09 -23.46
CA SER A 645 -26.97 -10.55 -22.20
C SER A 645 -27.32 -9.60 -21.04
N SER A 646 -27.10 -8.30 -21.20
CA SER A 646 -27.39 -7.29 -20.19
C SER A 646 -28.89 -7.12 -19.98
N ALA A 647 -29.71 -7.29 -21.03
CA ALA A 647 -31.16 -7.30 -20.92
C ALA A 647 -31.69 -8.40 -19.97
N THR A 648 -30.92 -9.46 -19.71
CA THR A 648 -31.37 -10.51 -18.78
C THR A 648 -31.55 -10.00 -17.35
N TYR A 649 -30.72 -9.05 -16.89
CA TYR A 649 -30.78 -8.54 -15.51
C TYR A 649 -32.07 -7.78 -15.17
N PRO A 650 -32.49 -6.75 -15.94
CA PRO A 650 -33.76 -6.06 -15.67
C PRO A 650 -34.98 -6.97 -15.89
N LEU A 651 -34.92 -7.94 -16.81
CA LEU A 651 -35.99 -8.92 -16.99
C LEU A 651 -36.05 -9.92 -15.82
N ALA A 652 -34.90 -10.33 -15.29
CA ALA A 652 -34.82 -11.17 -14.09
C ALA A 652 -35.27 -10.43 -12.83
N PHE A 653 -34.99 -9.13 -12.71
CA PHE A 653 -35.54 -8.28 -11.65
C PHE A 653 -37.08 -8.36 -11.64
N ALA A 654 -37.72 -8.20 -12.80
CA ALA A 654 -39.17 -8.34 -12.93
C ALA A 654 -39.65 -9.75 -12.55
N ALA A 655 -38.95 -10.79 -13.00
CA ALA A 655 -39.25 -12.18 -12.67
C ALA A 655 -39.19 -12.48 -11.17
N MET A 656 -38.17 -11.97 -10.46
CA MET A 656 -37.92 -12.23 -9.05
C MET A 656 -38.83 -11.41 -8.12
N THR A 657 -39.21 -10.20 -8.53
CA THR A 657 -40.03 -9.27 -7.73
C THR A 657 -41.53 -9.36 -8.01
N GLY A 658 -41.94 -9.96 -9.13
CA GLY A 658 -43.34 -9.97 -9.58
C GLY A 658 -43.80 -8.67 -10.23
N THR A 659 -42.86 -7.80 -10.58
CA THR A 659 -43.13 -6.55 -11.34
C THR A 659 -43.09 -6.82 -12.85
N SER A 660 -43.19 -5.76 -13.66
CA SER A 660 -43.09 -5.83 -15.12
C SER A 660 -41.92 -4.98 -15.62
N CYS A 661 -41.11 -5.52 -16.53
CA CYS A 661 -40.05 -4.77 -17.21
C CYS A 661 -40.11 -4.98 -18.73
N THR A 662 -39.96 -3.88 -19.47
CA THR A 662 -39.87 -3.87 -20.93
C THR A 662 -38.48 -3.44 -21.39
N VAL A 663 -37.90 -4.21 -22.32
CA VAL A 663 -36.71 -3.86 -23.08
C VAL A 663 -37.14 -3.57 -24.51
N PRO A 664 -37.19 -2.30 -24.93
CA PRO A 664 -37.97 -1.87 -26.10
C PRO A 664 -37.27 -2.09 -27.45
N ASN A 665 -35.99 -2.46 -27.45
CA ASN A 665 -35.14 -2.61 -28.64
C ASN A 665 -34.46 -3.98 -28.76
N ILE A 666 -34.93 -4.97 -28.00
CA ILE A 666 -34.60 -6.39 -28.20
C ILE A 666 -35.91 -7.16 -28.29
N GLY A 667 -36.15 -7.83 -29.41
CA GLY A 667 -37.31 -8.71 -29.61
C GLY A 667 -36.92 -10.01 -30.31
N SER A 668 -37.92 -10.67 -30.90
CA SER A 668 -37.76 -12.00 -31.51
C SER A 668 -36.88 -12.01 -32.78
N SER A 669 -36.59 -10.86 -33.40
CA SER A 669 -35.70 -10.78 -34.56
C SER A 669 -34.23 -10.50 -34.21
N SER A 670 -33.88 -10.39 -32.91
CA SER A 670 -32.48 -10.15 -32.53
C SER A 670 -31.59 -11.31 -32.95
N LEU A 671 -30.41 -10.97 -33.46
CA LEU A 671 -29.37 -11.94 -33.82
C LEU A 671 -28.60 -12.48 -32.59
N GLN A 672 -28.89 -11.95 -31.40
CA GLN A 672 -28.20 -12.31 -30.17
C GLN A 672 -28.88 -13.51 -29.52
N GLY A 673 -28.13 -14.60 -29.35
CA GLY A 673 -28.65 -15.84 -28.75
C GLY A 673 -29.28 -15.64 -27.36
N ASP A 674 -28.69 -14.77 -26.55
CA ASP A 674 -29.19 -14.39 -25.22
C ASP A 674 -30.59 -13.73 -25.23
N ALA A 675 -31.08 -13.23 -26.37
CA ALA A 675 -32.44 -12.70 -26.47
C ALA A 675 -33.51 -13.78 -26.25
N ARG A 676 -33.13 -15.06 -26.37
CA ARG A 676 -33.97 -16.22 -26.06
C ARG A 676 -34.25 -16.38 -24.57
N PHE A 677 -33.49 -15.75 -23.68
CA PHE A 677 -33.63 -15.88 -22.22
C PHE A 677 -35.06 -15.66 -21.73
N ALA A 678 -35.76 -14.64 -22.25
CA ALA A 678 -37.13 -14.36 -21.83
C ALA A 678 -38.08 -15.54 -22.14
N VAL A 679 -38.00 -16.10 -23.35
CA VAL A 679 -38.92 -17.15 -23.82
C VAL A 679 -38.52 -18.54 -23.31
N ASP A 680 -37.22 -18.84 -23.30
CA ASP A 680 -36.70 -20.19 -23.03
C ASP A 680 -36.38 -20.42 -21.55
N VAL A 681 -36.27 -19.36 -20.74
CA VAL A 681 -35.96 -19.44 -19.30
C VAL A 681 -37.12 -18.88 -18.48
N LEU A 682 -37.40 -17.57 -18.59
CA LEU A 682 -38.33 -16.90 -17.66
C LEU A 682 -39.78 -17.35 -17.83
N LYS A 683 -40.23 -17.58 -19.07
CA LYS A 683 -41.59 -18.08 -19.34
C LYS A 683 -41.83 -19.48 -18.75
N PRO A 684 -40.96 -20.49 -18.95
CA PRO A 684 -41.07 -21.77 -18.25
C PRO A 684 -41.01 -21.67 -16.71
N MET A 685 -40.27 -20.70 -16.16
CA MET A 685 -40.25 -20.43 -14.72
C MET A 685 -41.53 -19.78 -14.18
N GLY A 686 -42.50 -19.44 -15.05
CA GLY A 686 -43.82 -18.94 -14.67
C GLY A 686 -44.08 -17.47 -14.98
N CYS A 687 -43.17 -16.77 -15.66
CA CYS A 687 -43.40 -15.39 -16.08
C CYS A 687 -44.35 -15.30 -17.27
N THR A 688 -45.06 -14.17 -17.38
CA THR A 688 -45.78 -13.79 -18.62
C THR A 688 -44.82 -13.02 -19.51
N VAL A 689 -44.60 -13.51 -20.73
CA VAL A 689 -43.60 -12.96 -21.66
C VAL A 689 -44.26 -12.61 -22.98
N GLU A 690 -44.19 -11.33 -23.35
CA GLU A 690 -44.70 -10.78 -24.59
C GLU A 690 -43.52 -10.25 -25.42
N GLN A 691 -43.32 -10.80 -26.62
CA GLN A 691 -42.27 -10.36 -27.54
C GLN A 691 -42.87 -9.92 -28.88
N THR A 692 -42.44 -8.75 -29.35
CA THR A 692 -42.57 -8.32 -30.76
C THR A 692 -41.25 -8.60 -31.48
N SER A 693 -41.12 -8.19 -32.75
CA SER A 693 -39.84 -8.28 -33.46
C SER A 693 -38.73 -7.49 -32.78
N THR A 694 -39.06 -6.34 -32.19
CA THR A 694 -38.06 -5.40 -31.63
C THR A 694 -38.18 -5.17 -30.12
N SER A 695 -39.18 -5.71 -29.42
CA SER A 695 -39.39 -5.46 -27.99
C SER A 695 -39.69 -6.73 -27.20
N THR A 696 -39.26 -6.77 -25.94
CA THR A 696 -39.52 -7.87 -24.99
C THR A 696 -40.05 -7.30 -23.68
N THR A 697 -41.23 -7.76 -23.26
CA THR A 697 -41.83 -7.45 -21.96
C THR A 697 -41.96 -8.71 -21.13
N VAL A 698 -41.49 -8.66 -19.89
CA VAL A 698 -41.60 -9.76 -18.92
C VAL A 698 -42.33 -9.26 -17.68
N ARG A 699 -43.39 -9.96 -17.28
CA ARG A 699 -44.08 -9.79 -16.00
C ARG A 699 -43.86 -11.03 -15.13
N GLY A 700 -43.23 -10.84 -13.97
CA GLY A 700 -42.95 -11.94 -13.04
C GLY A 700 -44.22 -12.53 -12.42
N PRO A 701 -44.18 -13.80 -11.96
CA PRO A 701 -45.23 -14.36 -11.12
C PRO A 701 -45.25 -13.67 -9.74
N SER A 702 -46.22 -14.03 -8.89
CA SER A 702 -46.20 -13.60 -7.49
C SER A 702 -44.86 -13.93 -6.82
N LYS A 703 -44.29 -12.98 -6.06
CA LYS A 703 -42.99 -13.12 -5.40
C LYS A 703 -42.89 -14.45 -4.63
N GLY A 704 -41.83 -15.21 -4.91
CA GLY A 704 -41.61 -16.56 -4.34
C GLY A 704 -42.37 -17.70 -5.03
N SER A 705 -43.01 -17.47 -6.18
CA SER A 705 -43.76 -18.49 -6.93
C SER A 705 -43.07 -18.92 -8.24
N LEU A 706 -41.77 -18.66 -8.38
CA LEU A 706 -40.96 -19.11 -9.52
C LEU A 706 -40.86 -20.64 -9.54
N LYS A 707 -41.01 -21.24 -10.72
CA LYS A 707 -40.89 -22.68 -10.94
C LYS A 707 -39.46 -23.04 -11.34
N PRO A 708 -38.91 -24.17 -10.88
CA PRO A 708 -37.60 -24.64 -11.31
C PRO A 708 -37.63 -25.11 -12.77
N LEU A 709 -36.46 -25.13 -13.42
CA LEU A 709 -36.30 -25.70 -14.75
C LEU A 709 -35.72 -27.11 -14.64
N THR A 710 -36.54 -28.14 -14.92
CA THR A 710 -36.07 -29.54 -14.83
C THR A 710 -34.84 -29.80 -15.71
N HIS A 711 -34.73 -29.11 -16.83
CA HIS A 711 -33.56 -29.07 -17.69
C HIS A 711 -33.65 -27.86 -18.64
N VAL A 712 -32.56 -27.14 -18.84
CA VAL A 712 -32.42 -26.12 -19.89
C VAL A 712 -31.04 -26.18 -20.52
N ASP A 713 -31.00 -26.29 -21.84
CA ASP A 713 -29.78 -26.15 -22.63
C ASP A 713 -29.52 -24.66 -22.87
N MET A 714 -28.41 -24.16 -22.31
CA MET A 714 -27.99 -22.77 -22.45
C MET A 714 -26.78 -22.60 -23.39
N GLU A 715 -26.42 -23.58 -24.24
CA GLU A 715 -25.44 -23.38 -25.32
C GLU A 715 -25.74 -22.11 -26.15
N PRO A 716 -26.99 -21.83 -26.57
CA PRO A 716 -27.32 -20.64 -27.38
C PRO A 716 -27.20 -19.31 -26.62
N MET A 717 -27.25 -19.35 -25.29
CA MET A 717 -27.32 -18.17 -24.41
C MET A 717 -26.39 -18.34 -23.22
N THR A 718 -25.19 -18.84 -23.51
CA THR A 718 -24.22 -19.30 -22.52
C THR A 718 -23.89 -18.25 -21.47
N ASP A 719 -23.96 -16.97 -21.83
CA ASP A 719 -23.61 -15.84 -20.99
C ASP A 719 -24.75 -15.37 -20.06
N ALA A 720 -25.97 -15.85 -20.29
CA ALA A 720 -27.15 -15.62 -19.47
C ALA A 720 -27.31 -16.62 -18.31
N PHE A 721 -26.45 -17.66 -18.25
CA PHE A 721 -26.59 -18.72 -17.24
C PHE A 721 -26.47 -18.19 -15.81
N LEU A 722 -25.60 -17.21 -15.55
CA LEU A 722 -25.44 -16.61 -14.22
C LEU A 722 -26.74 -15.96 -13.75
N THR A 723 -27.44 -15.26 -14.66
CA THR A 723 -28.74 -14.67 -14.39
C THR A 723 -29.79 -15.76 -14.15
N ALA A 724 -29.81 -16.83 -14.96
CA ALA A 724 -30.70 -17.97 -14.71
C ALA A 724 -30.43 -18.60 -13.34
N SER A 725 -29.16 -18.70 -12.94
CA SER A 725 -28.76 -19.31 -11.68
C SER A 725 -29.31 -18.58 -10.46
N VAL A 726 -29.26 -17.24 -10.45
CA VAL A 726 -29.82 -16.45 -9.33
C VAL A 726 -31.35 -16.44 -9.29
N VAL A 727 -32.02 -16.54 -10.44
CA VAL A 727 -33.48 -16.71 -10.49
C VAL A 727 -33.85 -18.12 -10.00
N ALA A 728 -33.09 -19.14 -10.39
CA ALA A 728 -33.28 -20.53 -9.97
C ALA A 728 -33.00 -20.74 -8.47
N ALA A 729 -32.09 -19.95 -7.89
CA ALA A 729 -31.75 -19.99 -6.47
C ALA A 729 -32.96 -19.76 -5.54
N ILE A 730 -33.99 -19.03 -6.01
CA ILE A 730 -35.23 -18.75 -5.27
C ILE A 730 -36.46 -19.50 -5.82
N ALA A 731 -36.25 -20.46 -6.72
CA ALA A 731 -37.31 -21.32 -7.27
C ALA A 731 -37.51 -22.56 -6.38
N ASN A 732 -38.17 -22.37 -5.23
CA ASN A 732 -38.34 -23.41 -4.20
C ASN A 732 -39.07 -24.67 -4.72
N SER A 733 -38.39 -25.81 -4.74
CA SER A 733 -38.93 -27.09 -5.16
C SER A 733 -38.11 -28.27 -4.64
N SER A 734 -38.68 -29.48 -4.66
CA SER A 734 -37.93 -30.72 -4.41
C SER A 734 -37.06 -31.15 -5.59
N VAL A 735 -37.24 -30.56 -6.77
CA VAL A 735 -36.47 -30.86 -7.98
C VAL A 735 -35.54 -29.67 -8.28
N PRO A 736 -34.22 -29.91 -8.44
CA PRO A 736 -33.29 -28.83 -8.74
C PRO A 736 -33.48 -28.28 -10.16
N THR A 737 -32.95 -27.09 -10.39
CA THR A 737 -32.79 -26.54 -11.73
C THR A 737 -31.50 -27.04 -12.35
N GLN A 738 -31.57 -27.66 -13.53
CA GLN A 738 -30.40 -28.16 -14.25
C GLN A 738 -30.12 -27.32 -15.50
N ILE A 739 -28.94 -26.71 -15.57
CA ILE A 739 -28.45 -25.92 -16.70
C ILE A 739 -27.26 -26.65 -17.35
N THR A 740 -27.29 -26.87 -18.66
CA THR A 740 -26.22 -27.52 -19.44
C THR A 740 -25.75 -26.67 -20.63
N GLY A 741 -24.74 -27.14 -21.37
CA GLY A 741 -24.24 -26.43 -22.56
C GLY A 741 -23.34 -25.22 -22.27
N ILE A 742 -22.75 -25.13 -21.06
CA ILE A 742 -21.98 -23.97 -20.59
C ILE A 742 -20.53 -24.27 -20.22
N ALA A 743 -19.95 -25.38 -20.71
CA ALA A 743 -18.58 -25.78 -20.41
C ALA A 743 -17.52 -24.69 -20.69
N ASN A 744 -17.76 -23.84 -21.69
CA ASN A 744 -16.91 -22.70 -22.05
C ASN A 744 -16.81 -21.62 -20.95
N GLN A 745 -17.72 -21.58 -19.99
CA GLN A 745 -17.74 -20.59 -18.90
C GLN A 745 -16.64 -20.81 -17.85
N ARG A 746 -15.95 -21.95 -17.88
CA ARG A 746 -14.84 -22.28 -16.98
C ARG A 746 -13.55 -21.50 -17.26
N VAL A 747 -13.37 -21.03 -18.49
CA VAL A 747 -12.11 -20.41 -18.99
C VAL A 747 -12.31 -19.04 -19.63
N LYS A 748 -13.32 -18.28 -19.20
CA LYS A 748 -13.58 -16.92 -19.72
C LYS A 748 -12.79 -15.82 -19.00
N GLU A 749 -13.25 -15.41 -17.82
CA GLU A 749 -12.62 -14.36 -17.01
C GLU A 749 -12.13 -14.97 -15.70
N CYS A 750 -13.03 -15.69 -15.04
CA CYS A 750 -12.80 -16.67 -14.00
C CYS A 750 -13.43 -18.02 -14.38
N ASN A 751 -13.36 -19.01 -13.48
CA ASN A 751 -14.22 -20.19 -13.56
C ASN A 751 -15.62 -19.80 -13.05
N ARG A 752 -16.46 -19.28 -13.96
CA ARG A 752 -17.77 -18.74 -13.59
C ARG A 752 -18.71 -19.77 -13.00
N ILE A 753 -18.60 -21.04 -13.40
CA ILE A 753 -19.46 -22.10 -12.86
C ILE A 753 -19.14 -22.31 -11.38
N LEU A 754 -17.85 -22.46 -11.05
CA LEU A 754 -17.39 -22.55 -9.68
C LEU A 754 -17.71 -21.29 -8.87
N ALA A 755 -17.53 -20.10 -9.46
CA ALA A 755 -17.91 -18.84 -8.80
C ALA A 755 -19.40 -18.82 -8.42
N MET A 756 -20.30 -19.27 -9.30
CA MET A 756 -21.71 -19.38 -8.97
C MET A 756 -21.98 -20.39 -7.84
N VAL A 757 -21.27 -21.52 -7.82
CA VAL A 757 -21.40 -22.53 -6.75
C VAL A 757 -20.98 -21.95 -5.40
N ASP A 758 -19.80 -21.34 -5.33
CA ASP A 758 -19.23 -20.82 -4.10
C ASP A 758 -20.03 -19.64 -3.55
N GLU A 759 -20.43 -18.71 -4.42
CA GLU A 759 -21.15 -17.52 -4.01
C GLU A 759 -22.62 -17.81 -3.67
N LEU A 760 -23.31 -18.71 -4.37
CA LEU A 760 -24.66 -19.16 -3.99
C LEU A 760 -24.66 -19.85 -2.62
N ALA A 761 -23.60 -20.59 -2.28
CA ALA A 761 -23.48 -21.25 -0.98
C ALA A 761 -23.51 -20.24 0.19
N LYS A 762 -23.00 -19.01 0.00
CA LYS A 762 -23.05 -17.94 1.00
C LYS A 762 -24.49 -17.50 1.31
N PHE A 763 -25.39 -17.60 0.34
CA PHE A 763 -26.83 -17.35 0.51
C PHE A 763 -27.59 -18.56 1.09
N GLY A 764 -26.89 -19.66 1.40
CA GLY A 764 -27.50 -20.90 1.85
C GLY A 764 -28.12 -21.74 0.73
N VAL A 765 -27.82 -21.42 -0.53
CA VAL A 765 -28.31 -22.14 -1.71
C VAL A 765 -27.26 -23.16 -2.14
N ARG A 766 -27.62 -24.45 -2.15
CA ARG A 766 -26.72 -25.50 -2.64
C ARG A 766 -26.72 -25.48 -4.16
N ALA A 767 -25.53 -25.50 -4.75
CA ALA A 767 -25.33 -25.73 -6.17
C ALA A 767 -24.19 -26.73 -6.39
N GLU A 768 -24.24 -27.45 -7.51
CA GLU A 768 -23.26 -28.47 -7.88
C GLU A 768 -22.78 -28.27 -9.30
N GLU A 769 -21.48 -28.42 -9.49
CA GLU A 769 -20.86 -28.30 -10.79
C GLU A 769 -21.03 -29.61 -11.59
N LEU A 770 -21.57 -29.50 -12.81
CA LEU A 770 -21.69 -30.60 -13.76
C LEU A 770 -20.54 -30.54 -14.78
N PRO A 771 -20.25 -31.62 -15.54
CA PRO A 771 -19.20 -31.60 -16.56
C PRO A 771 -19.31 -30.43 -17.55
N ASP A 772 -20.52 -30.10 -17.98
CA ASP A 772 -20.83 -29.02 -18.93
C ASP A 772 -21.90 -28.04 -18.41
N GLY A 773 -22.10 -27.97 -17.09
CA GLY A 773 -23.30 -27.35 -16.52
C GLY A 773 -23.23 -27.04 -15.04
N ILE A 774 -24.39 -26.66 -14.49
CA ILE A 774 -24.61 -26.42 -13.06
C ILE A 774 -26.00 -26.92 -12.67
N GLU A 775 -26.09 -27.51 -11.48
CA GLU A 775 -27.36 -27.90 -10.85
C GLU A 775 -27.60 -27.04 -9.60
N ILE A 776 -28.80 -26.49 -9.44
CA ILE A 776 -29.12 -25.50 -8.40
C ILE A 776 -30.36 -25.93 -7.63
N TYR A 777 -30.20 -26.06 -6.31
CA TYR A 777 -31.25 -26.46 -5.38
C TYR A 777 -31.91 -25.21 -4.81
N GLY A 778 -32.89 -24.68 -5.54
CA GLY A 778 -33.60 -23.46 -5.17
C GLY A 778 -34.35 -23.58 -3.83
N ILE A 779 -34.37 -22.48 -3.08
CA ILE A 779 -35.04 -22.38 -1.77
C ILE A 779 -36.11 -21.29 -1.78
N ASP A 780 -36.91 -21.20 -0.72
CA ASP A 780 -37.77 -20.02 -0.51
C ASP A 780 -36.90 -18.79 -0.25
N TYR A 781 -37.16 -17.67 -0.93
CA TYR A 781 -36.40 -16.43 -0.75
C TYR A 781 -36.38 -15.95 0.71
N LYS A 782 -37.41 -16.28 1.51
CA LYS A 782 -37.46 -15.98 2.94
C LYS A 782 -36.41 -16.72 3.78
N ASN A 783 -35.84 -17.79 3.22
CA ASN A 783 -34.83 -18.62 3.88
C ASN A 783 -33.40 -18.31 3.38
N LEU A 784 -33.22 -17.29 2.52
CA LEU A 784 -31.89 -16.85 2.11
C LEU A 784 -31.09 -16.40 3.33
N LYS A 785 -29.85 -16.89 3.44
CA LYS A 785 -28.88 -16.37 4.40
C LYS A 785 -28.27 -15.08 3.85
N VAL A 786 -27.95 -14.16 4.75
CA VAL A 786 -27.23 -12.93 4.42
C VAL A 786 -25.73 -13.24 4.44
N PRO A 787 -25.00 -13.07 3.32
CA PRO A 787 -23.55 -13.20 3.31
C PRO A 787 -22.90 -12.28 4.35
N SER A 788 -22.01 -12.82 5.19
CA SER A 788 -21.37 -12.07 6.28
C SER A 788 -20.46 -10.95 5.77
N LEU A 789 -20.55 -9.77 6.40
CA LEU A 789 -19.62 -8.66 6.20
C LEU A 789 -18.19 -9.02 6.60
N GLU A 790 -18.01 -9.77 7.70
CA GLU A 790 -16.69 -10.22 8.17
C GLU A 790 -15.98 -11.11 7.13
N ASN A 791 -16.76 -11.83 6.32
CA ASN A 791 -16.26 -12.66 5.22
C ASN A 791 -16.43 -11.98 3.84
N ARG A 792 -16.45 -10.64 3.81
CA ARG A 792 -16.42 -9.82 2.58
C ARG A 792 -17.62 -10.01 1.64
N GLY A 793 -18.76 -10.51 2.13
CA GLY A 793 -19.99 -10.65 1.34
C GLY A 793 -19.80 -11.47 0.06
N VAL A 794 -20.24 -10.91 -1.07
CA VAL A 794 -20.12 -11.53 -2.40
C VAL A 794 -18.82 -11.11 -3.09
N CYS A 795 -18.01 -12.10 -3.46
CA CYS A 795 -16.81 -11.91 -4.28
C CYS A 795 -17.20 -11.93 -5.76
N THR A 796 -16.81 -10.92 -6.53
CA THR A 796 -17.18 -10.86 -7.95
C THR A 796 -16.12 -11.41 -8.89
N TYR A 797 -14.89 -11.63 -8.39
CA TYR A 797 -13.75 -12.13 -9.14
C TYR A 797 -13.37 -11.22 -10.33
N ASP A 798 -13.57 -9.90 -10.19
CA ASP A 798 -13.48 -8.91 -11.28
C ASP A 798 -14.36 -9.28 -12.51
N ASP A 799 -15.47 -10.00 -12.29
CA ASP A 799 -16.40 -10.43 -13.34
C ASP A 799 -17.73 -9.69 -13.22
N HIS A 800 -17.92 -8.73 -14.14
CA HIS A 800 -19.15 -7.97 -14.34
C HIS A 800 -20.44 -8.80 -14.27
N ARG A 801 -20.44 -10.03 -14.78
CA ARG A 801 -21.67 -10.84 -14.79
C ARG A 801 -22.00 -11.41 -13.43
N VAL A 802 -20.98 -11.79 -12.66
CA VAL A 802 -21.14 -12.25 -11.29
C VAL A 802 -21.73 -11.11 -10.45
N ALA A 803 -21.14 -9.92 -10.55
CA ALA A 803 -21.61 -8.73 -9.84
C ALA A 803 -23.08 -8.39 -10.15
N MET A 804 -23.44 -8.28 -11.44
CA MET A 804 -24.82 -7.95 -11.84
C MET A 804 -25.82 -9.03 -11.44
N SER A 805 -25.50 -10.32 -11.62
CA SER A 805 -26.39 -11.41 -11.21
C SER A 805 -26.60 -11.42 -9.69
N PHE A 806 -25.54 -11.36 -8.89
CA PHE A 806 -25.69 -11.36 -7.43
C PHE A 806 -26.29 -10.09 -6.87
N SER A 807 -26.23 -8.95 -7.57
CA SER A 807 -26.97 -7.75 -7.17
C SER A 807 -28.49 -7.96 -7.14
N LEU A 808 -29.01 -8.85 -7.99
CA LEU A 808 -30.43 -9.22 -7.99
C LEU A 808 -30.76 -10.12 -6.80
N LEU A 809 -29.93 -11.11 -6.51
CA LEU A 809 -30.15 -12.02 -5.38
C LEU A 809 -29.98 -11.30 -4.04
N ALA A 810 -29.01 -10.39 -3.95
CA ALA A 810 -28.78 -9.52 -2.81
C ALA A 810 -30.03 -8.75 -2.39
N GLY A 811 -30.73 -8.12 -3.34
CA GLY A 811 -31.97 -7.41 -3.05
C GLY A 811 -33.16 -8.31 -2.67
N MET A 812 -33.03 -9.63 -2.79
CA MET A 812 -34.03 -10.58 -2.28
C MET A 812 -33.78 -10.99 -0.82
N CYS A 813 -32.62 -10.67 -0.25
CA CYS A 813 -32.32 -10.90 1.16
C CYS A 813 -33.10 -9.95 2.08
N PRO A 814 -33.29 -10.33 3.36
CA PRO A 814 -33.98 -9.48 4.35
C PRO A 814 -33.13 -8.33 4.88
N GLU A 815 -31.80 -8.38 4.71
CA GLU A 815 -30.84 -7.37 5.16
C GLU A 815 -29.89 -7.01 4.01
N PRO A 816 -29.21 -5.84 4.07
CA PRO A 816 -28.29 -5.41 3.02
C PRO A 816 -27.14 -6.39 2.81
N VAL A 817 -26.79 -6.64 1.55
CA VAL A 817 -25.71 -7.56 1.18
C VAL A 817 -24.56 -6.79 0.53
N LEU A 818 -23.35 -7.04 1.01
CA LEU A 818 -22.13 -6.49 0.43
C LEU A 818 -21.78 -7.19 -0.89
N ILE A 819 -21.59 -6.40 -1.93
CA ILE A 819 -20.99 -6.81 -3.21
C ILE A 819 -19.68 -6.05 -3.38
N THR A 820 -18.61 -6.82 -3.59
CA THR A 820 -17.28 -6.27 -3.84
C THR A 820 -17.11 -5.82 -5.29
N GLU A 821 -16.11 -4.99 -5.58
CA GLU A 821 -15.66 -4.66 -6.95
C GLU A 821 -16.77 -4.10 -7.88
N ARG A 822 -17.62 -3.17 -7.40
CA ARG A 822 -18.74 -2.58 -8.17
C ARG A 822 -18.32 -2.11 -9.56
N SER A 823 -17.13 -1.52 -9.67
CA SER A 823 -16.55 -1.00 -10.91
C SER A 823 -16.37 -2.05 -12.01
N CYS A 824 -16.30 -3.34 -11.68
CA CYS A 824 -16.14 -4.41 -12.67
C CYS A 824 -17.29 -4.43 -13.70
N THR A 825 -18.49 -3.96 -13.33
CA THR A 825 -19.64 -3.84 -14.26
C THR A 825 -19.38 -2.88 -15.41
N GLY A 826 -18.42 -1.95 -15.28
CA GLY A 826 -18.00 -1.00 -16.33
C GLY A 826 -17.61 -1.65 -17.66
N LYS A 827 -17.28 -2.94 -17.65
CA LYS A 827 -16.92 -3.72 -18.84
C LYS A 827 -18.07 -3.89 -19.85
N THR A 828 -19.29 -4.01 -19.36
CA THR A 828 -20.48 -4.24 -20.20
C THR A 828 -21.64 -3.33 -19.89
N TRP A 829 -21.78 -2.89 -18.64
CA TRP A 829 -22.84 -1.98 -18.22
C TRP A 829 -22.38 -1.07 -17.07
N PRO A 830 -21.66 0.02 -17.37
CA PRO A 830 -21.24 1.00 -16.37
C PRO A 830 -22.39 1.56 -15.54
N GLY A 831 -23.56 1.77 -16.16
CA GLY A 831 -24.76 2.31 -15.52
C GLY A 831 -25.69 1.28 -14.88
N TRP A 832 -25.27 0.02 -14.67
CA TRP A 832 -26.13 -1.00 -14.06
C TRP A 832 -26.67 -0.55 -12.68
N TRP A 833 -25.77 -0.10 -11.83
CA TRP A 833 -26.14 0.36 -10.48
C TRP A 833 -26.97 1.63 -10.49
N ASP A 834 -26.71 2.51 -11.47
CA ASP A 834 -27.51 3.72 -11.69
C ASP A 834 -28.96 3.32 -12.06
N VAL A 835 -29.15 2.27 -12.88
CA VAL A 835 -30.48 1.74 -13.23
C VAL A 835 -31.16 1.09 -12.03
N LEU A 836 -30.43 0.31 -11.21
CA LEU A 836 -30.97 -0.23 -9.95
C LEU A 836 -31.53 0.89 -9.06
N HIS A 837 -30.77 1.97 -8.89
CA HIS A 837 -31.20 3.09 -8.09
C HIS A 837 -32.36 3.87 -8.73
N THR A 838 -32.16 4.37 -9.96
CA THR A 838 -33.08 5.35 -10.58
C THR A 838 -34.33 4.73 -11.21
N LYS A 839 -34.24 3.51 -11.74
CA LYS A 839 -35.37 2.84 -12.43
C LYS A 839 -36.04 1.80 -11.55
N PHE A 840 -35.28 1.11 -10.70
CA PHE A 840 -35.84 0.08 -9.83
C PHE A 840 -36.10 0.57 -8.40
N GLY A 841 -35.69 1.79 -8.03
CA GLY A 841 -35.94 2.33 -6.70
C GLY A 841 -35.17 1.61 -5.60
N VAL A 842 -34.04 0.99 -5.95
CA VAL A 842 -33.19 0.23 -5.04
C VAL A 842 -32.29 1.17 -4.27
N GLU A 843 -32.30 1.00 -2.97
CA GLU A 843 -31.40 1.69 -2.06
C GLU A 843 -30.00 1.05 -2.15
N LEU A 844 -28.98 1.86 -2.44
CA LEU A 844 -27.58 1.44 -2.55
C LEU A 844 -26.75 2.31 -1.61
N GLU A 845 -25.78 1.69 -0.94
CA GLU A 845 -24.91 2.39 0.01
C GLU A 845 -23.47 1.97 -0.21
N GLY A 846 -22.54 2.93 -0.16
CA GLY A 846 -21.12 2.62 -0.23
C GLY A 846 -20.61 1.97 1.05
N TYR A 847 -19.82 0.92 0.92
CA TYR A 847 -19.15 0.25 2.02
C TYR A 847 -17.63 0.49 1.95
N GLU A 848 -17.02 0.70 3.11
CA GLU A 848 -15.59 0.70 3.28
C GLU A 848 -15.28 -0.08 4.56
N GLU A 849 -14.36 -1.03 4.47
CA GLU A 849 -13.97 -1.83 5.63
C GLU A 849 -13.39 -0.94 6.75
N PRO A 850 -13.83 -1.09 8.01
CA PRO A 850 -13.29 -0.32 9.12
C PRO A 850 -11.80 -0.64 9.29
N LYS A 851 -10.94 0.32 8.95
CA LYS A 851 -9.49 0.20 9.16
C LYS A 851 -9.13 0.79 10.51
N ASP A 852 -8.48 0.01 11.38
CA ASP A 852 -7.87 0.56 12.60
C ASP A 852 -6.69 1.43 12.19
N LEU A 853 -6.87 2.75 12.23
CA LEU A 853 -5.82 3.72 11.87
C LEU A 853 -4.56 3.62 12.76
N ASN A 854 -4.61 2.87 13.87
CA ASN A 854 -3.45 2.57 14.70
C ASN A 854 -2.74 1.26 14.32
N ASP A 855 -3.27 0.49 13.37
CA ASP A 855 -2.66 -0.75 12.91
C ASP A 855 -1.32 -0.46 12.20
N PRO A 856 -0.18 -0.89 12.77
CA PRO A 856 1.12 -0.71 12.14
C PRO A 856 1.20 -1.29 10.73
N ALA A 857 0.40 -2.31 10.41
CA ALA A 857 0.36 -2.92 9.08
C ALA A 857 -0.14 -1.96 7.99
N LEU A 858 -0.99 -0.98 8.33
CA LEU A 858 -1.45 0.04 7.36
C LEU A 858 -0.33 1.00 6.94
N LEU A 859 0.68 1.22 7.78
CA LEU A 859 1.82 2.09 7.46
C LEU A 859 2.87 1.36 6.61
N VAL A 860 2.85 0.03 6.62
CA VAL A 860 3.83 -0.82 5.97
C VAL A 860 3.09 -1.71 4.97
N ASN A 861 2.91 -1.20 3.75
CA ASN A 861 2.30 -1.92 2.64
C ASN A 861 3.22 -3.06 2.15
N LYS A 862 3.47 -4.07 3.00
CA LYS A 862 4.36 -5.19 2.70
C LYS A 862 3.74 -6.48 3.20
N GLU A 863 3.34 -7.32 2.25
CA GLU A 863 3.13 -8.74 2.48
C GLU A 863 4.34 -9.29 3.24
N VAL A 864 4.08 -9.88 4.41
CA VAL A 864 5.10 -10.57 5.19
C VAL A 864 5.63 -11.70 4.31
N ASN A 865 6.94 -11.86 4.20
CA ASN A 865 7.58 -12.92 3.41
C ASN A 865 7.40 -14.32 4.06
N GLY A 866 6.40 -14.48 4.92
CA GLY A 866 6.34 -15.46 6.00
C GLY A 866 6.33 -16.92 5.54
N ASP A 867 5.99 -17.16 4.29
CA ASP A 867 5.95 -18.48 3.67
C ASP A 867 6.85 -18.60 2.44
N LYS A 868 7.57 -17.58 1.97
CA LYS A 868 8.51 -17.74 0.84
C LYS A 868 9.77 -18.50 1.25
N SER A 869 10.29 -19.32 0.35
CA SER A 869 11.51 -20.08 0.59
C SER A 869 12.76 -19.19 0.71
N ILE A 870 13.72 -19.63 1.53
CA ILE A 870 14.98 -18.93 1.77
C ILE A 870 16.11 -19.66 1.07
N VAL A 871 16.77 -19.02 0.11
CA VAL A 871 17.94 -19.57 -0.58
C VAL A 871 19.21 -19.11 0.13
N VAL A 872 20.10 -20.05 0.48
CA VAL A 872 21.34 -19.77 1.21
C VAL A 872 22.54 -19.99 0.31
N ILE A 873 23.29 -18.92 0.03
CA ILE A 873 24.51 -18.90 -0.79
C ILE A 873 25.74 -18.51 0.04
N GLY A 874 26.94 -18.79 -0.48
CA GLY A 874 28.21 -18.40 0.15
C GLY A 874 29.30 -19.45 -0.05
N MET A 875 30.51 -19.14 0.40
CA MET A 875 31.65 -20.07 0.27
C MET A 875 31.50 -21.32 1.14
N ARG A 876 32.30 -22.36 0.83
CA ARG A 876 32.47 -23.49 1.75
C ARG A 876 33.11 -23.01 3.04
N ALA A 877 32.85 -23.72 4.14
CA ALA A 877 33.29 -23.37 5.51
C ALA A 877 32.69 -22.08 6.12
N ALA A 878 31.85 -21.34 5.39
CA ALA A 878 31.11 -20.18 5.91
C ALA A 878 29.99 -20.54 6.92
N GLY A 879 29.84 -21.82 7.29
CA GLY A 879 28.81 -22.29 8.23
C GLY A 879 27.44 -22.60 7.61
N LYS A 880 27.32 -22.62 6.27
CA LYS A 880 26.03 -22.82 5.57
C LYS A 880 25.20 -23.98 6.11
N SER A 881 25.75 -25.18 6.20
CA SER A 881 25.00 -26.36 6.66
C SER A 881 24.46 -26.20 8.09
N THR A 882 25.17 -25.47 8.95
CA THR A 882 24.73 -25.20 10.33
C THR A 882 23.64 -24.13 10.35
N LEU A 883 23.89 -22.99 9.70
CA LEU A 883 22.98 -21.84 9.67
C LEU A 883 21.69 -22.15 8.91
N SER A 884 21.74 -22.87 7.78
CA SER A 884 20.54 -23.32 7.05
C SER A 884 19.64 -24.21 7.91
N ARG A 885 20.23 -25.05 8.77
CA ARG A 885 19.48 -25.88 9.72
C ARG A 885 18.82 -25.03 10.81
N TRP A 886 19.52 -24.00 11.30
CA TRP A 886 18.93 -23.03 12.23
C TRP A 886 17.76 -22.25 11.63
N ILE A 887 17.85 -21.86 10.35
CA ILE A 887 16.73 -21.22 9.65
C ILE A 887 15.53 -22.16 9.60
N ALA A 888 15.75 -23.41 9.18
CA ALA A 888 14.69 -24.41 9.06
C ALA A 888 13.99 -24.67 10.41
N ASP A 889 14.78 -24.87 11.47
CA ASP A 889 14.29 -25.08 12.83
C ASP A 889 13.51 -23.86 13.37
N PHE A 890 13.99 -22.64 13.11
CA PHE A 890 13.35 -21.42 13.59
C PHE A 890 12.02 -21.14 12.87
N MET A 891 12.00 -21.30 11.55
CA MET A 891 10.85 -20.99 10.69
C MET A 891 9.83 -22.13 10.63
N GLY A 892 10.19 -23.35 11.06
CA GLY A 892 9.38 -24.55 10.82
C GLY A 892 9.31 -24.89 9.33
N PHE A 893 10.42 -24.72 8.61
CA PHE A 893 10.56 -24.95 7.18
C PHE A 893 11.33 -26.25 6.91
N GLU A 894 11.15 -26.82 5.72
CA GLU A 894 11.90 -28.00 5.30
C GLU A 894 13.25 -27.62 4.67
N LEU A 895 14.34 -28.26 5.09
CA LEU A 895 15.69 -28.00 4.57
C LEU A 895 16.01 -28.91 3.37
N ILE A 896 16.39 -28.29 2.25
CA ILE A 896 16.89 -28.97 1.06
C ILE A 896 18.33 -28.52 0.80
N ASP A 897 19.24 -29.46 0.62
CA ASP A 897 20.62 -29.20 0.21
C ASP A 897 20.83 -29.63 -1.24
N LEU A 898 21.08 -28.66 -2.13
CA LEU A 898 21.19 -28.91 -3.57
C LEU A 898 22.40 -29.77 -3.93
N ASP A 899 23.49 -29.73 -3.16
CA ASP A 899 24.62 -30.64 -3.37
C ASP A 899 24.19 -32.09 -3.09
N THR A 900 23.37 -32.32 -2.05
CA THR A 900 22.82 -33.64 -1.73
C THR A 900 21.83 -34.11 -2.80
N VAL A 901 20.97 -33.22 -3.30
CA VAL A 901 20.05 -33.52 -4.40
C VAL A 901 20.83 -33.89 -5.67
N PHE A 902 21.89 -33.15 -6.00
CA PHE A 902 22.75 -33.48 -7.13
C PHE A 902 23.36 -34.88 -6.96
N GLU A 903 23.92 -35.18 -5.78
CA GLU A 903 24.55 -36.48 -5.51
C GLU A 903 23.57 -37.66 -5.59
N GLN A 904 22.34 -37.46 -5.13
CA GLN A 904 21.27 -38.46 -5.27
C GLN A 904 20.86 -38.69 -6.74
N THR A 905 20.94 -37.66 -7.58
CA THR A 905 20.44 -37.71 -8.96
C THR A 905 21.53 -38.11 -9.97
N HIS A 906 22.80 -37.77 -9.70
CA HIS A 906 23.91 -37.88 -10.64
C HIS A 906 25.16 -38.59 -10.07
N GLY A 907 25.15 -38.98 -8.79
CA GLY A 907 26.29 -39.59 -8.10
C GLY A 907 27.27 -38.55 -7.52
N ASP A 908 28.38 -39.04 -6.97
CA ASP A 908 29.37 -38.19 -6.28
C ASP A 908 29.87 -37.04 -7.17
N ILE A 909 29.80 -35.81 -6.65
CA ILE A 909 30.18 -34.59 -7.39
C ILE A 909 31.64 -34.64 -7.87
N ARG A 910 32.54 -35.25 -7.10
CA ARG A 910 33.98 -35.32 -7.41
C ARG A 910 34.20 -36.22 -8.62
N GLU A 911 33.59 -37.40 -8.64
CA GLU A 911 33.61 -38.32 -9.78
C GLU A 911 32.92 -37.70 -11.00
N TYR A 912 31.77 -37.04 -10.80
CA TYR A 912 31.03 -36.40 -11.88
C TYR A 912 31.83 -35.31 -12.59
N ILE A 913 32.47 -34.40 -11.82
CA ILE A 913 33.33 -33.35 -12.38
C ILE A 913 34.54 -33.97 -13.10
N LYS A 914 35.11 -35.05 -12.57
CA LYS A 914 36.24 -35.74 -13.21
C LYS A 914 35.86 -36.35 -14.55
N ALA A 915 34.62 -36.84 -14.69
CA ALA A 915 34.11 -37.45 -15.92
C ALA A 915 33.58 -36.42 -16.94
N ASN A 916 32.89 -35.37 -16.49
CA ASN A 916 32.12 -34.47 -17.35
C ASN A 916 32.60 -33.00 -17.35
N GLY A 917 33.53 -32.64 -16.47
CA GLY A 917 34.06 -31.29 -16.33
C GLY A 917 33.14 -30.31 -15.58
N TRP A 918 33.70 -29.15 -15.22
CA TRP A 918 33.01 -28.11 -14.46
C TRP A 918 31.86 -27.45 -15.21
N GLY A 919 31.99 -27.25 -16.52
CA GLY A 919 30.96 -26.58 -17.34
C GLY A 919 29.61 -27.31 -17.27
N ARG A 920 29.62 -28.62 -17.52
CA ARG A 920 28.39 -29.44 -17.49
C ARG A 920 27.80 -29.57 -16.10
N PHE A 921 28.66 -29.66 -15.07
CA PHE A 921 28.22 -29.63 -13.67
C PHE A 921 27.44 -28.35 -13.35
N ARG A 922 27.94 -27.18 -13.73
CA ARG A 922 27.28 -25.89 -13.47
C ARG A 922 25.94 -25.73 -14.18
N GLU A 923 25.84 -26.23 -15.40
CA GLU A 923 24.60 -26.21 -16.19
C GLU A 923 23.50 -27.05 -15.51
N LEU A 924 23.85 -28.23 -15.01
CA LEU A 924 22.92 -29.09 -14.26
C LEU A 924 22.59 -28.52 -12.87
N GLU A 925 23.57 -27.95 -12.18
CA GLU A 925 23.37 -27.26 -10.89
C GLU A 925 22.35 -26.12 -11.04
N ALA A 926 22.43 -25.34 -12.12
CA ALA A 926 21.45 -24.30 -12.46
C ALA A 926 20.06 -24.87 -12.74
N GLY A 927 19.97 -25.96 -13.52
CA GLY A 927 18.71 -26.65 -13.82
C GLY A 927 18.00 -27.19 -12.56
N ILE A 928 18.75 -27.83 -11.66
CA ILE A 928 18.22 -28.33 -10.38
C ILE A 928 17.72 -27.18 -9.51
N MET A 929 18.49 -26.08 -9.41
CA MET A 929 18.05 -24.91 -8.64
C MET A 929 16.74 -24.33 -9.20
N LYS A 930 16.60 -24.22 -10.53
CA LYS A 930 15.39 -23.74 -11.18
C LYS A 930 14.18 -24.64 -10.90
N GLU A 931 14.35 -25.96 -10.98
CA GLU A 931 13.30 -26.93 -10.67
C GLU A 931 12.82 -26.74 -9.22
N TYR A 932 13.75 -26.77 -8.25
CA TYR A 932 13.39 -26.71 -6.83
C TYR A 932 12.85 -25.35 -6.40
N LEU A 933 13.31 -24.23 -6.97
CA LEU A 933 12.68 -22.93 -6.70
C LEU A 933 11.24 -22.86 -7.22
N THR A 934 10.93 -23.58 -8.29
CA THR A 934 9.56 -23.64 -8.83
C THR A 934 8.67 -24.55 -8.00
N LYS A 935 9.21 -25.71 -7.59
CA LYS A 935 8.49 -26.78 -6.88
C LYS A 935 8.32 -26.49 -5.39
N CYS A 936 9.35 -25.90 -4.77
CA CYS A 936 9.46 -25.58 -3.35
C CYS A 936 9.49 -24.05 -3.17
N SER A 937 8.56 -23.34 -3.81
CA SER A 937 8.53 -21.87 -3.79
C SER A 937 8.16 -21.28 -2.43
N SER A 938 7.52 -22.07 -1.56
CA SER A 938 7.13 -21.71 -0.20
C SER A 938 7.58 -22.72 0.86
N ARG A 939 7.85 -22.25 2.08
CA ARG A 939 8.16 -23.01 3.31
C ARG A 939 9.39 -23.93 3.27
N HIS A 940 10.40 -23.58 2.46
CA HIS A 940 11.65 -24.33 2.40
C HIS A 940 12.88 -23.44 2.65
N VAL A 941 13.96 -24.07 3.11
CA VAL A 941 15.32 -23.51 3.11
C VAL A 941 16.12 -24.27 2.08
N ILE A 942 16.63 -23.58 1.05
CA ILE A 942 17.40 -24.18 -0.04
C ILE A 942 18.88 -23.80 0.13
N SER A 943 19.69 -24.72 0.60
CA SER A 943 21.14 -24.56 0.74
C SER A 943 21.82 -24.91 -0.59
N THR A 944 22.66 -24.01 -1.12
CA THR A 944 23.31 -24.20 -2.43
C THR A 944 24.78 -24.60 -2.33
N GLY A 945 25.30 -25.22 -3.39
CA GLY A 945 26.73 -25.44 -3.59
C GLY A 945 27.54 -24.14 -3.58
N GLY A 946 28.78 -24.20 -3.08
CA GLY A 946 29.62 -23.02 -2.90
C GLY A 946 30.03 -22.30 -4.19
N GLY A 947 29.75 -22.84 -5.37
CA GLY A 947 30.07 -22.20 -6.64
C GLY A 947 28.86 -21.89 -7.51
N ILE A 948 27.64 -21.97 -6.97
CA ILE A 948 26.38 -21.71 -7.69
C ILE A 948 26.42 -20.39 -8.48
N VAL A 949 27.10 -19.36 -7.95
CA VAL A 949 27.19 -18.03 -8.56
C VAL A 949 28.13 -17.93 -9.77
N GLU A 950 28.91 -18.97 -10.08
CA GLU A 950 29.83 -18.95 -11.22
C GLU A 950 29.08 -19.05 -12.56
N SER A 951 27.92 -19.70 -12.57
CA SER A 951 27.03 -19.77 -13.74
C SER A 951 26.25 -18.46 -13.90
N GLU A 952 26.23 -17.92 -15.12
CA GLU A 952 25.41 -16.75 -15.44
C GLU A 952 23.90 -17.03 -15.30
N GLU A 953 23.46 -18.19 -15.77
CA GLU A 953 22.06 -18.64 -15.64
C GLU A 953 21.64 -18.72 -14.16
N SER A 954 22.50 -19.25 -13.30
CA SER A 954 22.23 -19.30 -11.85
C SER A 954 22.12 -17.90 -11.25
N ARG A 955 22.96 -16.95 -11.67
CA ARG A 955 22.88 -15.56 -11.21
C ARG A 955 21.56 -14.92 -11.61
N ASP A 956 21.07 -15.16 -12.83
CA ASP A 956 19.81 -14.60 -13.31
C ASP A 956 18.58 -15.20 -12.61
N ILE A 957 18.62 -16.50 -12.29
CA ILE A 957 17.58 -17.15 -11.49
C ILE A 957 17.52 -16.53 -10.08
N LEU A 958 18.65 -16.38 -9.40
CA LEU A 958 18.71 -15.78 -8.05
C LEU A 958 18.23 -14.32 -8.07
N LYS A 959 18.70 -13.51 -9.03
CA LYS A 959 18.26 -12.11 -9.18
C LYS A 959 16.75 -12.04 -9.46
N SER A 960 16.22 -12.90 -10.33
CA SER A 960 14.79 -12.94 -10.62
C SER A 960 13.98 -13.34 -9.39
N TYR A 961 14.47 -14.29 -8.59
CA TYR A 961 13.82 -14.68 -7.34
C TYR A 961 13.73 -13.52 -6.36
N THR A 962 14.82 -12.75 -6.16
CA THR A 962 14.80 -11.57 -5.28
C THR A 962 13.82 -10.49 -5.73
N LYS A 963 13.61 -10.30 -7.04
CA LYS A 963 12.64 -9.34 -7.60
C LYS A 963 11.19 -9.72 -7.28
N THR A 964 10.91 -11.00 -7.04
CA THR A 964 9.59 -11.45 -6.57
C THR A 964 9.40 -11.23 -5.07
N GLY A 965 10.39 -10.71 -4.35
CA GLY A 965 10.42 -10.63 -2.89
C GLY A 965 11.09 -11.84 -2.21
N GLY A 966 11.52 -12.85 -2.96
CA GLY A 966 12.20 -14.03 -2.40
C GLY A 966 13.50 -13.69 -1.66
N ILE A 967 13.85 -14.48 -0.64
CA ILE A 967 15.03 -14.24 0.21
C ILE A 967 16.22 -15.03 -0.34
N VAL A 968 17.30 -14.33 -0.68
CA VAL A 968 18.61 -14.91 -1.00
C VAL A 968 19.63 -14.39 0.01
N LEU A 969 19.99 -15.26 0.95
CA LEU A 969 20.89 -14.98 2.05
C LEU A 969 22.33 -15.39 1.70
N HIS A 970 23.22 -14.40 1.65
CA HIS A 970 24.67 -14.66 1.59
C HIS A 970 25.22 -14.83 3.01
N LEU A 971 25.86 -15.97 3.26
CA LEU A 971 26.63 -16.23 4.48
C LEU A 971 28.11 -16.00 4.23
N HIS A 972 28.69 -15.07 4.97
CA HIS A 972 30.10 -14.69 4.89
C HIS A 972 30.79 -14.94 6.24
N ARG A 973 32.08 -15.26 6.18
CA ARG A 973 32.98 -15.46 7.33
C ARG A 973 34.34 -14.88 6.95
N ASP A 974 35.14 -14.50 7.95
CA ASP A 974 36.50 -14.02 7.72
C ASP A 974 37.28 -14.90 6.72
N LEU A 975 37.94 -14.24 5.77
CA LEU A 975 38.58 -14.92 4.65
C LEU A 975 39.78 -15.74 5.10
N ASP A 976 40.61 -15.19 5.98
CA ASP A 976 41.82 -15.86 6.45
C ASP A 976 41.44 -17.10 7.28
N GLU A 977 40.37 -17.03 8.07
CA GLU A 977 39.82 -18.21 8.75
C GLU A 977 39.24 -19.25 7.79
N THR A 978 38.52 -18.79 6.77
CA THR A 978 37.95 -19.67 5.73
C THR A 978 39.07 -20.42 5.01
N ILE A 979 40.20 -19.75 4.75
CA ILE A 979 41.40 -20.36 4.18
C ILE A 979 41.98 -21.41 5.13
N VAL A 980 42.18 -21.10 6.41
CA VAL A 980 42.71 -22.05 7.40
C VAL A 980 41.85 -23.32 7.44
N PHE A 981 40.52 -23.17 7.50
CA PHE A 981 39.60 -24.30 7.53
C PHE A 981 39.66 -25.13 6.24
N LEU A 982 39.59 -24.48 5.07
CA LEU A 982 39.64 -25.18 3.78
C LEU A 982 40.98 -25.85 3.51
N SER A 983 42.08 -25.30 4.04
CA SER A 983 43.42 -25.89 3.96
C SER A 983 43.53 -27.20 4.76
N SER A 984 42.71 -27.36 5.80
CA SER A 984 42.70 -28.55 6.66
C SER A 984 41.79 -29.68 6.17
N ASP A 985 40.85 -29.41 5.25
CA ASP A 985 39.86 -30.38 4.77
C ASP A 985 40.34 -31.13 3.50
N THR A 986 40.77 -32.38 3.66
CA THR A 986 41.26 -33.24 2.56
C THR A 986 40.16 -33.85 1.68
N THR A 987 38.88 -33.68 2.03
CA THR A 987 37.78 -34.50 1.48
C THR A 987 37.26 -34.09 0.09
N ARG A 988 37.62 -32.92 -0.45
CA ARG A 988 37.24 -32.48 -1.83
C ARG A 988 38.40 -31.75 -2.54
N PRO A 989 38.49 -31.74 -3.90
CA PRO A 989 39.71 -31.35 -4.62
C PRO A 989 40.07 -29.90 -4.33
N ALA A 990 41.36 -29.63 -4.08
CA ALA A 990 41.87 -28.27 -4.01
C ALA A 990 41.57 -27.55 -5.33
N TYR A 991 41.07 -26.32 -5.24
CA TYR A 991 40.96 -25.46 -6.42
C TYR A 991 42.36 -25.29 -7.03
N VAL A 992 42.45 -25.36 -8.37
CA VAL A 992 43.70 -25.17 -9.12
C VAL A 992 44.23 -23.72 -8.98
N SER A 993 43.45 -22.82 -8.36
CA SER A 993 43.77 -21.42 -8.03
C SER A 993 43.77 -21.22 -6.52
N GLU A 994 44.59 -20.30 -6.02
CA GLU A 994 44.62 -19.94 -4.59
C GLU A 994 43.21 -19.50 -4.13
N ILE A 995 42.80 -19.93 -2.93
CA ILE A 995 41.45 -19.69 -2.37
C ILE A 995 41.09 -18.18 -2.39
N LYS A 996 42.09 -17.30 -2.23
CA LYS A 996 41.91 -15.84 -2.29
C LYS A 996 41.39 -15.37 -3.65
N ASP A 997 41.87 -15.92 -4.75
CA ASP A 997 41.42 -15.55 -6.10
C ASP A 997 39.97 -15.99 -6.36
N VAL A 998 39.61 -17.17 -5.87
CA VAL A 998 38.23 -17.68 -5.96
C VAL A 998 37.28 -16.79 -5.16
N TRP A 999 37.68 -16.38 -3.96
CA TRP A 999 36.89 -15.47 -3.13
C TRP A 999 36.72 -14.11 -3.81
N ALA A 1000 37.81 -13.45 -4.21
CA ALA A 1000 37.78 -12.13 -4.81
C ALA A 1000 36.87 -12.07 -6.05
N ARG A 1001 36.83 -13.15 -6.84
CA ARG A 1001 35.92 -13.27 -7.98
C ARG A 1001 34.46 -13.49 -7.56
N ARG A 1002 34.20 -14.38 -6.60
CA ARG A 1002 32.84 -14.77 -6.20
C ARG A 1002 32.15 -13.76 -5.29
N GLU A 1003 32.89 -13.00 -4.48
CA GLU A 1003 32.34 -12.01 -3.54
C GLU A 1003 31.40 -11.03 -4.25
N LYS A 1004 31.85 -10.48 -5.38
CA LYS A 1004 31.05 -9.56 -6.20
C LYS A 1004 29.73 -10.21 -6.66
N TRP A 1005 29.77 -11.47 -7.08
CA TRP A 1005 28.58 -12.19 -7.54
C TRP A 1005 27.65 -12.59 -6.40
N TYR A 1006 28.18 -13.01 -5.25
CA TYR A 1006 27.34 -13.23 -4.06
C TYR A 1006 26.60 -11.95 -3.69
N HIS A 1007 27.31 -10.82 -3.69
CA HIS A 1007 26.70 -9.54 -3.38
C HIS A 1007 25.64 -9.14 -4.40
N GLU A 1008 25.87 -9.39 -5.69
CA GLU A 1008 24.91 -9.08 -6.76
C GLU A 1008 23.65 -9.96 -6.74
N CYS A 1009 23.79 -11.22 -6.31
CA CYS A 1009 22.69 -12.19 -6.29
C CYS A 1009 21.91 -12.23 -4.96
N SER A 1010 22.44 -11.64 -3.89
CA SER A 1010 21.79 -11.62 -2.57
C SER A 1010 21.10 -10.29 -2.26
N ASN A 1011 19.94 -10.38 -1.62
CA ASN A 1011 19.26 -9.25 -0.99
C ASN A 1011 19.49 -9.20 0.52
N TYR A 1012 20.13 -10.21 1.10
CA TYR A 1012 20.45 -10.28 2.53
C TYR A 1012 21.84 -10.89 2.77
N HIS A 1013 22.51 -10.43 3.82
CA HIS A 1013 23.89 -10.75 4.13
C HIS A 1013 24.06 -10.91 5.64
N PHE A 1014 24.59 -12.07 6.07
CA PHE A 1014 24.95 -12.30 7.46
C PHE A 1014 26.44 -12.61 7.57
N TYR A 1015 27.15 -11.82 8.37
CA TYR A 1015 28.55 -12.03 8.70
C TYR A 1015 28.66 -12.88 9.97
N SER A 1016 29.17 -14.08 9.82
CA SER A 1016 29.33 -15.06 10.90
C SER A 1016 30.69 -14.85 11.57
N SER A 1017 30.72 -14.18 12.72
CA SER A 1017 31.95 -13.94 13.46
C SER A 1017 32.51 -15.22 14.10
N HIS A 1018 33.84 -15.27 14.30
CA HIS A 1018 34.47 -16.40 14.96
C HIS A 1018 33.98 -16.57 16.39
N CYS A 1019 33.82 -17.84 16.77
CA CYS A 1019 33.47 -18.26 18.12
C CYS A 1019 34.60 -19.15 18.62
N GLY A 1020 35.49 -18.59 19.44
CA GLY A 1020 36.54 -19.34 20.12
C GLY A 1020 36.02 -20.08 21.37
N THR A 1021 34.84 -19.69 21.87
CA THR A 1021 34.20 -20.32 23.03
C THR A 1021 32.76 -20.76 22.73
N GLU A 1022 32.26 -21.68 23.54
CA GLU A 1022 30.87 -22.15 23.45
C GLU A 1022 29.86 -21.03 23.78
N GLU A 1023 30.25 -20.08 24.64
CA GLU A 1023 29.43 -18.91 25.00
C GLU A 1023 29.27 -17.95 23.81
N GLU A 1024 30.35 -17.69 23.07
CA GLU A 1024 30.29 -16.88 21.85
C GLU A 1024 29.40 -17.51 20.77
N PHE A 1025 29.44 -18.84 20.63
CA PHE A 1025 28.59 -19.55 19.68
C PHE A 1025 27.10 -19.43 20.04
N LYS A 1026 26.77 -19.43 21.33
CA LYS A 1026 25.41 -19.18 21.83
C LYS A 1026 24.94 -17.76 21.50
N LYS A 1027 25.80 -16.75 21.70
CA LYS A 1027 25.53 -15.35 21.35
C LYS A 1027 25.30 -15.17 19.84
N LEU A 1028 26.14 -15.79 19.01
CA LEU A 1028 25.99 -15.79 17.54
C LEU A 1028 24.63 -16.36 17.11
N ARG A 1029 24.19 -17.47 17.72
CA ARG A 1029 22.89 -18.08 17.41
C ARG A 1029 21.72 -17.16 17.73
N HIS A 1030 21.74 -16.51 18.89
CA HIS A 1030 20.71 -15.56 19.29
C HIS A 1030 20.64 -14.35 18.34
N SER A 1031 21.81 -13.78 18.02
CA SER A 1031 21.96 -12.72 17.02
C SER A 1031 21.36 -13.12 15.67
N PHE A 1032 21.65 -14.32 15.19
CA PHE A 1032 21.17 -14.81 13.91
C PHE A 1032 19.64 -14.95 13.88
N VAL A 1033 19.02 -15.40 14.99
CA VAL A 1033 17.56 -15.47 15.11
C VAL A 1033 16.92 -14.08 15.07
N SER A 1034 17.48 -13.09 15.78
CA SER A 1034 16.99 -11.70 15.72
C SER A 1034 17.11 -11.11 14.30
N TYR A 1035 18.22 -11.42 13.61
CA TYR A 1035 18.39 -11.06 12.21
C TYR A 1035 17.33 -11.70 11.30
N LEU A 1036 17.04 -13.00 11.48
CA LEU A 1036 16.00 -13.69 10.72
C LEU A 1036 14.61 -13.10 10.93
N LYS A 1037 14.25 -12.73 12.16
CA LYS A 1037 12.98 -12.05 12.46
C LYS A 1037 12.84 -10.73 11.71
N THR A 1038 13.95 -10.00 11.54
CA THR A 1038 13.97 -8.72 10.82
C THR A 1038 13.80 -8.93 9.33
N ILE A 1039 14.59 -9.81 8.70
CA ILE A 1039 14.56 -9.97 7.24
C ILE A 1039 13.33 -10.72 6.70
N THR A 1040 12.64 -11.49 7.55
CA THR A 1040 11.39 -12.18 7.19
C THR A 1040 10.13 -11.39 7.54
N GLY A 1041 10.23 -10.40 8.43
CA GLY A 1041 9.09 -9.68 8.99
C GLY A 1041 8.35 -10.41 10.11
N ALA A 1042 8.85 -11.57 10.57
CA ALA A 1042 8.19 -12.39 11.60
C ALA A 1042 8.22 -11.78 13.01
N GLY A 1043 8.97 -10.69 13.24
CA GLY A 1043 9.04 -10.04 14.55
C GLY A 1043 9.78 -8.72 14.49
N LEU A 1044 9.14 -7.69 13.95
CA LEU A 1044 9.71 -6.35 13.81
C LEU A 1044 9.78 -5.62 15.16
N SER A 1045 10.92 -5.03 15.48
CA SER A 1045 11.10 -4.15 16.64
C SER A 1045 10.15 -2.95 16.55
N PRO A 1046 9.19 -2.74 17.45
CA PRO A 1046 8.29 -1.59 17.37
C PRO A 1046 9.05 -0.28 17.58
N VAL A 1047 8.58 0.80 16.95
CA VAL A 1047 9.08 2.15 17.25
C VAL A 1047 8.63 2.51 18.68
N PRO A 1048 9.53 2.90 19.58
CA PRO A 1048 9.16 3.25 20.94
C PRO A 1048 8.19 4.45 20.97
N LYS A 1049 7.01 4.26 21.58
CA LYS A 1049 6.01 5.34 21.79
C LYS A 1049 6.31 6.20 23.02
N GLY A 1050 7.09 5.69 23.96
CA GLY A 1050 7.42 6.32 25.23
C GLY A 1050 8.84 6.87 25.28
N ARG A 1051 9.25 7.27 26.50
CA ARG A 1051 10.62 7.72 26.77
C ARG A 1051 11.62 6.62 26.42
N SER A 1052 12.53 6.88 25.50
CA SER A 1052 13.53 5.93 25.04
C SER A 1052 14.81 6.61 24.60
N PHE A 1053 15.91 5.86 24.65
CA PHE A 1053 17.25 6.33 24.41
C PHE A 1053 17.98 5.49 23.37
N VAL A 1054 18.86 6.15 22.61
CA VAL A 1054 19.76 5.57 21.61
C VAL A 1054 21.18 5.91 21.99
N LEU A 1055 22.03 4.90 22.17
CA LEU A 1055 23.46 5.15 22.32
C LEU A 1055 24.09 5.44 20.95
N SER A 1056 24.63 6.64 20.77
CA SER A 1056 25.39 7.01 19.55
C SER A 1056 26.85 6.61 19.67
N LEU A 1057 27.27 5.56 18.96
CA LEU A 1057 28.66 5.09 19.00
C LEU A 1057 29.60 6.04 18.27
N ALA A 1058 30.61 6.49 19.00
CA ALA A 1058 31.67 7.38 18.52
C ALA A 1058 33.03 6.66 18.50
N CYS A 1059 33.08 5.46 17.93
CA CYS A 1059 34.28 4.63 17.90
C CYS A 1059 34.71 4.30 16.47
N SER A 1060 36.02 4.29 16.21
CA SER A 1060 36.59 3.95 14.91
C SER A 1060 36.66 2.45 14.63
N ASP A 1061 36.68 1.62 15.68
CA ASP A 1061 36.60 0.16 15.63
C ASP A 1061 35.92 -0.38 16.90
N LEU A 1062 34.83 -1.11 16.73
CA LEU A 1062 34.01 -1.65 17.82
C LEU A 1062 34.71 -2.76 18.60
N ASN A 1063 35.73 -3.42 18.02
CA ASN A 1063 36.52 -4.40 18.73
C ASN A 1063 37.23 -3.79 19.95
N ASP A 1064 37.57 -2.50 19.91
CA ASP A 1064 38.26 -1.80 21.00
C ASP A 1064 37.40 -1.61 22.25
N ILE A 1065 36.08 -1.69 22.11
CA ILE A 1065 35.10 -1.48 23.20
C ILE A 1065 34.19 -2.69 23.45
N ALA A 1066 34.44 -3.79 22.75
CA ALA A 1066 33.54 -4.95 22.70
C ALA A 1066 33.20 -5.53 24.08
N GLU A 1067 34.18 -5.63 24.98
CA GLU A 1067 34.00 -6.17 26.33
C GLU A 1067 33.10 -5.30 27.24
N ASN A 1068 32.99 -4.01 26.95
CA ASN A 1068 32.21 -3.05 27.74
C ASN A 1068 30.85 -2.72 27.11
N LEU A 1069 30.54 -3.24 25.91
CA LEU A 1069 29.35 -2.83 25.14
C LEU A 1069 28.04 -2.94 25.93
N GLU A 1070 27.84 -4.00 26.73
CA GLU A 1070 26.63 -4.15 27.56
C GLU A 1070 26.48 -3.02 28.60
N ASP A 1071 27.58 -2.58 29.21
CA ASP A 1071 27.58 -1.50 30.20
C ASP A 1071 27.43 -0.13 29.53
N ILE A 1072 27.98 0.04 28.32
CA ILE A 1072 27.88 1.29 27.55
C ILE A 1072 26.43 1.54 27.12
N VAL A 1073 25.68 0.51 26.72
CA VAL A 1073 24.28 0.65 26.26
C VAL A 1073 23.23 0.62 27.37
N ALA A 1074 23.64 0.59 28.64
CA ALA A 1074 22.72 0.48 29.76
C ALA A 1074 21.64 1.56 29.73
N GLY A 1075 20.37 1.14 29.84
CA GLY A 1075 19.21 2.04 29.79
C GLY A 1075 18.81 2.53 28.39
N CYS A 1076 19.45 2.04 27.32
CA CYS A 1076 19.07 2.36 25.94
C CYS A 1076 18.17 1.27 25.33
N GLU A 1077 17.30 1.68 24.41
CA GLU A 1077 16.40 0.80 23.65
C GLU A 1077 16.93 0.47 22.26
N ALA A 1078 17.94 1.19 21.79
CA ALA A 1078 18.61 0.97 20.52
C ALA A 1078 20.06 1.49 20.56
N ILE A 1079 20.85 1.08 19.57
CA ILE A 1079 22.23 1.51 19.39
C ILE A 1079 22.44 2.05 17.98
N GLU A 1080 23.07 3.21 17.87
CA GLU A 1080 23.39 3.82 16.58
C GLU A 1080 24.84 3.51 16.19
N LEU A 1081 25.00 2.78 15.08
CA LEU A 1081 26.25 2.58 14.38
C LEU A 1081 26.49 3.75 13.41
N ARG A 1082 27.41 4.63 13.78
CA ARG A 1082 27.89 5.73 12.92
C ARG A 1082 28.96 5.24 11.97
N VAL A 1083 28.53 4.77 10.80
CA VAL A 1083 29.40 4.23 9.74
C VAL A 1083 30.42 5.27 9.29
N ASP A 1084 30.02 6.54 9.24
CA ASP A 1084 30.92 7.64 8.87
C ASP A 1084 32.05 7.89 9.89
N LEU A 1085 31.97 7.35 11.10
CA LEU A 1085 33.02 7.47 12.12
C LEU A 1085 33.95 6.25 12.17
N LEU A 1086 33.68 5.21 11.39
CA LEU A 1086 34.54 4.03 11.29
C LEU A 1086 35.85 4.36 10.55
N LYS A 1087 36.91 3.60 10.86
CA LYS A 1087 38.21 3.78 10.21
C LYS A 1087 38.26 3.34 8.74
N ASP A 1088 37.33 2.49 8.32
CA ASP A 1088 37.21 1.96 6.95
C ASP A 1088 35.72 1.83 6.60
N TYR A 1089 35.38 2.08 5.33
CA TYR A 1089 34.04 1.99 4.77
C TYR A 1089 33.89 0.77 3.83
N SER A 1090 34.88 -0.11 3.75
CA SER A 1090 34.76 -1.33 2.95
C SER A 1090 33.57 -2.20 3.43
N PRO A 1091 32.79 -2.80 2.52
CA PRO A 1091 31.61 -3.57 2.90
C PRO A 1091 31.89 -4.72 3.88
N SER A 1092 33.06 -5.36 3.77
CA SER A 1092 33.49 -6.42 4.68
C SER A 1092 33.75 -5.88 6.08
N PHE A 1093 34.47 -4.77 6.21
CA PHE A 1093 34.75 -4.15 7.51
C PHE A 1093 33.45 -3.70 8.19
N VAL A 1094 32.57 -2.98 7.48
CA VAL A 1094 31.30 -2.51 8.07
C VAL A 1094 30.39 -3.67 8.47
N ALA A 1095 30.39 -4.78 7.71
CA ALA A 1095 29.66 -5.99 8.07
C ALA A 1095 30.22 -6.65 9.35
N ASP A 1096 31.55 -6.69 9.50
CA ASP A 1096 32.22 -7.17 10.71
C ASP A 1096 31.84 -6.32 11.95
N GLN A 1097 31.89 -4.99 11.82
CA GLN A 1097 31.50 -4.06 12.87
C GLN A 1097 30.03 -4.27 13.33
N THR A 1098 29.14 -4.54 12.37
CA THR A 1098 27.74 -4.87 12.66
C THR A 1098 27.62 -6.24 13.37
N ALA A 1099 28.47 -7.21 13.00
CA ALA A 1099 28.50 -8.52 13.65
C ALA A 1099 29.05 -8.45 15.08
N VAL A 1100 30.06 -7.61 15.35
CA VAL A 1100 30.56 -7.32 16.70
C VAL A 1100 29.40 -6.80 17.56
N LEU A 1101 28.65 -5.80 17.08
CA LEU A 1101 27.50 -5.27 17.81
C LEU A 1101 26.51 -6.36 18.20
N ARG A 1102 26.07 -7.16 17.24
CA ARG A 1102 25.09 -8.22 17.51
C ARG A 1102 25.60 -9.34 18.41
N LYS A 1103 26.92 -9.57 18.43
CA LYS A 1103 27.55 -10.58 19.28
C LYS A 1103 27.48 -10.18 20.76
N PHE A 1104 27.57 -8.90 21.09
CA PHE A 1104 27.64 -8.43 22.47
C PHE A 1104 26.35 -7.80 22.98
N VAL A 1105 25.51 -7.21 22.12
CA VAL A 1105 24.26 -6.57 22.54
C VAL A 1105 23.07 -7.01 21.68
N ASN A 1106 21.94 -7.28 22.33
CA ASN A 1106 20.68 -7.63 21.68
C ASN A 1106 19.73 -6.42 21.65
N LEU A 1107 20.19 -5.32 21.05
CA LEU A 1107 19.42 -4.11 20.83
C LEU A 1107 19.21 -3.85 19.33
N PRO A 1108 18.08 -3.24 18.94
CA PRO A 1108 17.88 -2.71 17.60
C PRO A 1108 19.04 -1.83 17.14
N ILE A 1109 19.49 -2.01 15.90
CA ILE A 1109 20.60 -1.24 15.32
C ILE A 1109 20.04 -0.12 14.43
N ILE A 1110 20.47 1.10 14.70
CA ILE A 1110 20.32 2.25 13.81
C ILE A 1110 21.60 2.40 13.00
N TYR A 1111 21.49 2.25 11.69
CA TYR A 1111 22.62 2.34 10.76
C TYR A 1111 22.65 3.74 10.14
N THR A 1112 23.66 4.53 10.51
CA THR A 1112 23.76 5.94 10.13
C THR A 1112 25.01 6.21 9.31
N ILE A 1113 24.84 6.81 8.13
CA ILE A 1113 25.92 7.36 7.32
C ILE A 1113 25.70 8.88 7.26
N ARG A 1114 26.36 9.62 8.15
CA ARG A 1114 26.19 11.07 8.21
C ARG A 1114 27.22 11.77 7.30
N THR A 1115 26.74 12.64 6.41
CA THR A 1115 27.62 13.41 5.51
C THR A 1115 28.14 14.67 6.18
N LYS A 1116 29.21 15.25 5.64
CA LYS A 1116 29.82 16.49 6.17
C LYS A 1116 28.84 17.67 6.18
N GLY A 1117 28.04 17.85 5.12
CA GLY A 1117 26.99 18.86 5.04
C GLY A 1117 25.86 18.68 6.06
N GLN A 1118 25.80 17.54 6.75
CA GLN A 1118 24.88 17.27 7.86
C GLN A 1118 25.64 16.97 9.18
N GLY A 1119 26.91 17.38 9.31
CA GLY A 1119 27.66 17.27 10.57
C GLY A 1119 28.31 15.92 10.86
N GLY A 1120 28.50 15.08 9.85
CA GLY A 1120 29.27 13.83 9.93
C GLY A 1120 30.62 13.90 9.20
N ASN A 1121 31.19 12.74 8.92
CA ASN A 1121 32.49 12.62 8.24
C ASN A 1121 32.40 12.11 6.80
N PHE A 1122 31.26 11.59 6.35
CA PHE A 1122 31.11 11.03 5.01
C PHE A 1122 31.10 12.14 3.94
N PRO A 1123 31.78 11.98 2.80
CA PRO A 1123 31.77 13.00 1.73
C PRO A 1123 30.37 13.19 1.13
N ASP A 1124 29.89 14.43 1.00
CA ASP A 1124 28.58 14.71 0.38
C ASP A 1124 28.53 14.37 -1.13
N GLU A 1125 29.70 14.38 -1.78
CA GLU A 1125 29.84 14.26 -3.24
C GLU A 1125 29.80 12.79 -3.72
N ASP A 1126 30.10 11.84 -2.84
CA ASP A 1126 30.19 10.41 -3.16
C ASP A 1126 28.84 9.70 -2.99
N VAL A 1127 27.86 10.12 -3.80
CA VAL A 1127 26.48 9.60 -3.76
C VAL A 1127 26.44 8.09 -4.07
N GLN A 1128 27.38 7.59 -4.88
CA GLN A 1128 27.39 6.19 -5.30
C GLN A 1128 27.88 5.27 -4.17
N ALA A 1129 28.93 5.65 -3.44
CA ALA A 1129 29.35 4.92 -2.25
C ALA A 1129 28.31 5.01 -1.13
N LEU A 1130 27.65 6.17 -0.97
CA LEU A 1130 26.54 6.33 -0.03
C LEU A 1130 25.41 5.33 -0.33
N GLU A 1131 25.00 5.21 -1.59
CA GLU A 1131 23.95 4.28 -2.02
C GLU A 1131 24.35 2.82 -1.76
N GLN A 1132 25.60 2.44 -2.07
CA GLN A 1132 26.10 1.09 -1.81
C GLN A 1132 26.12 0.75 -0.32
N LEU A 1133 26.57 1.66 0.53
CA LEU A 1133 26.59 1.47 1.98
C LEU A 1133 25.20 1.44 2.61
N SER A 1134 24.26 2.25 2.11
CA SER A 1134 22.86 2.18 2.52
C SER A 1134 22.23 0.82 2.17
N TYR A 1135 22.50 0.31 0.96
CA TYR A 1135 22.08 -1.04 0.58
C TYR A 1135 22.74 -2.13 1.40
N LEU A 1136 24.01 -1.97 1.78
CA LEU A 1136 24.67 -2.89 2.69
C LEU A 1136 23.95 -2.93 4.04
N GLY A 1137 23.59 -1.77 4.62
CA GLY A 1137 22.82 -1.73 5.87
C GLY A 1137 21.52 -2.53 5.80
N ILE A 1138 20.75 -2.35 4.73
CA ILE A 1138 19.52 -3.13 4.48
C ILE A 1138 19.83 -4.64 4.37
N LYS A 1139 20.88 -5.01 3.61
CA LYS A 1139 21.29 -6.41 3.47
C LYS A 1139 21.72 -7.02 4.81
N LEU A 1140 22.38 -6.26 5.66
CA LEU A 1140 22.78 -6.67 7.00
C LEU A 1140 21.57 -6.84 7.94
N GLY A 1141 20.37 -6.42 7.53
CA GLY A 1141 19.13 -6.59 8.27
C GLY A 1141 19.09 -5.76 9.54
N VAL A 1142 19.59 -4.53 9.47
CA VAL A 1142 19.49 -3.55 10.57
C VAL A 1142 18.03 -3.16 10.80
N ASP A 1143 17.67 -2.78 12.03
CA ASP A 1143 16.30 -2.40 12.37
C ASP A 1143 15.92 -1.04 11.77
N TYR A 1144 16.87 -0.10 11.76
CA TYR A 1144 16.69 1.25 11.25
C TYR A 1144 17.85 1.67 10.32
N LEU A 1145 17.53 2.42 9.28
CA LEU A 1145 18.47 3.11 8.41
C LEU A 1145 18.18 4.62 8.43
N ASP A 1146 19.20 5.43 8.74
CA ASP A 1146 19.12 6.89 8.65
C ASP A 1146 19.30 7.35 7.19
N VAL A 1147 18.32 8.09 6.67
CA VAL A 1147 18.32 8.64 5.31
C VAL A 1147 18.11 10.15 5.39
N GLN A 1148 19.00 10.93 4.77
CA GLN A 1148 18.98 12.37 4.92
C GLN A 1148 18.02 13.03 3.91
N LEU A 1149 17.20 13.96 4.39
CA LEU A 1149 16.25 14.73 3.58
C LEU A 1149 16.93 15.77 2.67
N SER A 1150 18.24 15.96 2.83
CA SER A 1150 19.09 16.75 1.93
C SER A 1150 19.57 15.94 0.72
N ASN A 1151 19.47 14.61 0.74
CA ASN A 1151 19.83 13.78 -0.41
C ASN A 1151 18.86 13.99 -1.58
N SER A 1152 19.33 13.68 -2.80
CA SER A 1152 18.50 13.79 -4.00
C SER A 1152 17.28 12.85 -3.95
N GLU A 1153 16.17 13.29 -4.53
CA GLU A 1153 14.91 12.53 -4.57
C GLU A 1153 15.10 11.14 -5.22
N LYS A 1154 15.96 11.06 -6.25
CA LYS A 1154 16.33 9.80 -6.92
C LYS A 1154 17.00 8.81 -5.97
N PHE A 1155 17.94 9.28 -5.15
CA PHE A 1155 18.62 8.45 -4.14
C PHE A 1155 17.61 7.95 -3.11
N VAL A 1156 16.83 8.86 -2.52
CA VAL A 1156 15.88 8.49 -1.46
C VAL A 1156 14.88 7.45 -1.98
N LYS A 1157 14.36 7.63 -3.20
CA LYS A 1157 13.44 6.67 -3.83
C LYS A 1157 14.08 5.29 -4.00
N SER A 1158 15.34 5.22 -4.42
CA SER A 1158 16.04 3.94 -4.62
C SER A 1158 16.23 3.15 -3.31
N ILE A 1159 16.44 3.86 -2.20
CA ILE A 1159 16.53 3.26 -0.86
C ILE A 1159 15.15 2.76 -0.38
N ILE A 1160 14.12 3.61 -0.49
CA ILE A 1160 12.75 3.29 -0.05
C ILE A 1160 12.20 2.05 -0.77
N GLU A 1161 12.44 1.92 -2.07
CA GLU A 1161 12.02 0.76 -2.87
C GLU A 1161 12.67 -0.55 -2.38
N LYS A 1162 13.89 -0.49 -1.84
CA LYS A 1162 14.65 -1.68 -1.39
C LYS A 1162 14.64 -1.90 0.11
N LYS A 1163 14.10 -1.00 0.93
CA LYS A 1163 14.19 -1.05 2.42
C LYS A 1163 13.69 -2.37 3.05
N ALA A 1164 12.82 -3.12 2.35
CA ALA A 1164 12.14 -4.30 2.87
C ALA A 1164 11.54 -4.02 4.27
N PHE A 1165 12.02 -4.70 5.30
CA PHE A 1165 11.56 -4.53 6.69
C PHE A 1165 12.38 -3.56 7.54
N THR A 1166 13.48 -3.03 6.97
CA THR A 1166 14.29 -1.98 7.63
C THR A 1166 13.46 -0.71 7.74
N LYS A 1167 13.36 -0.14 8.93
CA LYS A 1167 12.67 1.14 9.16
C LYS A 1167 13.54 2.31 8.70
N ILE A 1168 12.93 3.37 8.21
CA ILE A 1168 13.64 4.58 7.81
C ILE A 1168 13.49 5.66 8.87
N ILE A 1169 14.63 6.20 9.28
CA ILE A 1169 14.69 7.48 10.00
C ILE A 1169 15.01 8.55 8.96
N ALA A 1170 14.05 9.41 8.64
CA ALA A 1170 14.24 10.52 7.72
C ALA A 1170 14.82 11.73 8.47
N THR A 1171 16.08 12.04 8.21
CA THR A 1171 16.84 12.99 9.03
C THR A 1171 17.12 14.30 8.30
N HIS A 1172 16.99 15.43 9.01
CA HIS A 1172 17.55 16.71 8.58
C HIS A 1172 18.21 17.40 9.76
N ILE A 1173 19.43 17.88 9.53
CA ILE A 1173 20.23 18.62 10.51
C ILE A 1173 20.47 20.01 9.94
N ASP A 1174 20.05 21.02 10.70
CA ASP A 1174 20.41 22.41 10.49
C ASP A 1174 21.27 22.93 11.65
N LEU A 1175 22.54 23.14 11.37
CA LEU A 1175 23.50 23.72 12.32
C LEU A 1175 23.62 25.24 12.18
N ALA A 1176 22.93 25.87 11.22
CA ALA A 1176 22.95 27.31 11.03
C ALA A 1176 22.05 28.06 12.03
N GLY A 1177 21.11 27.37 12.68
CA GLY A 1177 20.26 27.94 13.72
C GLY A 1177 18.93 28.50 13.20
N LEU A 1178 18.32 27.84 12.23
CA LEU A 1178 17.00 28.19 11.69
C LEU A 1178 15.93 28.09 12.79
N PRO A 1179 15.20 29.18 13.09
CA PRO A 1179 14.16 29.16 14.11
C PRO A 1179 13.07 28.12 13.82
N TRP A 1180 12.62 27.40 14.85
CA TRP A 1180 11.56 26.38 14.74
C TRP A 1180 10.20 26.91 14.29
N THR A 1181 10.00 28.23 14.35
CA THR A 1181 8.80 28.91 13.85
C THR A 1181 8.77 29.10 12.33
N ARG A 1182 9.83 28.69 11.61
CA ARG A 1182 9.92 28.80 10.15
C ARG A 1182 9.30 27.59 9.46
N ALA A 1183 8.53 27.86 8.40
CA ALA A 1183 7.82 26.84 7.61
C ALA A 1183 8.73 25.80 6.93
N GLU A 1184 10.04 26.06 6.83
CA GLU A 1184 11.01 25.10 6.31
C GLU A 1184 11.09 23.82 7.16
N TRP A 1185 10.89 23.91 8.48
CA TRP A 1185 10.79 22.73 9.33
C TRP A 1185 9.53 21.91 9.03
N ASP A 1186 8.38 22.56 8.84
CA ASP A 1186 7.16 21.89 8.39
C ASP A 1186 7.37 21.22 7.03
N ASN A 1187 8.08 21.88 6.10
CA ASN A 1187 8.38 21.31 4.79
C ASN A 1187 9.24 20.04 4.91
N LYS A 1188 10.25 20.04 5.78
CA LYS A 1188 11.09 18.85 6.03
C LYS A 1188 10.33 17.74 6.73
N TYR A 1189 9.50 18.07 7.72
CA TYR A 1189 8.61 17.09 8.34
C TYR A 1189 7.64 16.47 7.32
N ASN A 1190 7.01 17.31 6.48
CA ASN A 1190 6.12 16.85 5.42
C ASN A 1190 6.84 16.04 4.33
N GLN A 1191 8.10 16.36 4.04
CA GLN A 1191 8.95 15.57 3.16
C GLN A 1191 9.15 14.16 3.75
N GLY A 1192 9.49 14.04 5.04
CA GLY A 1192 9.58 12.74 5.72
C GLY A 1192 8.29 11.93 5.68
N ILE A 1193 7.14 12.57 5.91
CA ILE A 1193 5.81 11.96 5.75
C ILE A 1193 5.60 11.41 4.33
N SER A 1194 5.90 12.24 3.31
CA SER A 1194 5.67 11.88 1.91
C SER A 1194 6.51 10.68 1.46
N LEU A 1195 7.69 10.53 2.06
CA LEU A 1195 8.59 9.39 1.82
C LEU A 1195 8.14 8.10 2.52
N ASN A 1196 7.09 8.15 3.32
CA ASN A 1196 6.66 7.06 4.20
C ASN A 1196 7.79 6.60 5.14
N ALA A 1197 8.46 7.58 5.77
CA ALA A 1197 9.44 7.32 6.82
C ALA A 1197 8.76 6.80 8.09
N ASP A 1198 9.42 5.88 8.78
CA ASP A 1198 8.92 5.26 10.01
C ASP A 1198 9.15 6.18 11.23
N VAL A 1199 10.20 6.99 11.18
CA VAL A 1199 10.57 8.01 12.17
C VAL A 1199 11.12 9.23 11.42
N ILE A 1200 10.85 10.43 11.93
CA ILE A 1200 11.45 11.67 11.42
C ILE A 1200 12.40 12.22 12.48
N GLN A 1201 13.60 12.64 12.07
CA GLN A 1201 14.58 13.25 12.94
C GLN A 1201 14.95 14.65 12.46
N LEU A 1202 14.65 15.67 13.25
CA LEU A 1202 14.95 17.07 12.94
C LEU A 1202 15.86 17.64 14.03
N VAL A 1203 17.06 18.08 13.65
CA VAL A 1203 18.05 18.59 14.59
C VAL A 1203 18.37 20.04 14.26
N GLY A 1204 18.02 20.95 15.16
CA GLY A 1204 18.33 22.38 15.05
C GLY A 1204 19.55 22.76 15.90
N PHE A 1205 19.82 24.06 16.01
CA PHE A 1205 20.84 24.61 16.90
C PHE A 1205 20.21 25.68 17.82
N ALA A 1206 20.45 25.59 19.13
CA ALA A 1206 19.92 26.57 20.07
C ALA A 1206 20.97 27.66 20.39
N HIS A 1207 20.60 28.90 20.15
CA HIS A 1207 21.35 30.09 20.57
C HIS A 1207 20.83 30.65 21.89
N ALA A 1208 19.58 30.35 22.26
CA ALA A 1208 18.93 30.79 23.49
C ALA A 1208 17.99 29.72 24.06
N PHE A 1209 17.51 29.95 25.29
CA PHE A 1209 16.56 29.05 25.95
C PHE A 1209 15.24 28.92 25.18
N GLN A 1210 14.77 30.03 24.57
CA GLN A 1210 13.50 30.11 23.84
C GLN A 1210 13.43 29.12 22.67
N ASP A 1211 14.56 28.85 22.00
CA ASP A 1211 14.63 27.92 20.87
C ASP A 1211 14.19 26.50 21.25
N ASN A 1212 14.32 26.11 22.52
CA ASN A 1212 13.81 24.84 23.02
C ASN A 1212 12.29 24.86 23.23
N ILE A 1213 11.73 25.99 23.64
CA ILE A 1213 10.28 26.14 23.84
C ILE A 1213 9.57 26.11 22.49
N ASP A 1214 10.14 26.79 21.49
CA ASP A 1214 9.61 26.80 20.13
C ASP A 1214 9.68 25.40 19.50
N LEU A 1215 10.76 24.64 19.77
CA LEU A 1215 10.87 23.23 19.39
C LEU A 1215 9.77 22.35 20.02
N GLU A 1216 9.45 22.53 21.30
CA GLU A 1216 8.39 21.76 21.97
C GLU A 1216 7.00 22.10 21.41
N GLN A 1217 6.75 23.36 21.04
CA GLN A 1217 5.53 23.73 20.32
C GLN A 1217 5.46 23.08 18.93
N PHE A 1218 6.58 23.09 18.19
CA PHE A 1218 6.69 22.40 16.91
C PHE A 1218 6.38 20.90 17.07
N ARG A 1219 6.96 20.24 18.08
CA ARG A 1219 6.72 18.81 18.35
C ARG A 1219 5.26 18.53 18.73
N ALA A 1220 4.62 19.40 19.51
CA ALA A 1220 3.21 19.25 19.88
C ALA A 1220 2.26 19.33 18.67
N ASN A 1221 2.63 20.09 17.63
CA ASN A 1221 1.87 20.23 16.40
C ASN A 1221 2.13 19.08 15.39
N HIS A 1222 3.15 18.25 15.61
CA HIS A 1222 3.64 17.26 14.66
C HIS A 1222 3.66 15.85 15.27
N THR A 1223 2.48 15.23 15.41
CA THR A 1223 2.30 13.93 16.10
C THR A 1223 1.98 12.75 15.17
N ILE A 1224 1.85 12.98 13.85
CA ILE A 1224 1.45 11.95 12.88
C ILE A 1224 2.50 10.83 12.79
N THR A 1225 3.78 11.20 12.71
CA THR A 1225 4.91 10.28 12.64
C THR A 1225 5.79 10.50 13.87
N PRO A 1226 6.33 9.44 14.51
CA PRO A 1226 7.27 9.61 15.62
C PRO A 1226 8.39 10.59 15.26
N LEU A 1227 8.59 11.61 16.10
CA LEU A 1227 9.50 12.72 15.86
C LEU A 1227 10.60 12.75 16.92
N ILE A 1228 11.84 12.54 16.48
CA ILE A 1228 13.06 12.83 17.23
C ILE A 1228 13.42 14.28 16.92
N ALA A 1229 13.24 15.18 17.87
CA ALA A 1229 13.60 16.59 17.68
C ALA A 1229 14.41 17.11 18.85
N PHE A 1230 15.58 17.69 18.59
CA PHE A 1230 16.37 18.34 19.62
C PHE A 1230 17.29 19.41 18.99
N ASN A 1231 17.78 20.30 19.84
CA ASN A 1231 18.75 21.32 19.50
C ASN A 1231 20.16 20.88 19.91
N ALA A 1232 21.12 21.09 19.02
CA ALA A 1232 22.53 21.02 19.32
C ALA A 1232 23.01 22.26 20.10
N GLY A 1233 24.20 22.15 20.71
CA GLY A 1233 24.82 23.22 21.50
C GLY A 1233 24.42 23.21 22.98
N GLU A 1234 25.14 23.98 23.80
CA GLU A 1234 24.95 24.02 25.26
C GLU A 1234 23.55 24.50 25.66
N HIS A 1235 23.01 25.53 24.98
CA HIS A 1235 21.63 25.99 25.21
C HIS A 1235 20.58 24.96 24.79
N GLY A 1236 20.94 23.99 23.95
CA GLY A 1236 20.04 22.95 23.43
C GLY A 1236 19.80 21.79 24.38
N LYS A 1237 20.57 21.66 25.48
CA LYS A 1237 20.49 20.51 26.41
C LYS A 1237 19.08 20.23 26.93
N LEU A 1238 18.26 21.26 27.17
CA LEU A 1238 16.88 21.06 27.63
C LEU A 1238 16.04 20.27 26.62
N SER A 1239 16.16 20.55 25.31
CA SER A 1239 15.40 19.83 24.29
C SER A 1239 15.72 18.33 24.26
N ARG A 1240 16.97 17.93 24.58
CA ARG A 1240 17.35 16.52 24.74
C ARG A 1240 16.67 15.88 25.95
N VAL A 1241 16.54 16.63 27.06
CA VAL A 1241 15.87 16.15 28.28
C VAL A 1241 14.35 15.96 28.07
N LEU A 1242 13.75 16.79 27.21
CA LEU A 1242 12.32 16.78 26.93
C LEU A 1242 11.92 15.84 25.78
N ASN A 1243 12.86 15.54 24.86
CA ASN A 1243 12.62 14.58 23.79
C ASN A 1243 12.21 13.22 24.37
N ARG A 1244 11.20 12.60 23.74
CA ARG A 1244 10.57 11.38 24.26
C ARG A 1244 11.11 10.15 23.55
N THR A 1245 11.07 10.09 22.23
CA THR A 1245 11.42 8.86 21.52
C THR A 1245 12.86 8.88 21.01
N LEU A 1246 13.57 7.76 21.16
CA LEU A 1246 14.90 7.48 20.60
C LEU A 1246 15.91 8.64 20.78
N THR A 1247 15.97 9.22 21.98
CA THR A 1247 16.86 10.35 22.25
C THR A 1247 18.32 9.92 22.15
N PRO A 1248 19.15 10.56 21.29
CA PRO A 1248 20.56 10.22 21.20
C PRO A 1248 21.31 10.61 22.48
N VAL A 1249 22.03 9.65 23.06
CA VAL A 1249 22.81 9.77 24.30
C VAL A 1249 24.23 9.26 24.12
N THR A 1250 25.08 9.61 25.09
CA THR A 1250 26.46 9.12 25.20
C THR A 1250 26.65 8.27 26.46
N SER A 1251 27.86 7.76 26.68
CA SER A 1251 28.26 7.01 27.87
C SER A 1251 29.59 7.53 28.42
N GLU A 1252 29.73 7.53 29.75
CA GLU A 1252 30.97 7.92 30.44
C GLU A 1252 32.16 7.00 30.11
N LEU A 1253 31.88 5.81 29.58
CA LEU A 1253 32.87 4.81 29.18
C LEU A 1253 33.42 5.03 27.77
N LEU A 1254 32.87 5.96 26.98
CA LEU A 1254 33.36 6.30 25.66
C LEU A 1254 34.38 7.46 25.74
N SER A 1255 35.53 7.28 25.11
CA SER A 1255 36.63 8.27 25.11
C SER A 1255 36.34 9.51 24.25
N ASN A 1256 35.42 9.40 23.28
CA ASN A 1256 34.99 10.49 22.42
C ASN A 1256 33.48 10.67 22.54
N VAL A 1257 33.03 11.85 22.97
CA VAL A 1257 31.59 12.20 22.98
C VAL A 1257 31.22 12.67 21.57
N SER A 1258 30.28 11.98 20.91
CA SER A 1258 29.80 12.36 19.56
C SER A 1258 28.83 13.55 19.62
N GLY A 1259 29.36 14.74 19.93
CA GLY A 1259 28.69 16.01 19.66
C GLY A 1259 28.59 16.97 20.86
N ASN A 1260 28.66 18.27 20.55
CA ASN A 1260 28.51 19.36 21.51
C ASN A 1260 27.16 19.27 22.25
N GLY A 1261 27.21 18.88 23.53
CA GLY A 1261 26.08 18.89 24.45
C GLY A 1261 25.26 17.59 24.53
N GLN A 1262 25.76 16.44 24.06
CA GLN A 1262 25.15 15.14 24.37
C GLN A 1262 25.20 14.86 25.89
N LEU A 1263 24.18 14.15 26.38
CA LEU A 1263 24.01 13.78 27.79
C LEU A 1263 23.95 12.25 27.91
N THR A 1264 24.28 11.72 29.08
CA THR A 1264 24.05 10.31 29.40
C THR A 1264 22.58 10.07 29.79
N VAL A 1265 22.14 8.80 29.79
CA VAL A 1265 20.80 8.41 30.28
C VAL A 1265 20.59 8.90 31.72
N GLY A 1266 21.59 8.71 32.59
CA GLY A 1266 21.53 9.12 33.99
C GLY A 1266 21.43 10.64 34.17
N GLU A 1267 22.11 11.42 33.35
CA GLU A 1267 22.01 12.89 33.38
C GLU A 1267 20.62 13.36 32.95
N ILE A 1268 20.07 12.80 31.86
CA ILE A 1268 18.73 13.14 31.37
C ILE A 1268 17.68 12.79 32.44
N ASN A 1269 17.76 11.59 33.02
CA ASN A 1269 16.80 11.15 34.04
C ASN A 1269 16.85 12.02 35.30
N ARG A 1270 18.05 12.40 35.75
CA ARG A 1270 18.22 13.34 36.87
C ARG A 1270 17.58 14.68 36.55
N CYS A 1271 17.98 15.32 35.45
CA CYS A 1271 17.46 16.64 35.05
C CYS A 1271 15.94 16.61 34.87
N PHE A 1272 15.41 15.56 34.25
CA PHE A 1272 13.97 15.42 34.06
C PHE A 1272 13.22 15.21 35.39
N SER A 1273 13.82 14.51 36.35
CA SER A 1273 13.27 14.37 37.70
C SER A 1273 13.27 15.72 38.43
N GLU A 1274 14.34 16.49 38.33
CA GLU A 1274 14.49 17.80 38.98
C GLU A 1274 13.47 18.84 38.48
N ILE A 1275 13.13 18.81 37.18
CA ILE A 1275 12.07 19.67 36.62
C ILE A 1275 10.65 19.09 36.82
N GLY A 1276 10.50 18.00 37.58
CA GLY A 1276 9.20 17.40 37.91
C GLY A 1276 8.63 16.44 36.85
N GLY A 1277 9.40 16.13 35.81
CA GLY A 1277 9.00 15.18 34.77
C GLY A 1277 8.94 13.72 35.25
N LEU A 1278 9.79 13.35 36.23
CA LEU A 1278 9.75 12.05 36.91
C LEU A 1278 9.50 12.24 38.41
N SER A 1279 8.31 11.86 38.86
CA SER A 1279 7.97 11.85 40.29
C SER A 1279 8.53 10.61 40.98
N ARG A 1280 9.03 10.75 42.22
CA ARG A 1280 9.38 9.61 43.08
C ARG A 1280 8.18 8.68 43.26
N ARG A 1281 8.42 7.37 43.11
CA ARG A 1281 7.44 6.30 43.28
C ARG A 1281 7.97 5.25 44.26
N ASN A 1282 7.06 4.63 45.01
CA ASN A 1282 7.35 3.57 45.96
C ASN A 1282 6.91 2.22 45.39
N PHE A 1283 7.85 1.29 45.33
CA PHE A 1283 7.66 -0.09 44.88
C PHE A 1283 7.88 -1.05 46.05
N TYR A 1284 7.22 -2.21 46.02
CA TYR A 1284 7.29 -3.16 47.13
C TYR A 1284 7.39 -4.60 46.65
N ILE A 1285 8.09 -5.45 47.40
CA ILE A 1285 7.90 -6.91 47.36
C ILE A 1285 6.91 -7.29 48.48
N VAL A 1286 5.86 -8.04 48.11
CA VAL A 1286 4.81 -8.52 49.02
C VAL A 1286 4.72 -10.04 49.04
N GLY A 1287 4.48 -10.60 50.22
CA GLY A 1287 4.39 -12.04 50.47
C GLY A 1287 4.90 -12.37 51.88
N ASN A 1288 5.00 -13.67 52.19
CA ASN A 1288 5.52 -14.15 53.46
C ASN A 1288 6.03 -15.61 53.31
N PRO A 1289 7.28 -15.93 53.70
CA PRO A 1289 8.32 -15.02 54.18
C PRO A 1289 9.06 -14.30 53.04
N ILE A 1290 9.41 -13.02 53.24
CA ILE A 1290 10.18 -12.21 52.28
C ILE A 1290 11.44 -11.56 52.88
N SER A 1291 11.75 -11.86 54.14
CA SER A 1291 12.97 -11.39 54.81
C SER A 1291 14.25 -11.67 54.01
N HIS A 1292 14.33 -12.82 53.35
CA HIS A 1292 15.46 -13.25 52.52
C HIS A 1292 15.40 -12.78 51.05
N SER A 1293 14.33 -12.09 50.63
CA SER A 1293 14.21 -11.64 49.24
C SER A 1293 15.29 -10.62 48.89
N ARG A 1294 15.92 -10.83 47.72
CA ARG A 1294 16.94 -9.97 47.09
C ARG A 1294 16.34 -8.96 46.08
N SER A 1295 15.02 -8.94 45.88
CA SER A 1295 14.36 -7.98 44.97
C SER A 1295 14.67 -6.51 45.31
N PRO A 1296 14.69 -6.07 46.59
CA PRO A 1296 15.03 -4.69 46.90
C PRO A 1296 16.44 -4.29 46.46
N GLN A 1297 17.44 -5.15 46.62
CA GLN A 1297 18.81 -4.90 46.16
C GLN A 1297 18.86 -4.79 44.63
N LEU A 1298 18.24 -5.75 43.93
CA LEU A 1298 18.13 -5.76 42.46
C LEU A 1298 17.58 -4.44 41.93
N HIS A 1299 16.41 -4.03 42.42
CA HIS A 1299 15.74 -2.83 41.91
C HIS A 1299 16.45 -1.54 42.33
N THR A 1300 17.00 -1.48 43.55
CA THR A 1300 17.72 -0.28 44.03
C THR A 1300 18.99 -0.04 43.21
N ALA A 1301 19.77 -1.10 42.93
CA ALA A 1301 20.95 -1.00 42.08
C ALA A 1301 20.62 -0.47 40.69
N GLY A 1302 19.51 -0.92 40.09
CA GLY A 1302 19.03 -0.40 38.82
C GLY A 1302 18.60 1.08 38.89
N TYR A 1303 17.91 1.49 39.96
CA TYR A 1303 17.50 2.89 40.15
C TYR A 1303 18.70 3.82 40.28
N GLU A 1304 19.69 3.44 41.08
CA GLU A 1304 20.91 4.23 41.30
C GLU A 1304 21.71 4.37 40.00
N LYS A 1305 21.90 3.27 39.26
CA LYS A 1305 22.69 3.29 38.02
C LYS A 1305 22.04 4.14 36.92
N LEU A 1306 20.70 4.24 36.91
CA LEU A 1306 19.94 5.02 35.92
C LEU A 1306 19.49 6.40 36.44
N ASN A 1307 19.90 6.81 37.65
CA ASN A 1307 19.46 8.03 38.34
C ASN A 1307 17.92 8.19 38.40
N LEU A 1308 17.20 7.10 38.71
CA LEU A 1308 15.76 7.12 38.88
C LEU A 1308 15.39 7.45 40.33
N PRO A 1309 14.38 8.30 40.59
CA PRO A 1309 14.10 8.82 41.93
C PRO A 1309 13.32 7.81 42.82
N HIS A 1310 13.22 6.55 42.43
CA HIS A 1310 12.32 5.56 43.02
C HIS A 1310 12.86 4.90 44.30
N ARG A 1311 12.00 4.18 45.03
CA ARG A 1311 12.38 3.39 46.21
C ARG A 1311 11.72 2.02 46.16
N PHE A 1312 12.47 0.96 46.44
CA PHE A 1312 11.95 -0.40 46.59
C PHE A 1312 11.98 -0.86 48.05
N SER A 1313 10.90 -1.45 48.58
CA SER A 1313 10.80 -1.83 50.01
C SER A 1313 10.12 -3.20 50.19
N LYS A 1314 10.21 -3.77 51.40
CA LYS A 1314 9.52 -5.03 51.76
C LYS A 1314 8.21 -4.72 52.47
N PHE A 1315 7.16 -5.49 52.20
CA PHE A 1315 5.90 -5.45 52.95
C PHE A 1315 5.39 -6.88 53.18
N GLU A 1316 5.67 -7.42 54.36
CA GLU A 1316 5.47 -8.84 54.68
C GLU A 1316 4.04 -9.07 55.19
N THR A 1317 3.28 -9.94 54.52
CA THR A 1317 1.89 -10.26 54.86
C THR A 1317 1.41 -11.51 54.13
N ASP A 1318 0.46 -12.23 54.74
CA ASP A 1318 -0.26 -13.35 54.13
C ASP A 1318 -1.54 -12.93 53.40
N TYR A 1319 -1.96 -11.66 53.53
CA TYR A 1319 -3.27 -11.20 53.06
C TYR A 1319 -3.17 -10.15 51.95
N ALA A 1320 -3.69 -10.48 50.76
CA ALA A 1320 -3.74 -9.57 49.61
C ALA A 1320 -4.60 -8.31 49.87
N GLN A 1321 -5.62 -8.42 50.72
CA GLN A 1321 -6.46 -7.28 51.12
C GLN A 1321 -5.64 -6.17 51.79
N LYS A 1322 -4.76 -6.54 52.74
CA LYS A 1322 -3.85 -5.57 53.38
C LYS A 1322 -2.94 -4.89 52.38
N VAL A 1323 -2.44 -5.62 51.39
CA VAL A 1323 -1.61 -5.03 50.32
C VAL A 1323 -2.40 -3.99 49.54
N TYR A 1324 -3.64 -4.28 49.19
CA TYR A 1324 -4.50 -3.32 48.48
C TYR A 1324 -4.77 -2.05 49.31
N GLU A 1325 -5.20 -2.21 50.56
CA GLU A 1325 -5.61 -1.12 51.44
C GLU A 1325 -4.44 -0.26 51.96
N GLU A 1326 -3.30 -0.88 52.27
CA GLU A 1326 -2.16 -0.21 52.90
C GLU A 1326 -1.07 0.21 51.91
N VAL A 1327 -1.00 -0.43 50.73
CA VAL A 1327 0.08 -0.19 49.75
C VAL A 1327 -0.44 0.33 48.41
N MET A 1328 -1.26 -0.45 47.69
CA MET A 1328 -1.63 -0.15 46.30
C MET A 1328 -2.43 1.15 46.15
N THR A 1329 -3.28 1.46 47.13
CA THR A 1329 -4.14 2.65 47.12
C THR A 1329 -3.45 3.93 47.60
N LYS A 1330 -2.17 3.88 48.02
CA LYS A 1330 -1.46 5.04 48.55
C LYS A 1330 -0.92 5.95 47.44
N PRO A 1331 -0.91 7.29 47.66
CA PRO A 1331 -0.26 8.23 46.77
C PRO A 1331 1.23 7.87 46.58
N GLY A 1332 1.69 7.97 45.33
CA GLY A 1332 3.08 7.64 44.99
C GLY A 1332 3.38 6.15 44.89
N PHE A 1333 2.39 5.25 44.98
CA PHE A 1333 2.55 3.86 44.61
C PHE A 1333 3.03 3.73 43.14
N GLY A 1334 4.06 2.90 42.93
CA GLY A 1334 4.65 2.65 41.61
C GLY A 1334 4.41 1.23 41.09
N GLY A 1335 4.36 0.23 41.98
CA GLY A 1335 4.16 -1.17 41.58
C GLY A 1335 4.51 -2.19 42.66
N LEU A 1336 4.19 -3.45 42.41
CA LEU A 1336 4.48 -4.59 43.29
C LEU A 1336 5.25 -5.67 42.56
N ALA A 1337 6.23 -6.25 43.26
CA ALA A 1337 6.58 -7.65 43.14
C ALA A 1337 5.74 -8.48 44.11
N VAL A 1338 5.16 -9.56 43.62
CA VAL A 1338 4.26 -10.43 44.38
C VAL A 1338 4.84 -11.84 44.42
N THR A 1339 5.04 -12.37 45.62
CA THR A 1339 5.52 -13.74 45.82
C THR A 1339 4.54 -14.54 46.68
N ILE A 1340 4.91 -15.77 47.05
CA ILE A 1340 4.11 -16.65 47.89
C ILE A 1340 3.72 -15.93 49.20
N PRO A 1341 2.46 -16.07 49.68
CA PRO A 1341 1.35 -16.85 49.09
C PRO A 1341 0.42 -16.07 48.14
N LEU A 1342 0.75 -14.82 47.79
CA LEU A 1342 -0.22 -13.84 47.28
C LEU A 1342 -0.49 -13.86 45.76
N LYS A 1343 0.27 -14.62 44.96
CA LYS A 1343 0.23 -14.54 43.48
C LYS A 1343 -1.15 -14.77 42.86
N LEU A 1344 -2.00 -15.59 43.48
CA LEU A 1344 -3.38 -15.80 43.03
C LEU A 1344 -4.33 -14.77 43.65
N ASP A 1345 -4.24 -14.53 44.96
CA ASP A 1345 -5.19 -13.67 45.67
C ASP A 1345 -5.10 -12.20 45.27
N ILE A 1346 -3.93 -11.73 44.82
CA ILE A 1346 -3.76 -10.35 44.35
C ILE A 1346 -4.55 -10.08 43.05
N MET A 1347 -4.87 -11.13 42.27
CA MET A 1347 -5.62 -11.00 41.02
C MET A 1347 -7.02 -10.38 41.23
N LYS A 1348 -7.57 -10.49 42.43
CA LYS A 1348 -8.87 -9.89 42.79
C LYS A 1348 -8.85 -8.36 42.83
N TYR A 1349 -7.65 -7.76 42.91
CA TYR A 1349 -7.45 -6.33 43.10
C TYR A 1349 -6.82 -5.63 41.88
N VAL A 1350 -6.57 -6.36 40.79
CA VAL A 1350 -6.13 -5.79 39.51
C VAL A 1350 -7.32 -5.66 38.57
N SER A 1351 -7.32 -4.61 37.76
CA SER A 1351 -8.40 -4.27 36.82
C SER A 1351 -8.20 -4.91 35.46
N GLU A 1352 -6.94 -5.01 35.05
CA GLU A 1352 -6.53 -5.59 33.77
C GLU A 1352 -5.41 -6.61 34.01
N LEU A 1353 -5.39 -7.66 33.19
CA LEU A 1353 -4.37 -8.71 33.24
C LEU A 1353 -3.66 -8.79 31.89
N SER A 1354 -2.35 -9.00 31.93
CA SER A 1354 -1.63 -9.46 30.76
C SER A 1354 -2.14 -10.82 30.29
N GLU A 1355 -1.98 -11.11 29.01
CA GLU A 1355 -2.38 -12.40 28.45
C GLU A 1355 -1.62 -13.56 29.09
N SER A 1356 -0.32 -13.37 29.37
CA SER A 1356 0.49 -14.33 30.12
C SER A 1356 -0.05 -14.55 31.54
N ALA A 1357 -0.38 -13.50 32.30
CA ALA A 1357 -0.93 -13.63 33.65
C ALA A 1357 -2.30 -14.30 33.67
N LYS A 1358 -3.14 -14.01 32.67
CA LYS A 1358 -4.47 -14.63 32.51
C LYS A 1358 -4.35 -16.14 32.24
N ILE A 1359 -3.47 -16.54 31.33
CA ILE A 1359 -3.24 -17.95 30.97
C ILE A 1359 -2.56 -18.71 32.12
N ILE A 1360 -1.51 -18.14 32.72
CA ILE A 1360 -0.80 -18.76 33.85
C ILE A 1360 -1.71 -18.83 35.10
N GLY A 1361 -2.65 -17.91 35.24
CA GLY A 1361 -3.53 -17.83 36.41
C GLY A 1361 -2.78 -17.44 37.68
N ALA A 1362 -1.79 -16.56 37.56
CA ALA A 1362 -1.01 -16.01 38.67
C ALA A 1362 -0.37 -14.67 38.28
N VAL A 1363 -0.32 -13.72 39.21
CA VAL A 1363 0.31 -12.41 39.05
C VAL A 1363 1.51 -12.30 39.97
N ASN A 1364 2.69 -11.96 39.43
CA ASN A 1364 3.89 -11.67 40.21
C ASN A 1364 4.33 -10.20 40.10
N THR A 1365 3.69 -9.42 39.22
CA THR A 1365 4.03 -8.04 38.89
C THR A 1365 2.76 -7.20 38.80
N VAL A 1366 2.71 -6.06 39.49
CA VAL A 1366 1.55 -5.15 39.44
C VAL A 1366 2.02 -3.73 39.18
N THR A 1367 1.35 -3.01 38.29
CA THR A 1367 1.58 -1.57 38.03
C THR A 1367 0.26 -0.80 38.02
N PRO A 1368 0.27 0.51 38.33
CA PRO A 1368 -0.89 1.36 38.11
C PRO A 1368 -1.13 1.58 36.60
N LEU A 1369 -2.39 1.65 36.19
CA LEU A 1369 -2.76 1.98 34.81
C LEU A 1369 -2.65 3.50 34.57
N ASP A 1370 -1.90 3.89 33.54
CA ASP A 1370 -1.72 5.29 33.19
C ASP A 1370 -3.06 5.97 32.85
N GLY A 1371 -3.27 7.16 33.42
CA GLY A 1371 -4.50 7.93 33.24
C GLY A 1371 -5.75 7.39 33.97
N GLN A 1372 -5.65 6.26 34.69
CA GLN A 1372 -6.79 5.62 35.38
C GLN A 1372 -6.52 5.42 36.89
N PRO A 1373 -6.79 6.44 37.73
CA PRO A 1373 -6.55 6.37 39.18
C PRO A 1373 -7.28 5.19 39.84
N GLY A 1374 -6.58 4.45 40.69
CA GLY A 1374 -7.13 3.31 41.45
C GLY A 1374 -7.33 2.03 40.64
N LYS A 1375 -6.97 2.02 39.35
CA LYS A 1375 -6.92 0.80 38.54
C LYS A 1375 -5.49 0.31 38.35
N PHE A 1376 -5.35 -1.01 38.28
CA PHE A 1376 -4.04 -1.68 38.26
C PHE A 1376 -3.98 -2.73 37.16
N TYR A 1377 -2.80 -2.87 36.58
CA TYR A 1377 -2.43 -3.89 35.62
C TYR A 1377 -1.64 -5.00 36.31
N GLY A 1378 -2.07 -6.25 36.16
CA GLY A 1378 -1.39 -7.43 36.69
C GLY A 1378 -0.70 -8.22 35.59
N ASP A 1379 0.58 -8.54 35.79
CA ASP A 1379 1.41 -9.29 34.86
C ASP A 1379 2.14 -10.45 35.58
N ASN A 1380 2.68 -11.36 34.79
CA ASN A 1380 3.54 -12.45 35.22
C ASN A 1380 4.87 -12.39 34.48
N THR A 1381 5.97 -12.19 35.22
CA THR A 1381 7.34 -12.14 34.71
C THR A 1381 8.13 -13.41 35.07
N ASP A 1382 7.55 -14.36 35.82
CA ASP A 1382 8.23 -15.60 36.20
C ASP A 1382 8.60 -16.41 34.94
N TRP A 1383 7.66 -16.51 33.99
CA TRP A 1383 7.88 -17.25 32.73
C TRP A 1383 9.03 -16.65 31.92
N TYR A 1384 9.10 -15.32 31.87
CA TYR A 1384 10.19 -14.62 31.20
C TYR A 1384 11.52 -14.88 31.90
N GLY A 1385 11.52 -14.88 33.24
CA GLY A 1385 12.67 -15.29 34.05
C GLY A 1385 13.19 -16.67 33.65
N ILE A 1386 12.29 -17.64 33.48
CA ILE A 1386 12.65 -19.01 33.06
C ILE A 1386 13.20 -19.02 31.62
N THR A 1387 12.46 -18.43 30.67
CA THR A 1387 12.85 -18.40 29.26
C THR A 1387 14.20 -17.72 29.06
N GLN A 1388 14.42 -16.52 29.64
CA GLN A 1388 15.68 -15.81 29.48
C GLN A 1388 16.84 -16.49 30.19
N SER A 1389 16.58 -17.19 31.29
CA SER A 1389 17.63 -17.97 31.96
C SER A 1389 18.12 -19.11 31.07
N PHE A 1390 17.20 -19.82 30.41
CA PHE A 1390 17.56 -20.83 29.41
C PHE A 1390 18.29 -20.21 28.20
N VAL A 1391 17.77 -19.10 27.66
CA VAL A 1391 18.35 -18.43 26.48
C VAL A 1391 19.77 -17.94 26.76
N ARG A 1392 20.01 -17.28 27.90
CA ARG A 1392 21.36 -16.86 28.33
C ARG A 1392 22.34 -18.02 28.49
N HIS A 1393 21.84 -19.21 28.80
CA HIS A 1393 22.65 -20.43 28.91
C HIS A 1393 22.73 -21.22 27.59
N GLY A 1394 22.25 -20.66 26.48
CA GLY A 1394 22.44 -21.21 25.14
C GLY A 1394 21.33 -22.10 24.61
N VAL A 1395 20.20 -22.16 25.30
CA VAL A 1395 19.01 -22.85 24.79
C VAL A 1395 18.29 -21.93 23.79
N PRO A 1396 18.01 -22.37 22.56
CA PRO A 1396 17.28 -21.56 21.60
C PRO A 1396 15.81 -21.36 21.98
N SER A 1397 15.22 -20.24 21.58
CA SER A 1397 13.76 -20.10 21.48
C SER A 1397 13.31 -20.73 20.16
N PHE A 1398 12.42 -21.71 20.21
CA PHE A 1398 11.92 -22.39 19.04
C PHE A 1398 10.53 -21.86 18.64
N GLY A 1399 10.25 -21.70 17.35
CA GLY A 1399 8.91 -21.34 16.87
C GLY A 1399 7.97 -22.56 16.83
N ASN A 1400 8.51 -23.72 16.45
CA ASN A 1400 7.84 -25.03 16.48
C ASN A 1400 8.91 -26.14 16.41
N SER A 1401 9.25 -26.78 17.54
CA SER A 1401 10.36 -27.74 17.59
C SER A 1401 9.93 -29.18 17.81
N SER A 1402 10.88 -30.11 17.66
CA SER A 1402 10.79 -31.51 18.12
C SER A 1402 11.22 -31.70 19.59
N VAL A 1403 11.47 -30.62 20.32
CA VAL A 1403 12.01 -30.65 21.69
C VAL A 1403 10.90 -30.87 22.70
N ASN A 1404 11.07 -31.83 23.61
CA ASN A 1404 10.17 -32.03 24.75
C ASN A 1404 10.72 -31.36 26.02
N GLY A 1405 9.83 -30.77 26.80
CA GLY A 1405 10.12 -30.15 28.09
C GLY A 1405 9.51 -30.93 29.27
N MET A 1406 9.98 -30.67 30.48
CA MET A 1406 9.40 -31.21 31.72
C MET A 1406 9.35 -30.16 32.83
N VAL A 1407 8.28 -30.21 33.62
CA VAL A 1407 8.13 -29.49 34.90
C VAL A 1407 8.11 -30.46 36.07
N VAL A 1408 8.98 -30.23 37.06
CA VAL A 1408 9.02 -31.00 38.32
C VAL A 1408 8.36 -30.21 39.43
N GLY A 1409 7.28 -30.73 40.02
CA GLY A 1409 6.51 -30.09 41.08
C GLY A 1409 5.18 -29.51 40.60
N GLY A 1410 4.26 -29.25 41.55
CA GLY A 1410 2.90 -28.77 41.28
C GLY A 1410 2.52 -27.49 42.03
N GLY A 1411 3.44 -26.52 42.10
CA GLY A 1411 3.22 -25.21 42.72
C GLY A 1411 2.81 -24.12 41.71
N GLY A 1412 2.65 -22.88 42.16
CA GLY A 1412 2.33 -21.74 41.27
C GLY A 1412 3.41 -21.50 40.20
N THR A 1413 4.68 -21.67 40.55
CA THR A 1413 5.81 -21.58 39.60
C THR A 1413 5.72 -22.62 38.49
N SER A 1414 5.12 -23.79 38.75
CA SER A 1414 4.94 -24.84 37.74
C SER A 1414 4.05 -24.40 36.58
N ARG A 1415 3.07 -23.51 36.81
CA ARG A 1415 2.22 -22.95 35.76
C ARG A 1415 3.02 -22.02 34.84
N ALA A 1416 3.83 -21.14 35.43
CA ALA A 1416 4.72 -20.27 34.68
C ALA A 1416 5.80 -21.06 33.92
N ALA A 1417 6.29 -22.17 34.49
CA ALA A 1417 7.23 -23.06 33.83
C ALA A 1417 6.61 -23.76 32.60
N ALA A 1418 5.37 -24.25 32.70
CA ALA A 1418 4.66 -24.82 31.55
C ALA A 1418 4.46 -23.77 30.45
N PHE A 1419 4.05 -22.55 30.82
CA PHE A 1419 3.94 -21.44 29.87
C PHE A 1419 5.28 -21.08 29.21
N ALA A 1420 6.37 -21.01 29.99
CA ALA A 1420 7.70 -20.72 29.47
C ALA A 1420 8.17 -21.79 28.46
N LEU A 1421 7.98 -23.08 28.77
CA LEU A 1421 8.35 -24.17 27.87
C LEU A 1421 7.51 -24.18 26.59
N HIS A 1422 6.23 -23.85 26.68
CA HIS A 1422 5.37 -23.69 25.51
C HIS A 1422 5.82 -22.52 24.64
N GLN A 1423 6.10 -21.35 25.25
CA GLN A 1423 6.62 -20.19 24.52
C GLN A 1423 8.01 -20.41 23.90
N MET A 1424 8.79 -21.30 24.49
CA MET A 1424 10.04 -21.76 23.88
C MET A 1424 9.80 -22.71 22.71
N GLY A 1425 8.58 -23.17 22.43
CA GLY A 1425 8.23 -24.04 21.30
C GLY A 1425 8.39 -25.53 21.56
N CYS A 1426 8.25 -25.99 22.81
CA CYS A 1426 8.27 -27.42 23.14
C CYS A 1426 7.06 -28.14 22.53
N LYS A 1427 7.32 -29.29 21.87
CA LYS A 1427 6.29 -30.16 21.27
C LYS A 1427 5.33 -30.75 22.30
N LYS A 1428 5.90 -31.25 23.40
CA LYS A 1428 5.21 -31.85 24.54
C LYS A 1428 5.83 -31.36 25.83
N ILE A 1429 5.00 -31.20 26.85
CA ILE A 1429 5.41 -30.78 28.19
C ILE A 1429 5.00 -31.86 29.19
N TYR A 1430 5.97 -32.57 29.74
CA TYR A 1430 5.74 -33.56 30.78
C TYR A 1430 5.66 -32.91 32.16
N MET A 1431 4.81 -33.41 33.05
CA MET A 1431 4.76 -32.96 34.45
C MET A 1431 4.90 -34.14 35.41
N VAL A 1432 5.75 -33.98 36.42
CA VAL A 1432 6.00 -35.01 37.44
C VAL A 1432 6.02 -34.41 38.85
N ASN A 1433 5.43 -35.12 39.80
CA ASN A 1433 5.38 -34.73 41.21
C ASN A 1433 5.15 -35.96 42.10
N ARG A 1434 5.37 -35.84 43.41
CA ARG A 1434 5.05 -36.93 44.37
C ARG A 1434 3.57 -37.30 44.35
N THR A 1435 2.68 -36.32 44.20
CA THR A 1435 1.22 -36.53 44.10
C THR A 1435 0.71 -35.79 42.87
N THR A 1436 0.01 -36.50 41.98
CA THR A 1436 -0.37 -36.00 40.65
C THR A 1436 -1.69 -35.24 40.59
N SER A 1437 -2.52 -35.27 41.64
CA SER A 1437 -3.81 -34.56 41.68
C SER A 1437 -3.68 -33.08 41.33
N LYS A 1438 -2.70 -32.37 41.90
CA LYS A 1438 -2.41 -30.96 41.57
C LYS A 1438 -1.90 -30.76 40.14
N LEU A 1439 -1.24 -31.75 39.56
CA LEU A 1439 -0.74 -31.66 38.17
C LEU A 1439 -1.89 -31.75 37.17
N HIS A 1440 -2.88 -32.61 37.44
CA HIS A 1440 -4.10 -32.67 36.63
C HIS A 1440 -4.89 -31.37 36.70
N GLU A 1441 -4.97 -30.75 37.89
CA GLU A 1441 -5.58 -29.42 38.03
C GLU A 1441 -4.85 -28.36 37.19
N ILE A 1442 -3.51 -28.34 37.22
CA ILE A 1442 -2.70 -27.43 36.39
C ILE A 1442 -2.94 -27.70 34.90
N LYS A 1443 -2.88 -28.97 34.47
CA LYS A 1443 -3.14 -29.38 33.09
C LYS A 1443 -4.51 -28.91 32.61
N SER A 1444 -5.56 -29.10 33.42
CA SER A 1444 -6.92 -28.68 33.08
C SER A 1444 -7.10 -27.16 33.05
N SER A 1445 -6.25 -26.41 33.73
CA SER A 1445 -6.31 -24.94 33.76
C SER A 1445 -5.58 -24.25 32.61
N LEU A 1446 -4.72 -24.97 31.88
CA LEU A 1446 -3.92 -24.43 30.77
C LEU A 1446 -4.52 -24.82 29.41
N PRO A 1447 -4.26 -24.04 28.35
CA PRO A 1447 -4.72 -24.34 26.99
C PRO A 1447 -4.29 -25.74 26.49
N SER A 1448 -5.17 -26.40 25.72
CA SER A 1448 -4.96 -27.79 25.28
C SER A 1448 -3.78 -27.97 24.31
N ASP A 1449 -3.46 -26.93 23.55
CA ASP A 1449 -2.34 -26.86 22.60
C ASP A 1449 -0.96 -26.83 23.28
N PHE A 1450 -0.89 -26.71 24.60
CA PHE A 1450 0.36 -26.86 25.35
C PHE A 1450 0.85 -28.33 25.39
N ASN A 1451 0.03 -29.29 24.95
CA ASN A 1451 0.36 -30.73 24.89
C ASN A 1451 0.95 -31.28 26.21
N ILE A 1452 0.26 -31.03 27.33
CA ILE A 1452 0.70 -31.42 28.66
C ILE A 1452 0.35 -32.88 28.97
N GLU A 1453 1.35 -33.65 29.42
CA GLU A 1453 1.20 -35.06 29.84
C GLU A 1453 1.72 -35.27 31.27
N VAL A 1454 0.86 -35.79 32.16
CA VAL A 1454 1.19 -36.02 33.57
C VAL A 1454 1.74 -37.44 33.73
N LEU A 1455 2.96 -37.56 34.26
CA LEU A 1455 3.63 -38.83 34.49
C LEU A 1455 3.44 -39.28 35.94
N GLU A 1456 2.57 -40.26 36.15
CA GLU A 1456 2.19 -40.78 37.46
C GLU A 1456 3.07 -41.94 37.90
N THR A 1457 3.38 -42.87 37.00
CA THR A 1457 4.13 -44.10 37.32
C THR A 1457 5.51 -44.12 36.69
N VAL A 1458 6.38 -45.00 37.19
CA VAL A 1458 7.72 -45.21 36.63
C VAL A 1458 7.65 -45.79 35.21
N ASP A 1459 6.66 -46.63 34.91
CA ASP A 1459 6.46 -47.19 33.56
C ASP A 1459 6.09 -46.10 32.55
N GLN A 1460 5.27 -45.13 32.95
CA GLN A 1460 4.95 -43.96 32.12
C GLN A 1460 6.19 -43.10 31.87
N VAL A 1461 7.07 -42.99 32.86
CA VAL A 1461 8.36 -42.29 32.71
C VAL A 1461 9.27 -43.01 31.72
N GLU A 1462 9.34 -44.33 31.75
CA GLU A 1462 10.15 -45.09 30.77
C GLU A 1462 9.58 -45.02 29.35
N ALA A 1463 8.26 -44.96 29.20
CA ALA A 1463 7.58 -44.84 27.91
C ALA A 1463 7.57 -43.42 27.32
N ALA A 1464 7.92 -42.39 28.12
CA ALA A 1464 7.90 -41.00 27.68
C ALA A 1464 9.02 -40.72 26.65
N ASP A 1465 8.70 -39.85 25.68
CA ASP A 1465 9.70 -39.37 24.72
C ASP A 1465 10.82 -38.60 25.46
N PRO A 1466 12.09 -38.70 25.03
CA PRO A 1466 13.18 -38.09 25.78
C PRO A 1466 13.06 -36.57 25.89
N VAL A 1467 13.31 -36.06 27.10
CA VAL A 1467 13.21 -34.64 27.46
C VAL A 1467 14.55 -33.92 27.26
N SER A 1468 14.52 -32.62 26.99
CA SER A 1468 15.72 -31.78 26.81
C SER A 1468 15.77 -30.59 27.75
N LEU A 1469 14.61 -30.13 28.21
CA LEU A 1469 14.47 -28.97 29.08
C LEU A 1469 13.72 -29.39 30.33
N VAL A 1470 14.29 -29.13 31.50
CA VAL A 1470 13.67 -29.44 32.77
C VAL A 1470 13.59 -28.19 33.61
N VAL A 1471 12.41 -27.90 34.18
CA VAL A 1471 12.23 -26.85 35.18
C VAL A 1471 11.82 -27.47 36.51
N SER A 1472 12.72 -27.43 37.48
CA SER A 1472 12.42 -27.82 38.87
C SER A 1472 11.75 -26.67 39.60
N CYS A 1473 10.55 -26.93 40.12
CA CYS A 1473 9.75 -26.00 40.91
C CYS A 1473 9.58 -26.49 42.36
N VAL A 1474 10.36 -27.49 42.79
CA VAL A 1474 10.28 -28.05 44.15
C VAL A 1474 11.18 -27.27 45.12
N PRO A 1475 10.78 -27.10 46.38
CA PRO A 1475 11.64 -26.51 47.41
C PRO A 1475 12.93 -27.33 47.61
N ALA A 1476 14.06 -26.65 47.80
CA ALA A 1476 15.36 -27.26 48.07
C ALA A 1476 15.73 -27.32 49.56
N ASP A 1477 14.85 -26.85 50.45
CA ASP A 1477 15.01 -26.86 51.90
C ASP A 1477 14.80 -28.25 52.54
N LYS A 1478 14.30 -29.22 51.75
CA LYS A 1478 14.07 -30.60 52.15
C LYS A 1478 14.62 -31.57 51.08
N PRO A 1479 15.06 -32.78 51.48
CA PRO A 1479 15.44 -33.81 50.51
C PRO A 1479 14.27 -34.15 49.60
N LEU A 1480 14.54 -34.37 48.31
CA LEU A 1480 13.56 -34.91 47.38
C LEU A 1480 13.04 -36.25 47.90
N ASP A 1481 11.72 -36.41 47.83
CA ASP A 1481 11.08 -37.70 48.05
C ASP A 1481 11.70 -38.78 47.15
N SER A 1482 11.93 -39.97 47.69
CA SER A 1482 12.61 -41.06 46.98
C SER A 1482 11.88 -41.51 45.72
N GLU A 1483 10.55 -41.44 45.71
CA GLU A 1483 9.75 -41.80 44.53
C GLU A 1483 9.89 -40.75 43.43
N LEU A 1484 9.75 -39.47 43.77
CA LEU A 1484 9.98 -38.36 42.85
C LEU A 1484 11.41 -38.35 42.30
N LEU A 1485 12.40 -38.58 43.16
CA LEU A 1485 13.80 -38.63 42.77
C LEU A 1485 14.06 -39.73 41.73
N ASN A 1486 13.52 -40.93 41.94
CA ASN A 1486 13.65 -42.04 40.98
C ASN A 1486 13.03 -41.69 39.61
N LYS A 1487 11.86 -41.04 39.58
CA LYS A 1487 11.24 -40.58 38.33
C LYS A 1487 12.13 -39.55 37.61
N VAL A 1488 12.65 -38.56 38.34
CA VAL A 1488 13.53 -37.51 37.77
C VAL A 1488 14.83 -38.10 37.21
N GLU A 1489 15.50 -38.98 37.95
CA GLU A 1489 16.78 -39.58 37.50
C GLU A 1489 16.63 -40.37 36.19
N ARG A 1490 15.53 -41.12 36.03
CA ARG A 1490 15.25 -41.87 34.79
C ARG A 1490 15.07 -40.96 33.58
N ILE A 1491 14.40 -39.83 33.76
CA ILE A 1491 14.21 -38.83 32.68
C ILE A 1491 15.54 -38.18 32.30
N LEU A 1492 16.36 -37.82 33.31
CA LEU A 1492 17.68 -37.26 33.07
C LEU A 1492 18.60 -38.24 32.33
N TYR A 1493 18.51 -39.54 32.67
CA TYR A 1493 19.23 -40.59 31.95
C TYR A 1493 18.79 -40.70 30.47
N HIS A 1494 17.49 -40.66 30.18
CA HIS A 1494 16.98 -40.75 28.81
C HIS A 1494 17.38 -39.56 27.95
N GLY A 1495 17.37 -38.34 28.52
CA GLY A 1495 17.75 -37.13 27.79
C GLY A 1495 19.25 -37.07 27.44
N LYS A 1496 20.12 -37.75 28.20
CA LYS A 1496 21.57 -37.82 27.93
C LYS A 1496 21.89 -38.57 26.62
N ASN A 1497 21.16 -39.63 26.30
CA ASN A 1497 21.50 -40.55 25.21
C ASN A 1497 20.97 -40.13 23.83
N GLN A 1498 20.54 -38.87 23.62
CA GLN A 1498 20.12 -38.39 22.31
C GLN A 1498 21.27 -37.75 21.53
N GLU A 1499 21.87 -38.49 20.60
CA GLU A 1499 23.04 -38.06 19.81
C GLU A 1499 22.79 -36.93 18.77
N LYS A 1500 21.54 -36.46 18.58
CA LYS A 1500 21.18 -35.53 17.48
C LYS A 1500 20.48 -34.23 17.94
N ARG A 1501 21.03 -33.50 18.91
CA ARG A 1501 20.48 -32.19 19.34
C ARG A 1501 21.41 -31.02 19.03
N SER A 1502 20.82 -29.84 18.86
CA SER A 1502 21.55 -28.59 18.60
C SER A 1502 22.05 -27.87 19.87
N PHE A 1503 21.76 -28.40 21.05
CA PHE A 1503 22.18 -27.89 22.36
C PHE A 1503 22.22 -29.02 23.41
N VAL A 1504 22.97 -28.81 24.50
CA VAL A 1504 23.08 -29.76 25.63
C VAL A 1504 21.78 -29.74 26.46
N PRO A 1505 21.21 -30.90 26.84
CA PRO A 1505 20.05 -30.94 27.74
C PRO A 1505 20.28 -30.10 29.00
N THR A 1506 19.30 -29.27 29.36
CA THR A 1506 19.46 -28.23 30.38
C THR A 1506 18.38 -28.30 31.45
N LEU A 1507 18.78 -28.25 32.72
CA LEU A 1507 17.89 -28.19 33.88
C LEU A 1507 18.00 -26.80 34.55
N LEU A 1508 16.87 -26.14 34.73
CA LEU A 1508 16.73 -24.94 35.55
C LEU A 1508 16.07 -25.32 36.87
N ASP A 1509 16.63 -24.88 38.00
CA ASP A 1509 15.98 -25.00 39.30
C ASP A 1509 15.48 -23.64 39.77
N ALA A 1510 14.18 -23.50 40.03
CA ALA A 1510 13.59 -22.24 40.50
C ALA A 1510 13.97 -21.92 41.95
N ALA A 1511 14.41 -22.92 42.73
CA ALA A 1511 14.94 -22.68 44.06
C ALA A 1511 16.35 -22.09 43.98
N TYR A 1512 16.57 -20.99 44.71
CA TYR A 1512 17.87 -20.30 44.76
C TYR A 1512 18.55 -20.39 46.15
N LYS A 1513 17.98 -21.17 47.07
CA LYS A 1513 18.55 -21.41 48.40
C LYS A 1513 18.46 -22.90 48.76
N PRO A 1514 19.59 -23.63 48.90
CA PRO A 1514 20.98 -23.17 48.63
C PRO A 1514 21.20 -22.81 47.15
N ARG A 1515 22.30 -22.08 46.84
CA ARG A 1515 22.63 -21.64 45.47
C ARG A 1515 22.80 -22.79 44.49
N VAL A 1516 23.35 -23.91 44.95
CA VAL A 1516 23.46 -25.17 44.20
C VAL A 1516 22.61 -26.20 44.93
N THR A 1517 21.51 -26.61 44.31
CA THR A 1517 20.54 -27.53 44.91
C THR A 1517 20.94 -29.00 44.68
N PRO A 1518 20.40 -29.95 45.47
CA PRO A 1518 20.68 -31.37 45.27
C PRO A 1518 20.32 -31.89 43.87
N ILE A 1519 19.23 -31.41 43.27
CA ILE A 1519 18.80 -31.84 41.93
C ILE A 1519 19.74 -31.35 40.83
N MET A 1520 20.29 -30.13 40.98
CA MET A 1520 21.30 -29.61 40.06
C MET A 1520 22.57 -30.48 40.10
N LYS A 1521 23.08 -30.80 41.29
CA LYS A 1521 24.25 -31.68 41.42
C LYS A 1521 24.03 -33.02 40.74
N ILE A 1522 22.85 -33.63 40.93
CA ILE A 1522 22.52 -34.91 40.30
C ILE A 1522 22.50 -34.77 38.76
N ALA A 1523 21.86 -33.72 38.23
CA ALA A 1523 21.78 -33.50 36.79
C ALA A 1523 23.16 -33.29 36.15
N GLU A 1524 24.00 -32.44 36.75
CA GLU A 1524 25.34 -32.12 36.26
C GLU A 1524 26.32 -33.28 36.47
N GLU A 1525 26.55 -33.68 37.72
CA GLU A 1525 27.61 -34.64 38.08
C GLU A 1525 27.30 -36.07 37.60
N LYS A 1526 26.03 -36.51 37.67
CA LYS A 1526 25.65 -37.89 37.34
C LYS A 1526 25.23 -38.05 35.87
N PHE A 1527 24.57 -37.06 35.29
CA PHE A 1527 23.97 -37.18 33.95
C PHE A 1527 24.58 -36.25 32.90
N GLY A 1528 25.47 -35.33 33.25
CA GLY A 1528 26.13 -34.43 32.29
C GLY A 1528 25.18 -33.40 31.67
N TRP A 1529 24.11 -33.04 32.37
CA TRP A 1529 23.22 -31.95 31.95
C TRP A 1529 23.80 -30.60 32.32
N ALA A 1530 23.51 -29.58 31.51
CA ALA A 1530 23.77 -28.20 31.90
C ALA A 1530 22.77 -27.78 33.00
N VAL A 1531 23.22 -26.97 33.97
CA VAL A 1531 22.38 -26.53 35.09
C VAL A 1531 22.31 -25.02 35.19
N VAL A 1532 21.11 -24.50 35.46
CA VAL A 1532 20.83 -23.07 35.61
C VAL A 1532 20.30 -22.81 37.03
N PRO A 1533 21.06 -22.08 37.89
CA PRO A 1533 20.67 -21.81 39.27
C PRO A 1533 19.49 -20.83 39.35
N GLY A 1534 18.62 -20.97 40.37
CA GLY A 1534 17.42 -20.14 40.50
C GLY A 1534 17.67 -18.64 40.68
N VAL A 1535 18.90 -18.24 41.01
CA VAL A 1535 19.28 -16.82 41.06
C VAL A 1535 19.20 -16.17 39.67
N GLU A 1536 19.49 -16.93 38.61
CA GLU A 1536 19.34 -16.49 37.22
C GLU A 1536 17.88 -16.18 36.92
N MET A 1537 16.97 -17.07 37.33
CA MET A 1537 15.53 -16.86 37.17
C MET A 1537 15.10 -15.59 37.91
N LEU A 1538 15.53 -15.40 39.16
CA LEU A 1538 15.19 -14.25 39.99
C LEU A 1538 15.69 -12.92 39.38
N VAL A 1539 16.90 -12.90 38.82
CA VAL A 1539 17.44 -11.70 38.17
C VAL A 1539 16.67 -11.43 36.87
N ASN A 1540 16.50 -12.43 36.00
CA ASN A 1540 15.83 -12.26 34.71
C ASN A 1540 14.36 -11.85 34.85
N GLN A 1541 13.60 -12.43 35.80
CA GLN A 1541 12.24 -11.96 36.08
C GLN A 1541 12.23 -10.53 36.64
N GLY A 1542 13.21 -10.18 37.48
CA GLY A 1542 13.36 -8.87 38.10
C GLY A 1542 13.73 -7.79 37.09
N VAL A 1543 14.51 -8.12 36.05
CA VAL A 1543 14.86 -7.21 34.94
C VAL A 1543 13.61 -6.83 34.14
N LEU A 1544 12.77 -7.80 33.76
CA LEU A 1544 11.51 -7.49 33.08
C LEU A 1544 10.58 -6.71 33.99
N GLN A 1545 10.51 -7.08 35.26
CA GLN A 1545 9.70 -6.39 36.26
C GLN A 1545 10.14 -4.93 36.44
N PHE A 1546 11.45 -4.66 36.49
CA PHE A 1546 12.00 -3.31 36.51
C PHE A 1546 11.60 -2.52 35.27
N LYS A 1547 11.66 -3.15 34.09
CA LYS A 1547 11.24 -2.56 32.83
C LYS A 1547 9.75 -2.23 32.80
N VAL A 1548 8.89 -3.14 33.24
CA VAL A 1548 7.44 -2.90 33.36
C VAL A 1548 7.16 -1.78 34.36
N HIS A 1549 7.88 -1.73 35.48
CA HIS A 1549 7.72 -0.73 36.53
C HIS A 1549 8.19 0.68 36.15
N THR A 1550 9.23 0.79 35.33
CA THR A 1550 9.94 2.07 35.11
C THR A 1550 10.09 2.48 33.66
N VAL A 1551 9.69 1.64 32.71
CA VAL A 1551 10.00 1.66 31.27
C VAL A 1551 11.46 1.47 30.89
N PHE A 1552 12.41 1.52 31.82
CA PHE A 1552 13.85 1.38 31.54
C PHE A 1552 14.36 -0.05 31.73
N THR A 1553 15.38 -0.44 30.98
CA THR A 1553 16.07 -1.73 31.19
C THR A 1553 17.28 -1.51 32.09
N PRO A 1554 17.38 -2.17 33.27
CA PRO A 1554 18.54 -2.02 34.13
C PRO A 1554 19.75 -2.78 33.56
N PRO A 1555 20.99 -2.35 33.83
CA PRO A 1555 22.18 -3.08 33.42
C PRO A 1555 22.25 -4.42 34.15
N TYR A 1556 22.21 -5.51 33.36
CA TYR A 1556 22.06 -6.87 33.87
C TYR A 1556 23.17 -7.23 34.87
N LYS A 1557 24.43 -6.92 34.54
CA LYS A 1557 25.58 -7.24 35.37
C LYS A 1557 25.49 -6.60 36.75
N ASN A 1558 25.18 -5.30 36.83
CA ASN A 1558 25.01 -4.60 38.10
C ASN A 1558 23.90 -5.19 38.96
N VAL A 1559 22.74 -5.50 38.37
CA VAL A 1559 21.63 -6.05 39.13
C VAL A 1559 21.83 -7.52 39.50
N TYR A 1560 22.57 -8.27 38.68
CA TYR A 1560 22.99 -9.63 38.99
C TYR A 1560 23.95 -9.64 40.19
N GLU A 1561 25.02 -8.85 40.12
CA GLU A 1561 26.01 -8.68 41.20
C GLU A 1561 25.34 -8.27 42.52
N ALA A 1562 24.39 -7.33 42.49
CA ALA A 1562 23.62 -6.91 43.66
C ALA A 1562 22.76 -8.03 44.29
N VAL A 1563 22.48 -9.11 43.55
CA VAL A 1563 21.73 -10.27 44.04
C VAL A 1563 22.65 -11.37 44.55
N VAL A 1564 23.77 -11.63 43.88
CA VAL A 1564 24.72 -12.71 44.25
C VAL A 1564 25.77 -12.30 45.29
N ASP A 1565 26.05 -11.02 45.48
CA ASP A 1565 27.03 -10.59 46.49
C ASP A 1565 26.44 -10.73 47.90
N ASP A 1566 27.04 -11.62 48.70
CA ASP A 1566 26.63 -11.87 50.08
C ASP A 1566 27.10 -10.78 51.05
N ASN A 1567 27.96 -9.85 50.60
CA ASN A 1567 28.44 -8.71 51.39
C ASN A 1567 27.50 -7.48 51.38
N VAL A 1568 26.36 -7.58 50.70
CA VAL A 1568 25.30 -6.54 50.59
C VAL A 1568 24.02 -7.04 51.26
#